data_AF-A0A6M0G1G8-F1
#
_entry.id   AF-A0A6M0G1G8-F1
#
_cell.length_a   1.000
_cell.length_b   1.000
_cell.length_c   1.000
_cell.angle_alpha   90.00
_cell.angle_beta   90.00
_cell.angle_gamma   90.00
#
_symmetry.space_group_name_H-M   'P 1'
#
loop_
_entity.id
_entity.type
_entity.pdbx_description
1 polymer ?
#
loop_
_entity_poly.entity_id
_entity_poly.type
_entity_poly.pdbx_seq_one_letter_code
_entity_poly.pdbx_strand_id
1 'polypeptide(L)'
;ELKREYLNYLKWTEPLVLMLELVENEVQAVRVVKLALEVDLKLGARLAGAVKLKFQEQTVGLVAGLEIPQLLKIKLLGITSSESALPFLIQVLQDKEDYIRISAVEALDKIGTEAVITAVIQALKDENYELRRNAVEVLGKIGTEAATYALIQALQDENSGVRSSAAGALGKIGTEAAVTALITALQDENSGVRKIAAEALSKIGTEAAISVLIHALQDEHYGVRSNAAEALGKIGTEAAISVLIHALQDEHYDVRSNAAEALSKIGTEAAISVLIHALQDEHYDVRSNAAEALGQIGTEAAIPGLIHALQDKNYDVRSSATYALGQIGTEAAITALIQVLHDEDFIAIKAAKAMGTIGTETAINALIQALQDENYYVRSSATYALAEIGKKAAITALIQAVEDERNNIRSHAASNAAEALGKVGTEAVIMALIQALQDERYAIGSNAAEALGKIGTKAAIPALIPALQDKRYAIRSSAAEALGKIGTEAAIPALIQVLQNKCYVIRSNAAEALGKIGTEAAIAALIRALQDEDDYIRSNATEALGQISTGAAITALINALQDKCYFVRRKAAEALGKIGTEAAIPTLIPALQDERYDVRSNAAEALGKIGTEAAITALIPALQDEDYDVRKRAAYALGRIGKEAAITALIPALQDEDYDVRSIAADALGKIGKEAAITALIPALQDEDYVVRIKAAEALGKIGKEAAIPALSLALQDEDYFVRRKAAEALGEIGKEAAIPALSPALQDEDYVVRIKAVEALGEIGTEATITALSPALQDENHVVRIKAAEALGEIGTEAAIPALSTALQDENHVIRRKAAEALGKMGTEAAIPALIQYLQDEDYFVRSNTAEALGKMGTEAAINQLVQALKQGKFVSINQGKTFNYAINLLEQIQQRYQFYNPTLIQPIPTPEPQPYIPSTKKMYILHLSDLHITTSDQANQWSNQLAEDLSNELDIPHLDALILSGDIANYSIPQEYQAAEQFLHNLRQDFPLEAEQIIIVPGNHDLNWQQSEQAYHLMDRKNYQGKLQEGDYIKETDSIIRVRDEDAYKQRFVNFSNFYQAVTNQPYPQEYDQQGILYHLRQQNLLFLGLNSAWQLDHHYRSRASINMNALSKALTEIRRNRDYDNCLKIAVWHHPLISVYEDRITDDSFLQQLAVAGFRFFLHGHIHEAKTSNYRYDMSQDGRKLDQICAGTFGAPTQELITGTPWQYNLLQFEPDKLTVRTRRRTKENGAWEADSIWRQGKGTSSVDYYSIHLRN
;
A
#
# COMPACT_ATOMS: atom_id res chain seq x y z
N GLU A 1 -8.97 -44.54 16.65
CA GLU A 1 -9.19 -43.53 15.60
C GLU A 1 -10.25 -42.51 15.96
N LEU A 2 -11.54 -42.86 16.07
CA LEU A 2 -12.63 -41.88 16.32
C LEU A 2 -12.40 -40.93 17.51
N LYS A 3 -11.82 -41.41 18.62
CA LYS A 3 -11.48 -40.59 19.79
C LYS A 3 -10.36 -39.57 19.55
N ARG A 4 -9.43 -39.91 18.65
CA ARG A 4 -8.28 -39.08 18.25
C ARG A 4 -8.74 -38.06 17.20
N GLU A 5 -9.53 -38.48 16.20
CA GLU A 5 -10.09 -37.57 15.18
C GLU A 5 -11.04 -36.51 15.75
N TYR A 6 -11.87 -36.85 16.74
CA TYR A 6 -12.85 -35.92 17.33
C TYR A 6 -12.23 -34.85 18.23
N LEU A 7 -11.15 -35.17 18.95
CA LEU A 7 -10.45 -34.23 19.83
C LEU A 7 -9.43 -33.35 19.08
N ASN A 8 -9.08 -33.68 17.84
CA ASN A 8 -8.06 -32.98 17.02
C ASN A 8 -8.54 -31.73 16.28
N TYR A 9 -9.84 -31.52 16.16
CA TYR A 9 -10.35 -30.36 15.44
C TYR A 9 -10.31 -29.11 16.32
N LEU A 10 -9.48 -28.11 15.95
CA LEU A 10 -9.42 -26.77 16.55
C LEU A 10 -10.81 -26.10 16.72
N LYS A 11 -11.77 -26.40 15.83
CA LYS A 11 -13.16 -25.88 15.92
C LYS A 11 -13.95 -26.42 17.11
N TRP A 12 -13.52 -27.50 17.74
CA TRP A 12 -14.19 -28.07 18.92
C TRP A 12 -13.55 -27.66 20.22
N THR A 13 -12.39 -26.99 20.26
CA THR A 13 -11.75 -26.62 21.53
C THR A 13 -12.66 -25.73 22.39
N GLU A 14 -13.15 -24.60 21.87
CA GLU A 14 -14.07 -23.74 22.64
C GLU A 14 -15.43 -24.40 22.92
N PRO A 15 -16.08 -25.07 21.93
CA PRO A 15 -17.29 -25.82 22.22
C PRO A 15 -17.10 -26.96 23.24
N LEU A 16 -15.97 -27.67 23.22
CA LEU A 16 -15.66 -28.74 24.18
C LEU A 16 -15.41 -28.15 25.56
N VAL A 17 -14.65 -27.05 25.67
CA VAL A 17 -14.48 -26.28 26.90
C VAL A 17 -15.87 -25.95 27.49
N LEU A 18 -16.75 -25.32 26.70
CA LEU A 18 -18.10 -24.96 27.13
C LEU A 18 -19.00 -26.18 27.45
N MET A 19 -18.88 -27.28 26.71
CA MET A 19 -19.65 -28.50 26.98
C MET A 19 -19.13 -29.26 28.20
N LEU A 20 -17.82 -29.27 28.45
CA LEU A 20 -17.19 -29.92 29.60
C LEU A 20 -17.59 -29.25 30.91
N GLU A 21 -17.85 -27.94 30.90
CA GLU A 21 -18.48 -27.23 32.03
C GLU A 21 -19.87 -27.76 32.35
N LEU A 22 -20.60 -28.33 31.38
CA LEU A 22 -21.96 -28.87 31.56
C LEU A 22 -21.97 -30.35 31.96
N VAL A 23 -20.83 -31.05 31.89
CA VAL A 23 -20.76 -32.49 32.22
C VAL A 23 -20.92 -32.68 33.73
N GLU A 24 -21.95 -33.43 34.13
CA GLU A 24 -22.23 -33.72 35.56
C GLU A 24 -21.50 -34.95 36.10
N ASN A 25 -20.97 -35.80 35.21
CA ASN A 25 -20.35 -37.07 35.57
C ASN A 25 -18.81 -36.96 35.59
N GLU A 26 -18.21 -37.13 36.77
CA GLU A 26 -16.76 -37.05 36.99
C GLU A 26 -15.97 -38.01 36.11
N VAL A 27 -16.38 -39.28 36.06
CA VAL A 27 -15.69 -40.34 35.29
C VAL A 27 -15.67 -39.99 33.81
N GLN A 28 -16.73 -39.38 33.29
CA GLN A 28 -16.79 -38.93 31.90
C GLN A 28 -15.89 -37.71 31.65
N ALA A 29 -15.92 -36.70 32.53
CA ALA A 29 -15.07 -35.52 32.42
C ALA A 29 -13.57 -35.90 32.44
N VAL A 30 -13.16 -36.72 33.41
CA VAL A 30 -11.77 -37.22 33.55
C VAL A 30 -11.36 -38.04 32.34
N ARG A 31 -12.26 -38.89 31.81
CA ARG A 31 -11.99 -39.68 30.62
C ARG A 31 -11.76 -38.81 29.39
N VAL A 32 -12.55 -37.75 29.22
CA VAL A 32 -12.40 -36.81 28.09
C VAL A 32 -11.07 -36.06 28.18
N VAL A 33 -10.72 -35.54 29.36
CA VAL A 33 -9.43 -34.87 29.57
C VAL A 33 -8.25 -35.81 29.35
N LYS A 34 -8.31 -37.05 29.86
CA LYS A 34 -7.27 -38.05 29.65
C LYS A 34 -7.06 -38.36 28.17
N LEU A 35 -8.17 -38.56 27.44
CA LEU A 35 -8.11 -38.75 25.99
C LEU A 35 -7.57 -37.52 25.28
N ALA A 36 -7.93 -36.32 25.73
CA ALA A 36 -7.41 -35.08 25.14
C ALA A 36 -5.91 -34.92 25.39
N LEU A 37 -5.39 -35.31 26.56
CA LEU A 37 -3.95 -35.30 26.87
C LEU A 37 -3.14 -36.37 26.13
N GLU A 38 -3.73 -37.55 25.88
CA GLU A 38 -3.13 -38.58 25.00
C GLU A 38 -3.02 -38.11 23.55
N VAL A 39 -3.83 -37.12 23.22
CA VAL A 39 -3.95 -36.48 21.93
C VAL A 39 -3.10 -35.20 22.02
N ASP A 40 -3.65 -34.04 22.33
CA ASP A 40 -2.94 -32.76 22.42
C ASP A 40 -2.68 -32.34 23.89
N LEU A 41 -1.41 -32.14 24.25
CA LEU A 41 -1.05 -31.72 25.61
C LEU A 41 -1.62 -30.34 25.99
N LYS A 42 -1.67 -29.36 25.07
CA LYS A 42 -2.21 -28.02 25.32
C LYS A 42 -3.74 -28.05 25.37
N LEU A 43 -4.40 -28.78 24.46
CA LEU A 43 -5.85 -28.96 24.52
C LEU A 43 -6.24 -29.69 25.80
N GLY A 44 -5.58 -30.81 26.10
CA GLY A 44 -5.85 -31.60 27.29
C GLY A 44 -5.64 -30.78 28.56
N ALA A 45 -4.60 -29.95 28.62
CA ALA A 45 -4.41 -29.01 29.72
C ALA A 45 -5.52 -27.94 29.79
N ARG A 46 -5.92 -27.37 28.66
CA ARG A 46 -7.02 -26.40 28.61
C ARG A 46 -8.35 -27.01 29.03
N LEU A 47 -8.69 -28.20 28.54
CA LEU A 47 -9.89 -28.95 28.92
C LEU A 47 -9.81 -29.40 30.38
N ALA A 48 -8.62 -29.71 30.90
CA ALA A 48 -8.44 -30.06 32.30
C ALA A 48 -8.88 -28.94 33.25
N GLY A 49 -8.68 -27.68 32.87
CA GLY A 49 -9.17 -26.53 33.64
C GLY A 49 -10.58 -26.07 33.29
N ALA A 50 -11.13 -26.49 32.14
CA ALA A 50 -12.49 -26.17 31.72
C ALA A 50 -13.58 -27.08 32.32
N VAL A 51 -13.24 -28.20 32.94
CA VAL A 51 -14.25 -29.03 33.63
C VAL A 51 -14.83 -28.28 34.82
N LYS A 52 -16.01 -28.72 35.30
CA LYS A 52 -16.59 -28.21 36.56
C LYS A 52 -15.56 -28.22 37.69
N LEU A 53 -15.55 -27.16 38.51
CA LEU A 53 -14.63 -26.98 39.64
C LEU A 53 -14.43 -28.23 40.50
N LYS A 54 -15.50 -28.97 40.83
CA LYS A 54 -15.45 -30.23 41.62
C LYS A 54 -14.61 -31.36 40.99
N PHE A 55 -14.27 -31.29 39.70
CA PHE A 55 -13.50 -32.29 38.96
C PHE A 55 -12.10 -31.82 38.59
N GLN A 56 -11.80 -30.51 38.73
CA GLN A 56 -10.54 -29.92 38.29
C GLN A 56 -9.33 -30.49 39.03
N GLU A 57 -9.47 -30.86 40.31
CA GLU A 57 -8.40 -31.49 41.08
C GLU A 57 -7.88 -32.77 40.40
N GLN A 58 -8.81 -33.62 39.92
CA GLN A 58 -8.45 -34.87 39.29
C GLN A 58 -7.95 -34.69 37.85
N THR A 59 -8.54 -33.75 37.09
CA THR A 59 -8.16 -33.50 35.68
C THR A 59 -6.87 -32.72 35.53
N VAL A 60 -6.65 -31.69 36.35
CA VAL A 60 -5.37 -30.95 36.40
C VAL A 60 -4.26 -31.84 36.97
N GLY A 61 -4.59 -32.74 37.89
CA GLY A 61 -3.67 -33.79 38.35
C GLY A 61 -3.12 -34.68 37.22
N LEU A 62 -3.89 -34.92 36.16
CA LEU A 62 -3.41 -35.64 34.97
C LEU A 62 -2.33 -34.84 34.22
N VAL A 63 -2.47 -33.51 34.13
CA VAL A 63 -1.48 -32.62 33.49
C VAL A 63 -0.18 -32.60 34.29
N ALA A 64 -0.29 -32.50 35.63
CA ALA A 64 0.87 -32.52 36.51
C ALA A 64 1.63 -33.87 36.47
N GLY A 65 0.89 -34.97 36.31
CA GLY A 65 1.41 -36.33 36.22
C GLY A 65 2.13 -36.69 34.91
N LEU A 66 2.19 -35.80 33.91
CA LEU A 66 2.84 -36.08 32.63
C LEU A 66 4.37 -36.25 32.77
N GLU A 67 4.94 -37.25 32.11
CA GLU A 67 6.40 -37.50 32.03
C GLU A 67 7.05 -36.67 30.92
N ILE A 68 7.04 -35.33 31.06
CA ILE A 68 7.57 -34.37 30.08
C ILE A 68 8.57 -33.39 30.75
N PRO A 69 9.40 -32.65 29.98
CA PRO A 69 10.32 -31.66 30.54
C PRO A 69 9.60 -30.65 31.44
N GLN A 70 10.23 -30.33 32.58
CA GLN A 70 9.66 -29.51 33.65
C GLN A 70 9.15 -28.14 33.15
N LEU A 71 9.89 -27.48 32.26
CA LEU A 71 9.50 -26.17 31.71
C LEU A 71 8.23 -26.23 30.84
N LEU A 72 8.07 -27.30 30.06
CA LEU A 72 6.86 -27.53 29.27
C LEU A 72 5.66 -27.85 30.18
N LYS A 73 5.89 -28.66 31.22
CA LYS A 73 4.87 -28.97 32.23
C LYS A 73 4.33 -27.71 32.91
N ILE A 74 5.21 -26.78 33.29
CA ILE A 74 4.82 -25.50 33.91
C ILE A 74 3.93 -24.67 32.98
N LYS A 75 4.31 -24.57 31.69
CA LYS A 75 3.48 -23.88 30.69
C LYS A 75 2.10 -24.51 30.53
N LEU A 76 2.02 -25.85 30.49
CA LEU A 76 0.74 -26.56 30.40
C LEU A 76 -0.13 -26.33 31.64
N LEU A 77 0.46 -26.36 32.84
CA LEU A 77 -0.25 -26.03 34.08
C LEU A 77 -0.82 -24.61 34.06
N GLY A 78 -0.08 -23.63 33.54
CA GLY A 78 -0.58 -22.27 33.34
C GLY A 78 -1.75 -22.20 32.33
N ILE A 79 -1.71 -22.99 31.25
CA ILE A 79 -2.80 -23.06 30.25
C ILE A 79 -4.11 -23.58 30.83
N THR A 80 -4.06 -24.41 31.88
CA THR A 80 -5.28 -24.86 32.57
C THR A 80 -6.11 -23.70 33.09
N SER A 81 -5.48 -22.56 33.43
CA SER A 81 -6.15 -21.41 34.07
C SER A 81 -6.96 -21.81 35.32
N SER A 82 -6.57 -22.89 36.01
CA SER A 82 -7.30 -23.50 37.13
C SER A 82 -6.52 -23.36 38.44
N GLU A 83 -7.23 -23.05 39.52
CA GLU A 83 -6.67 -23.00 40.88
C GLU A 83 -6.16 -24.38 41.35
N SER A 84 -6.65 -25.47 40.77
CA SER A 84 -6.14 -26.81 41.05
C SER A 84 -4.69 -27.02 40.59
N ALA A 85 -4.14 -26.13 39.75
CA ALA A 85 -2.73 -26.15 39.37
C ALA A 85 -1.80 -25.53 40.44
N LEU A 86 -2.35 -24.77 41.40
CA LEU A 86 -1.58 -24.01 42.39
C LEU A 86 -0.66 -24.88 43.25
N PRO A 87 -1.09 -26.03 43.82
CA PRO A 87 -0.19 -26.85 44.64
C PRO A 87 1.08 -27.27 43.89
N PHE A 88 0.96 -27.55 42.59
CA PHE A 88 2.08 -27.93 41.74
C PHE A 88 2.98 -26.73 41.43
N LEU A 89 2.41 -25.59 41.02
CA LEU A 89 3.21 -24.39 40.73
C LEU A 89 3.90 -23.85 41.99
N ILE A 90 3.26 -23.92 43.16
CA ILE A 90 3.87 -23.57 44.45
C ILE A 90 5.07 -24.47 44.76
N GLN A 91 4.98 -25.77 44.47
CA GLN A 91 6.13 -26.66 44.61
C GLN A 91 7.28 -26.27 43.67
N VAL A 92 6.97 -25.86 42.43
CA VAL A 92 7.97 -25.42 41.44
C VAL A 92 8.63 -24.09 41.82
N LEU A 93 7.95 -23.22 42.56
CA LEU A 93 8.56 -22.01 43.13
C LEU A 93 9.68 -22.33 44.14
N GLN A 94 9.92 -23.59 44.50
CA GLN A 94 11.04 -24.03 45.33
C GLN A 94 12.16 -24.73 44.52
N ASP A 95 12.11 -24.66 43.18
CA ASP A 95 13.12 -25.28 42.31
C ASP A 95 14.48 -24.58 42.42
N LYS A 96 15.57 -25.34 42.32
CA LYS A 96 16.93 -24.82 42.40
C LYS A 96 17.32 -23.91 41.22
N GLU A 97 16.66 -24.06 40.06
CA GLU A 97 17.00 -23.31 38.85
C GLU A 97 16.10 -22.07 38.69
N ASP A 98 16.70 -20.88 38.62
CA ASP A 98 15.97 -19.61 38.60
C ASP A 98 14.97 -19.48 37.43
N TYR A 99 15.35 -19.95 36.24
CA TYR A 99 14.49 -19.88 35.06
C TYR A 99 13.23 -20.77 35.17
N ILE A 100 13.31 -21.88 35.93
CA ILE A 100 12.17 -22.74 36.23
C ILE A 100 11.20 -21.99 37.13
N ARG A 101 11.72 -21.33 38.17
CA ARG A 101 10.92 -20.53 39.10
C ARG A 101 10.27 -19.32 38.42
N ILE A 102 10.98 -18.62 37.52
CA ILE A 102 10.44 -17.51 36.70
C ILE A 102 9.27 -18.00 35.83
N SER A 103 9.45 -19.13 35.14
CA SER A 103 8.39 -19.72 34.30
C SER A 103 7.15 -20.08 35.12
N ALA A 104 7.32 -20.44 36.40
CA ALA A 104 6.19 -20.71 37.30
C ALA A 104 5.42 -19.43 37.63
N VAL A 105 6.09 -18.30 37.84
CA VAL A 105 5.44 -16.99 38.03
C VAL A 105 4.67 -16.56 36.77
N GLU A 106 5.22 -16.79 35.57
CA GLU A 106 4.50 -16.56 34.31
C GLU A 106 3.27 -17.47 34.15
N ALA A 107 3.35 -18.72 34.61
CA ALA A 107 2.20 -19.61 34.62
C ALA A 107 1.12 -19.15 35.62
N LEU A 108 1.50 -18.58 36.76
CA LEU A 108 0.58 -17.98 37.72
C LEU A 108 -0.11 -16.73 37.15
N ASP A 109 0.59 -15.90 36.37
CA ASP A 109 0.02 -14.75 35.63
C ASP A 109 -1.14 -15.20 34.71
N LYS A 110 -0.97 -16.33 34.02
CA LYS A 110 -2.00 -16.89 33.13
C LYS A 110 -3.23 -17.42 33.87
N ILE A 111 -3.10 -17.86 35.12
CA ILE A 111 -4.24 -18.28 35.95
C ILE A 111 -5.04 -17.05 36.39
N GLY A 112 -4.36 -15.99 36.84
CA GLY A 112 -4.95 -14.67 37.03
C GLY A 112 -6.06 -14.55 38.10
N THR A 113 -6.29 -15.58 38.93
CA THR A 113 -7.30 -15.53 40.00
C THR A 113 -6.73 -15.00 41.31
N GLU A 114 -7.59 -14.56 42.24
CA GLU A 114 -7.16 -14.08 43.57
C GLU A 114 -6.40 -15.16 44.37
N ALA A 115 -6.68 -16.44 44.12
CA ALA A 115 -5.99 -17.55 44.78
C ALA A 115 -4.48 -17.61 44.48
N VAL A 116 -4.02 -17.03 43.36
CA VAL A 116 -2.58 -16.99 43.02
C VAL A 116 -1.81 -16.03 43.94
N ILE A 117 -2.47 -15.06 44.58
CA ILE A 117 -1.82 -13.99 45.36
C ILE A 117 -0.91 -14.58 46.44
N THR A 118 -1.34 -15.62 47.16
CA THR A 118 -0.52 -16.24 48.21
C THR A 118 0.78 -16.83 47.63
N ALA A 119 0.72 -17.46 46.45
CA ALA A 119 1.88 -18.02 45.78
C ALA A 119 2.80 -16.92 45.23
N VAL A 120 2.23 -15.86 44.65
CA VAL A 120 3.00 -14.71 44.12
C VAL A 120 3.64 -13.90 45.26
N ILE A 121 2.98 -13.78 46.42
CA ILE A 121 3.59 -13.20 47.64
C ILE A 121 4.78 -14.05 48.12
N GLN A 122 4.71 -15.38 48.00
CA GLN A 122 5.87 -16.23 48.30
C GLN A 122 7.01 -15.99 47.30
N ALA A 123 6.70 -15.79 46.03
CA ALA A 123 7.67 -15.44 44.98
C ALA A 123 8.36 -14.08 45.23
N LEU A 124 7.70 -13.12 45.90
CA LEU A 124 8.33 -11.88 46.35
C LEU A 124 9.43 -12.09 47.41
N LYS A 125 9.60 -13.29 47.98
CA LYS A 125 10.65 -13.60 48.96
C LYS A 125 11.83 -14.36 48.35
N ASP A 126 11.85 -14.53 47.03
CA ASP A 126 12.91 -15.27 46.33
C ASP A 126 14.25 -14.50 46.32
N GLU A 127 15.37 -15.21 46.27
CA GLU A 127 16.69 -14.59 46.18
C GLU A 127 16.93 -13.91 44.82
N ASN A 128 16.29 -14.37 43.75
CA ASN A 128 16.44 -13.81 42.42
C ASN A 128 15.53 -12.58 42.22
N TYR A 129 16.15 -11.41 42.00
CA TYR A 129 15.44 -10.15 41.85
C TYR A 129 14.58 -10.05 40.57
N GLU A 130 14.93 -10.75 39.48
CA GLU A 130 14.11 -10.77 38.25
C GLU A 130 12.80 -11.49 38.50
N LEU A 131 12.83 -12.58 39.27
CA LEU A 131 11.63 -13.29 39.69
C LEU A 131 10.75 -12.41 40.57
N ARG A 132 11.33 -11.74 41.59
CA ARG A 132 10.59 -10.79 42.44
C ARG A 132 9.95 -9.67 41.60
N ARG A 133 10.66 -9.15 40.61
CA ARG A 133 10.15 -8.13 39.68
C ARG A 133 8.97 -8.64 38.84
N ASN A 134 9.05 -9.87 38.31
CA ASN A 134 7.94 -10.47 37.58
C ASN A 134 6.73 -10.68 38.50
N ALA A 135 6.93 -11.10 39.74
CA ALA A 135 5.86 -11.22 40.73
C ALA A 135 5.16 -9.87 41.02
N VAL A 136 5.93 -8.78 41.10
CA VAL A 136 5.39 -7.41 41.19
C VAL A 136 4.51 -7.06 40.00
N GLU A 137 4.91 -7.42 38.78
CA GLU A 137 4.12 -7.14 37.57
C GLU A 137 2.78 -7.90 37.59
N VAL A 138 2.78 -9.17 38.01
CA VAL A 138 1.56 -9.98 38.15
C VAL A 138 0.61 -9.36 39.18
N LEU A 139 1.11 -8.98 40.36
CA LEU A 139 0.30 -8.32 41.38
C LEU A 139 -0.31 -7.00 40.90
N GLY A 140 0.45 -6.23 40.10
CA GLY A 140 -0.01 -5.00 39.48
C GLY A 140 -1.20 -5.17 38.54
N LYS A 141 -1.30 -6.32 37.84
CA LYS A 141 -2.45 -6.66 36.98
C LYS A 141 -3.67 -7.10 37.78
N ILE A 142 -3.46 -7.81 38.90
CA ILE A 142 -4.54 -8.33 39.75
C ILE A 142 -5.27 -7.19 40.48
N GLY A 143 -4.53 -6.22 41.03
CA GLY A 143 -5.09 -4.97 41.55
C GLY A 143 -6.04 -5.06 42.76
N THR A 144 -6.16 -6.21 43.43
CA THR A 144 -6.98 -6.36 44.65
C THR A 144 -6.34 -5.67 45.86
N GLU A 145 -7.09 -5.56 46.97
CA GLU A 145 -6.55 -4.99 48.23
C GLU A 145 -5.36 -5.79 48.76
N ALA A 146 -5.42 -7.13 48.70
CA ALA A 146 -4.32 -8.01 49.08
C ALA A 146 -3.09 -7.84 48.15
N ALA A 147 -3.31 -7.71 46.84
CA ALA A 147 -2.23 -7.46 45.88
C ALA A 147 -1.61 -6.07 46.08
N THR A 148 -2.43 -5.06 46.35
CA THR A 148 -1.99 -3.70 46.69
C THR A 148 -1.12 -3.73 47.95
N TYR A 149 -1.55 -4.41 49.02
CA TYR A 149 -0.76 -4.54 50.24
C TYR A 149 0.59 -5.24 49.98
N ALA A 150 0.61 -6.29 49.16
CA ALA A 150 1.84 -6.97 48.76
C ALA A 150 2.80 -6.07 47.96
N LEU A 151 2.27 -5.26 47.04
CA LEU A 151 3.05 -4.27 46.29
C LEU A 151 3.62 -3.18 47.23
N ILE A 152 2.87 -2.76 48.24
CA ILE A 152 3.35 -1.83 49.28
C ILE A 152 4.52 -2.45 50.04
N GLN A 153 4.46 -3.75 50.37
CA GLN A 153 5.61 -4.43 50.99
C GLN A 153 6.80 -4.54 50.03
N ALA A 154 6.57 -4.74 48.72
CA ALA A 154 7.63 -4.81 47.71
C ALA A 154 8.36 -3.47 47.49
N LEU A 155 7.79 -2.34 47.94
CA LEU A 155 8.52 -1.07 48.02
C LEU A 155 9.64 -1.07 49.09
N GLN A 156 9.70 -2.09 49.95
CA GLN A 156 10.77 -2.26 50.94
C GLN A 156 11.81 -3.31 50.52
N ASP A 157 11.78 -3.76 49.26
CA ASP A 157 12.71 -4.75 48.73
C ASP A 157 14.16 -4.21 48.69
N GLU A 158 15.15 -5.07 48.93
CA GLU A 158 16.57 -4.68 48.86
C GLU A 158 17.00 -4.21 47.45
N ASN A 159 16.34 -4.71 46.40
CA ASN A 159 16.67 -4.40 45.01
C ASN A 159 15.84 -3.23 44.49
N SER A 160 16.52 -2.17 44.06
CA SER A 160 15.86 -0.97 43.54
C SER A 160 15.03 -1.20 42.27
N GLY A 161 15.36 -2.20 41.46
CA GLY A 161 14.58 -2.57 40.27
C GLY A 161 13.20 -3.12 40.66
N VAL A 162 13.13 -3.94 41.71
CA VAL A 162 11.86 -4.46 42.26
C VAL A 162 11.04 -3.32 42.85
N ARG A 163 11.66 -2.46 43.67
CA ARG A 163 10.99 -1.27 44.25
C ARG A 163 10.45 -0.34 43.16
N SER A 164 11.23 -0.09 42.10
CA SER A 164 10.83 0.74 40.97
C SER A 164 9.66 0.13 40.20
N SER A 165 9.67 -1.18 39.96
CA SER A 165 8.54 -1.87 39.34
C SER A 165 7.29 -1.82 40.23
N ALA A 166 7.45 -1.90 41.55
CA ALA A 166 6.34 -1.84 42.50
C ALA A 166 5.70 -0.45 42.51
N ALA A 167 6.51 0.62 42.48
CA ALA A 167 6.02 1.99 42.30
C ALA A 167 5.27 2.14 40.97
N GLY A 168 5.80 1.62 39.86
CA GLY A 168 5.11 1.65 38.57
C GLY A 168 3.77 0.89 38.59
N ALA A 169 3.71 -0.28 39.23
CA ALA A 169 2.50 -1.08 39.38
C ALA A 169 1.44 -0.39 40.24
N LEU A 170 1.84 0.19 41.39
CA LEU A 170 0.96 0.98 42.25
C LEU A 170 0.41 2.22 41.51
N GLY A 171 1.21 2.84 40.65
CA GLY A 171 0.79 3.93 39.77
C GLY A 171 -0.37 3.56 38.83
N LYS A 172 -0.42 2.31 38.35
CA LYS A 172 -1.53 1.81 37.52
C LYS A 172 -2.80 1.54 38.32
N ILE A 173 -2.65 1.15 39.60
CA ILE A 173 -3.77 0.84 40.50
C ILE A 173 -4.45 2.13 40.98
N GLY A 174 -3.69 3.13 41.41
CA GLY A 174 -4.20 4.47 41.72
C GLY A 174 -5.13 4.59 42.94
N THR A 175 -5.22 3.56 43.81
CA THR A 175 -6.02 3.63 45.06
C THR A 175 -5.40 4.57 46.10
N GLU A 176 -6.16 5.01 47.09
CA GLU A 176 -5.67 5.88 48.17
C GLU A 176 -4.48 5.26 48.94
N ALA A 177 -4.53 3.94 49.18
CA ALA A 177 -3.41 3.20 49.76
C ALA A 177 -2.18 3.19 48.83
N ALA A 178 -2.37 3.03 47.52
CA ALA A 178 -1.29 3.09 46.54
C ALA A 178 -0.66 4.49 46.45
N VAL A 179 -1.48 5.55 46.46
CA VAL A 179 -1.01 6.95 46.51
C VAL A 179 -0.18 7.20 47.76
N THR A 180 -0.65 6.77 48.93
CA THR A 180 0.09 6.90 50.20
C THR A 180 1.45 6.19 50.16
N ALA A 181 1.49 5.02 49.54
CA ALA A 181 2.72 4.25 49.36
C ALA A 181 3.68 4.88 48.33
N LEU A 182 3.17 5.43 47.23
CA LEU A 182 3.97 6.16 46.24
C LEU A 182 4.58 7.44 46.84
N ILE A 183 3.82 8.14 47.69
CA ILE A 183 4.32 9.25 48.49
C ILE A 183 5.50 8.81 49.36
N THR A 184 5.43 7.63 49.96
CA THR A 184 6.54 7.08 50.75
C THR A 184 7.73 6.71 49.85
N ALA A 185 7.49 6.16 48.66
CA ALA A 185 8.51 5.78 47.68
C ALA A 185 9.28 6.98 47.09
N LEU A 186 8.75 8.21 47.18
CA LEU A 186 9.50 9.43 46.87
C LEU A 186 10.66 9.69 47.83
N GLN A 187 10.72 9.01 48.98
CA GLN A 187 11.80 9.11 49.96
C GLN A 187 12.80 7.94 49.87
N ASP A 188 12.74 7.14 48.81
CA ASP A 188 13.62 5.98 48.60
C ASP A 188 15.08 6.43 48.43
N GLU A 189 16.05 5.65 48.91
CA GLU A 189 17.48 5.91 48.71
C GLU A 189 17.89 5.92 47.22
N ASN A 190 17.17 5.19 46.36
CA ASN A 190 17.48 5.06 44.95
C ASN A 190 16.70 6.06 44.08
N SER A 191 17.43 6.88 43.33
CA SER A 191 16.85 7.89 42.45
C SER A 191 15.93 7.34 41.35
N GLY A 192 16.16 6.10 40.88
CA GLY A 192 15.30 5.44 39.91
C GLY A 192 13.90 5.17 40.46
N VAL A 193 13.81 4.72 41.71
CA VAL A 193 12.54 4.49 42.41
C VAL A 193 11.81 5.81 42.63
N ARG A 194 12.51 6.83 43.15
CA ARG A 194 11.94 8.18 43.35
C ARG A 194 11.40 8.76 42.04
N LYS A 195 12.14 8.59 40.93
CA LYS A 195 11.74 9.07 39.60
C LYS A 195 10.45 8.42 39.13
N ILE A 196 10.35 7.09 39.23
CA ILE A 196 9.15 6.35 38.82
C ILE A 196 7.97 6.67 39.75
N ALA A 197 8.20 6.88 41.05
CA ALA A 197 7.16 7.34 41.97
C ALA A 197 6.63 8.73 41.58
N ALA A 198 7.50 9.68 41.25
CA ALA A 198 7.11 11.00 40.75
C ALA A 198 6.33 10.92 39.43
N GLU A 199 6.76 10.06 38.50
CA GLU A 199 6.06 9.82 37.23
C GLU A 199 4.67 9.20 37.45
N ALA A 200 4.57 8.20 38.33
CA ALA A 200 3.31 7.56 38.69
C ALA A 200 2.33 8.57 39.29
N LEU A 201 2.79 9.44 40.19
CA LEU A 201 1.99 10.50 40.78
C LEU A 201 1.60 11.59 39.75
N SER A 202 2.49 11.91 38.79
CA SER A 202 2.19 12.79 37.64
C SER A 202 1.02 12.26 36.81
N LYS A 203 0.96 10.93 36.57
CA LYS A 203 -0.13 10.28 35.83
C LYS A 203 -1.44 10.25 36.61
N ILE A 204 -1.38 10.07 37.94
CA ILE A 204 -2.56 10.08 38.80
C ILE A 204 -3.14 11.50 38.94
N GLY A 205 -2.29 12.52 39.07
CA GLY A 205 -2.72 13.92 39.20
C GLY A 205 -3.44 14.24 40.52
N THR A 206 -3.07 13.58 41.62
CA THR A 206 -3.74 13.74 42.92
C THR A 206 -3.19 14.90 43.75
N GLU A 207 -4.09 15.68 44.36
CA GLU A 207 -3.75 16.78 45.28
C GLU A 207 -2.99 16.31 46.53
N ALA A 208 -3.21 15.06 46.96
CA ALA A 208 -2.53 14.50 48.13
C ALA A 208 -1.00 14.45 47.97
N ALA A 209 -0.50 14.43 46.73
CA ALA A 209 0.92 14.37 46.42
C ALA A 209 1.62 15.74 46.38
N ILE A 210 0.87 16.86 46.40
CA ILE A 210 1.42 18.21 46.19
C ILE A 210 2.59 18.52 47.13
N SER A 211 2.41 18.30 48.43
CA SER A 211 3.43 18.65 49.44
C SER A 211 4.74 17.87 49.26
N VAL A 212 4.64 16.62 48.81
CA VAL A 212 5.79 15.72 48.67
C VAL A 212 6.46 15.90 47.30
N LEU A 213 5.69 16.21 46.25
CA LEU A 213 6.23 16.60 44.95
C LEU A 213 6.98 17.95 45.04
N ILE A 214 6.49 18.89 45.86
CA ILE A 214 7.23 20.12 46.18
C ILE A 214 8.58 19.79 46.83
N HIS A 215 8.63 18.82 47.74
CA HIS A 215 9.90 18.39 48.33
C HIS A 215 10.80 17.68 47.30
N ALA A 216 10.23 16.88 46.40
CA ALA A 216 10.95 16.17 45.32
C ALA A 216 11.57 17.11 44.27
N LEU A 217 11.15 18.38 44.20
CA LEU A 217 11.87 19.41 43.42
C LEU A 217 13.27 19.73 43.97
N GLN A 218 13.59 19.31 45.19
CA GLN A 218 14.90 19.50 45.83
C GLN A 218 15.75 18.21 45.80
N ASP A 219 15.34 17.20 45.03
CA ASP A 219 16.05 15.93 44.93
C ASP A 219 17.45 16.08 44.31
N GLU A 220 18.42 15.28 44.75
CA GLU A 220 19.76 15.27 44.14
C GLU A 220 19.76 14.89 42.65
N HIS A 221 18.78 14.09 42.21
CA HIS A 221 18.73 13.57 40.85
C HIS A 221 17.77 14.37 39.96
N TYR A 222 18.30 14.97 38.89
CA TYR A 222 17.53 15.85 37.99
C TYR A 222 16.25 15.22 37.43
N GLY A 223 16.26 13.92 37.10
CA GLY A 223 15.06 13.23 36.59
C GLY A 223 13.89 13.19 37.58
N VAL A 224 14.17 13.18 38.89
CA VAL A 224 13.13 13.25 39.93
C VAL A 224 12.58 14.67 39.98
N ARG A 225 13.45 15.68 40.00
CA ARG A 225 13.08 17.11 39.98
C ARG A 225 12.25 17.45 38.75
N SER A 226 12.66 16.98 37.58
CA SER A 226 11.99 17.21 36.30
C SER A 226 10.57 16.61 36.27
N ASN A 227 10.42 15.34 36.68
CA ASN A 227 9.10 14.70 36.77
C ASN A 227 8.21 15.35 37.84
N ALA A 228 8.80 15.82 38.95
CA ALA A 228 8.06 16.55 39.97
C ALA A 228 7.55 17.90 39.45
N ALA A 229 8.35 18.64 38.66
CA ALA A 229 7.94 19.88 38.02
C ALA A 229 6.78 19.64 37.05
N GLU A 230 6.88 18.62 36.20
CA GLU A 230 5.81 18.23 35.27
C GLU A 230 4.53 17.84 36.02
N ALA A 231 4.64 17.01 37.07
CA ALA A 231 3.51 16.57 37.88
C ALA A 231 2.76 17.75 38.50
N LEU A 232 3.49 18.70 39.09
CA LEU A 232 2.91 19.91 39.71
C LEU A 232 2.25 20.81 38.67
N GLY A 233 2.82 20.92 37.46
CA GLY A 233 2.21 21.63 36.34
C GLY A 233 0.89 20.99 35.88
N LYS A 234 0.80 19.66 35.85
CA LYS A 234 -0.45 18.94 35.52
C LYS A 234 -1.52 19.09 36.59
N ILE A 235 -1.13 19.06 37.87
CA ILE A 235 -2.05 19.28 38.99
C ILE A 235 -2.56 20.73 38.97
N GLY A 236 -1.74 21.68 38.50
CA GLY A 236 -2.15 23.09 38.32
C GLY A 236 -2.32 23.85 39.64
N THR A 237 -1.59 23.47 40.69
CA THR A 237 -1.75 24.06 42.03
C THR A 237 -0.95 25.35 42.24
N GLU A 238 -1.59 26.38 42.82
CA GLU A 238 -0.93 27.63 43.19
C GLU A 238 0.19 27.45 44.21
N ALA A 239 0.09 26.43 45.09
CA ALA A 239 1.10 26.14 46.11
C ALA A 239 2.48 25.81 45.50
N ALA A 240 2.52 25.32 44.25
CA ALA A 240 3.75 24.96 43.56
C ALA A 240 4.47 26.16 42.92
N ILE A 241 3.80 27.29 42.74
CA ILE A 241 4.31 28.43 41.96
C ILE A 241 5.68 28.89 42.47
N SER A 242 5.81 29.12 43.77
CA SER A 242 7.06 29.63 44.37
C SER A 242 8.24 28.66 44.19
N VAL A 243 7.97 27.35 44.20
CA VAL A 243 9.00 26.31 44.13
C VAL A 243 9.35 26.01 42.67
N LEU A 244 8.38 26.05 41.75
CA LEU A 244 8.62 25.99 40.31
C LEU A 244 9.42 27.20 39.81
N ILE A 245 9.15 28.38 40.36
CA ILE A 245 9.97 29.58 40.13
C ILE A 245 11.43 29.34 40.56
N HIS A 246 11.66 28.67 41.69
CA HIS A 246 13.00 28.31 42.11
C HIS A 246 13.63 27.25 41.18
N ALA A 247 12.85 26.28 40.70
CA ALA A 247 13.30 25.24 39.76
C ALA A 247 13.70 25.78 38.38
N LEU A 248 13.30 27.00 38.01
CA LEU A 248 13.84 27.70 36.84
C LEU A 248 15.34 28.06 36.97
N GLN A 249 15.92 27.94 38.17
CA GLN A 249 17.34 28.17 38.43
C GLN A 249 18.12 26.85 38.62
N ASP A 250 17.52 25.72 38.27
CA ASP A 250 18.14 24.40 38.40
C ASP A 250 19.39 24.27 37.51
N GLU A 251 20.38 23.50 37.97
CA GLU A 251 21.59 23.22 37.18
C GLU A 251 21.28 22.51 35.85
N HIS A 252 20.23 21.69 35.80
CA HIS A 252 19.91 20.87 34.65
C HIS A 252 18.77 21.48 33.81
N TYR A 253 19.01 21.61 32.50
CA TYR A 253 18.08 22.29 31.59
C TYR A 253 16.70 21.62 31.50
N ASP A 254 16.60 20.27 31.57
CA ASP A 254 15.30 19.58 31.60
C ASP A 254 14.40 20.05 32.74
N VAL A 255 14.97 20.28 33.93
CA VAL A 255 14.22 20.74 35.10
C VAL A 255 13.74 22.17 34.87
N ARG A 256 14.63 23.05 34.37
CA ARG A 256 14.28 24.44 34.02
C ARG A 256 13.20 24.50 32.94
N SER A 257 13.30 23.65 31.92
CA SER A 257 12.36 23.57 30.81
C SER A 257 10.98 23.12 31.27
N ASN A 258 10.90 22.03 32.04
CA ASN A 258 9.65 21.53 32.60
C ASN A 258 9.05 22.47 33.65
N ALA A 259 9.88 23.21 34.39
CA ALA A 259 9.39 24.25 35.29
C ALA A 259 8.75 25.42 34.51
N ALA A 260 9.34 25.85 33.39
CA ALA A 260 8.75 26.87 32.52
C ALA A 260 7.41 26.42 31.93
N GLU A 261 7.34 25.18 31.44
CA GLU A 261 6.09 24.58 30.94
C GLU A 261 5.04 24.43 32.06
N ALA A 262 5.44 23.99 33.25
CA ALA A 262 4.53 23.85 34.40
C ALA A 262 3.93 25.20 34.80
N LEU A 263 4.73 26.27 34.83
CA LEU A 263 4.26 27.63 35.10
C LEU A 263 3.34 28.15 34.00
N SER A 264 3.57 27.76 32.75
CA SER A 264 2.66 28.01 31.61
C SER A 264 1.27 27.44 31.87
N LYS A 265 1.20 26.16 32.27
CA LYS A 265 -0.06 25.46 32.53
C LYS A 265 -0.83 26.05 33.72
N ILE A 266 -0.11 26.55 34.74
CA ILE A 266 -0.71 27.23 35.88
C ILE A 266 -1.21 28.63 35.49
N GLY A 267 -0.55 29.31 34.56
CA GLY A 267 -0.99 30.60 34.01
C GLY A 267 -0.90 31.78 34.99
N THR A 268 0.08 31.76 35.91
CA THR A 268 0.20 32.79 36.97
C THR A 268 1.02 34.01 36.56
N GLU A 269 0.53 35.21 36.87
CA GLU A 269 1.28 36.45 36.68
C GLU A 269 2.55 36.54 37.55
N ALA A 270 2.60 35.83 38.68
CA ALA A 270 3.77 35.82 39.55
C ALA A 270 5.03 35.25 38.85
N ALA A 271 4.84 34.42 37.82
CA ALA A 271 5.92 33.80 37.05
C ALA A 271 6.52 34.72 35.99
N ILE A 272 5.85 35.82 35.60
CA ILE A 272 6.24 36.66 34.47
C ILE A 272 7.69 37.14 34.60
N SER A 273 8.04 37.71 35.75
CA SER A 273 9.39 38.29 35.96
C SER A 273 10.50 37.24 35.83
N VAL A 274 10.23 35.99 36.23
CA VAL A 274 11.21 34.90 36.24
C VAL A 274 11.25 34.21 34.88
N LEU A 275 10.12 34.08 34.19
CA LEU A 275 10.06 33.61 32.81
C LEU A 275 10.78 34.58 31.86
N ILE A 276 10.66 35.90 32.08
CA ILE A 276 11.45 36.90 31.35
C ILE A 276 12.95 36.69 31.56
N HIS A 277 13.37 36.32 32.79
CA HIS A 277 14.77 35.98 33.04
C HIS A 277 15.18 34.68 32.33
N ALA A 278 14.31 33.67 32.30
CA ALA A 278 14.52 32.40 31.59
C ALA A 278 14.63 32.55 30.06
N LEU A 279 14.17 33.66 29.48
CA LEU A 279 14.46 34.01 28.08
C LEU A 279 15.95 34.28 27.81
N GLN A 280 16.81 34.35 28.84
CA GLN A 280 18.26 34.48 28.70
C GLN A 280 19.01 33.18 29.01
N ASP A 281 18.30 32.06 29.18
CA ASP A 281 18.92 30.78 29.51
C ASP A 281 19.92 30.32 28.45
N GLU A 282 20.97 29.60 28.85
CA GLU A 282 21.95 29.05 27.91
C GLU A 282 21.31 28.06 26.91
N HIS A 283 20.31 27.30 27.36
CA HIS A 283 19.67 26.25 26.58
C HIS A 283 18.43 26.79 25.85
N TYR A 284 18.32 26.47 24.56
CA TYR A 284 17.28 27.03 23.69
C TYR A 284 15.87 26.49 24.03
N ASP A 285 15.74 25.24 24.49
CA ASP A 285 14.44 24.70 24.95
C ASP A 285 13.84 25.50 26.10
N VAL A 286 14.67 25.90 27.07
CA VAL A 286 14.23 26.71 28.21
C VAL A 286 13.77 28.09 27.72
N ARG A 287 14.52 28.73 26.82
CA ARG A 287 14.14 30.03 26.23
C ARG A 287 12.87 29.94 25.40
N SER A 288 12.69 28.87 24.62
CA SER A 288 11.50 28.64 23.80
C SER A 288 10.27 28.42 24.68
N ASN A 289 10.35 27.52 25.67
CA ASN A 289 9.25 27.25 26.59
C ASN A 289 8.91 28.46 27.45
N ALA A 290 9.89 29.27 27.85
CA ALA A 290 9.64 30.54 28.53
C ALA A 290 8.92 31.56 27.63
N ALA A 291 9.27 31.65 26.34
CA ALA A 291 8.59 32.52 25.40
C ALA A 291 7.14 32.08 25.18
N GLU A 292 6.90 30.78 25.01
CA GLU A 292 5.55 30.24 24.90
C GLU A 292 4.74 30.47 26.17
N ALA A 293 5.32 30.22 27.34
CA ALA A 293 4.66 30.45 28.63
C ALA A 293 4.22 31.91 28.83
N LEU A 294 5.07 32.86 28.45
CA LEU A 294 4.75 34.28 28.47
C LEU A 294 3.61 34.63 27.50
N GLY A 295 3.56 34.00 26.33
CA GLY A 295 2.46 34.13 25.37
C GLY A 295 1.13 33.61 25.91
N GLN A 296 1.14 32.45 26.57
CA GLN A 296 -0.06 31.85 27.18
C GLN A 296 -0.59 32.67 28.36
N ILE A 297 0.29 33.27 29.18
CA ILE A 297 -0.12 34.21 30.23
C ILE A 297 -0.78 35.47 29.62
N GLY A 298 -0.36 35.88 28.42
CA GLY A 298 -1.08 36.88 27.62
C GLY A 298 -0.97 38.33 28.10
N THR A 299 0.06 38.64 28.91
CA THR A 299 0.23 39.96 29.54
C THR A 299 1.19 40.89 28.79
N GLU A 300 0.89 42.20 28.79
CA GLU A 300 1.79 43.20 28.22
C GLU A 300 3.15 43.30 28.94
N ALA A 301 3.20 42.91 30.22
CA ALA A 301 4.45 42.92 30.99
C ALA A 301 5.51 41.96 30.41
N ALA A 302 5.11 40.97 29.60
CA ALA A 302 6.00 40.03 28.92
C ALA A 302 6.67 40.61 27.67
N ILE A 303 6.07 41.64 27.05
CA ILE A 303 6.46 42.15 25.73
C ILE A 303 7.93 42.59 25.67
N PRO A 304 8.50 43.33 26.66
CA PRO A 304 9.90 43.71 26.61
C PRO A 304 10.86 42.52 26.56
N GLY A 305 10.54 41.44 27.27
CA GLY A 305 11.31 40.20 27.24
C GLY A 305 11.19 39.48 25.89
N LEU A 306 9.97 39.38 25.36
CA LEU A 306 9.71 38.76 24.06
C LEU A 306 10.39 39.53 22.90
N ILE A 307 10.44 40.87 22.96
CA ILE A 307 11.20 41.68 21.99
C ILE A 307 12.67 41.28 21.96
N HIS A 308 13.27 41.01 23.13
CA HIS A 308 14.65 40.53 23.17
C HIS A 308 14.78 39.11 22.59
N ALA A 309 13.83 38.22 22.88
CA ALA A 309 13.80 36.87 22.35
C ALA A 309 13.60 36.81 20.81
N LEU A 310 12.99 37.84 20.21
CA LEU A 310 12.94 37.99 18.75
C LEU A 310 14.32 38.14 18.11
N GLN A 311 15.34 38.54 18.87
CA GLN A 311 16.72 38.70 18.41
C GLN A 311 17.60 37.47 18.73
N ASP A 312 17.00 36.37 19.18
CA ASP A 312 17.75 35.15 19.53
C ASP A 312 18.42 34.52 18.30
N LYS A 313 19.59 33.89 18.49
CA LYS A 313 20.28 33.16 17.41
C LYS A 313 19.50 31.93 16.94
N ASN A 314 18.74 31.29 17.82
CA ASN A 314 17.99 30.08 17.55
C ASN A 314 16.61 30.41 16.95
N TYR A 315 16.26 29.74 15.86
CA TYR A 315 15.01 29.96 15.12
C TYR A 315 13.77 29.59 15.94
N ASP A 316 13.80 28.52 16.73
CA ASP A 316 12.65 28.07 17.52
C ASP A 316 12.30 29.11 18.59
N VAL A 317 13.30 29.72 19.22
CA VAL A 317 13.10 30.81 20.19
C VAL A 317 12.48 32.04 19.51
N ARG A 318 13.02 32.49 18.37
CA ARG A 318 12.43 33.61 17.60
C ARG A 318 10.99 33.31 17.16
N SER A 319 10.73 32.07 16.75
CA SER A 319 9.41 31.58 16.36
C SER A 319 8.42 31.59 17.53
N SER A 320 8.81 31.03 18.68
CA SER A 320 7.99 31.01 19.90
C SER A 320 7.72 32.43 20.41
N ALA A 321 8.69 33.33 20.35
CA ALA A 321 8.49 34.74 20.71
C ALA A 321 7.53 35.46 19.74
N THR A 322 7.65 35.22 18.43
CA THR A 322 6.74 35.77 17.42
C THR A 322 5.31 35.27 17.62
N TYR A 323 5.15 33.98 17.93
CA TYR A 323 3.86 33.37 18.23
C TYR A 323 3.26 33.93 19.52
N ALA A 324 4.05 34.03 20.60
CA ALA A 324 3.64 34.59 21.88
C ALA A 324 3.15 36.04 21.76
N LEU A 325 3.84 36.88 21.00
CA LEU A 325 3.40 38.25 20.69
C LEU A 325 2.08 38.25 19.89
N GLY A 326 1.92 37.30 18.97
CA GLY A 326 0.66 37.05 18.27
C GLY A 326 -0.50 36.73 19.20
N GLN A 327 -0.26 35.92 20.24
CA GLN A 327 -1.27 35.55 21.25
C GLN A 327 -1.64 36.72 22.17
N ILE A 328 -0.65 37.53 22.60
CA ILE A 328 -0.90 38.72 23.43
C ILE A 328 -1.77 39.72 22.68
N GLY A 329 -1.50 39.94 21.39
CA GLY A 329 -2.40 40.66 20.48
C GLY A 329 -2.66 42.15 20.77
N THR A 330 -1.96 42.74 21.75
CA THR A 330 -2.11 44.17 22.10
C THR A 330 -1.36 45.09 21.14
N GLU A 331 -1.62 46.40 21.20
CA GLU A 331 -0.93 47.38 20.34
C GLU A 331 0.59 47.38 20.54
N ALA A 332 1.05 47.17 21.78
CA ALA A 332 2.46 47.02 22.08
C ALA A 332 3.05 45.75 21.43
N ALA A 333 2.30 44.64 21.41
CA ALA A 333 2.74 43.41 20.78
C ALA A 333 2.78 43.52 19.25
N ILE A 334 1.80 44.22 18.64
CA ILE A 334 1.82 44.57 17.22
C ILE A 334 3.05 45.43 16.90
N THR A 335 3.37 46.41 17.74
CA THR A 335 4.56 47.26 17.57
C THR A 335 5.85 46.44 17.57
N ALA A 336 5.94 45.41 18.41
CA ALA A 336 7.05 44.46 18.41
C ALA A 336 7.09 43.60 17.13
N LEU A 337 5.95 43.07 16.68
CA LEU A 337 5.84 42.29 15.44
C LEU A 337 6.23 43.10 14.20
N ILE A 338 5.99 44.41 14.18
CA ILE A 338 6.42 45.31 13.11
C ILE A 338 7.95 45.34 12.97
N GLN A 339 8.70 45.26 14.08
CA GLN A 339 10.16 45.35 14.05
C GLN A 339 10.81 44.19 13.28
N VAL A 340 10.18 43.01 13.31
CA VAL A 340 10.67 41.80 12.63
C VAL A 340 10.01 41.56 11.27
N LEU A 341 9.14 42.48 10.83
CA LEU A 341 8.46 42.37 9.54
C LEU A 341 9.43 42.56 8.35
N HIS A 342 10.60 43.11 8.60
CA HIS A 342 11.67 43.38 7.63
C HIS A 342 12.90 42.49 7.82
N ASP A 343 12.79 41.47 8.67
CA ASP A 343 13.87 40.52 8.91
C ASP A 343 14.13 39.65 7.66
N GLU A 344 15.38 39.20 7.45
CA GLU A 344 15.77 38.44 6.25
C GLU A 344 15.26 36.98 6.27
N ASP A 345 14.87 36.48 7.46
CA ASP A 345 14.45 35.10 7.70
C ASP A 345 12.91 34.87 7.63
N PHE A 346 12.49 33.59 7.69
CA PHE A 346 11.08 33.14 7.76
C PHE A 346 10.26 33.73 8.93
N ILE A 347 10.89 34.44 9.86
CA ILE A 347 10.23 35.14 10.96
C ILE A 347 9.32 36.26 10.44
N ALA A 348 9.73 36.98 9.39
CA ALA A 348 8.91 38.04 8.81
C ALA A 348 7.55 37.52 8.29
N ILE A 349 7.54 36.30 7.76
CA ILE A 349 6.32 35.61 7.31
C ILE A 349 5.42 35.27 8.51
N LYS A 350 6.00 34.75 9.59
CA LYS A 350 5.26 34.44 10.84
C LYS A 350 4.70 35.69 11.49
N ALA A 351 5.45 36.80 11.49
CA ALA A 351 5.00 38.08 12.01
C ALA A 351 3.85 38.67 11.18
N ALA A 352 3.94 38.62 9.85
CA ALA A 352 2.85 39.03 8.95
C ALA A 352 1.59 38.18 9.19
N LYS A 353 1.73 36.86 9.38
CA LYS A 353 0.61 35.96 9.70
C LYS A 353 0.01 36.25 11.07
N ALA A 354 0.82 36.45 12.10
CA ALA A 354 0.38 36.80 13.46
C ALA A 354 -0.41 38.11 13.47
N MET A 355 0.07 39.14 12.76
CA MET A 355 -0.68 40.38 12.56
C MET A 355 -1.97 40.17 11.76
N GLY A 356 -1.94 39.29 10.77
CA GLY A 356 -3.12 38.81 10.03
C GLY A 356 -4.20 38.27 10.97
N THR A 357 -3.82 37.38 11.89
CA THR A 357 -4.75 36.80 12.87
C THR A 357 -5.28 37.82 13.89
N ILE A 358 -4.45 38.79 14.30
CA ILE A 358 -4.89 39.85 15.22
C ILE A 358 -5.91 40.77 14.56
N GLY A 359 -5.67 41.18 13.30
CA GLY A 359 -6.64 41.86 12.45
C GLY A 359 -7.16 43.21 12.99
N THR A 360 -6.45 43.86 13.92
CA THR A 360 -6.77 45.22 14.42
C THR A 360 -6.42 46.29 13.37
N GLU A 361 -6.91 47.52 13.54
CA GLU A 361 -6.61 48.61 12.61
C GLU A 361 -5.10 48.90 12.52
N THR A 362 -4.40 48.84 13.65
CA THR A 362 -2.94 48.99 13.73
C THR A 362 -2.20 47.87 12.98
N ALA A 363 -2.62 46.61 13.15
CA ALA A 363 -2.05 45.47 12.43
C ALA A 363 -2.34 45.53 10.92
N ILE A 364 -3.56 45.93 10.54
CA ILE A 364 -3.93 46.16 9.13
C ILE A 364 -3.05 47.27 8.54
N ASN A 365 -2.89 48.41 9.21
CA ASN A 365 -2.05 49.51 8.72
C ASN A 365 -0.58 49.10 8.58
N ALA A 366 -0.06 48.29 9.49
CA ALA A 366 1.29 47.73 9.38
C ALA A 366 1.44 46.80 8.17
N LEU A 367 0.48 45.89 7.95
CA LEU A 367 0.46 45.02 6.78
C LEU A 367 0.31 45.83 5.48
N ILE A 368 -0.44 46.93 5.49
CA ILE A 368 -0.57 47.85 4.35
C ILE A 368 0.79 48.51 4.04
N GLN A 369 1.53 48.94 5.07
CA GLN A 369 2.89 49.46 4.87
C GLN A 369 3.82 48.38 4.31
N ALA A 370 3.69 47.14 4.77
CA ALA A 370 4.48 46.00 4.30
C ALA A 370 4.23 45.62 2.84
N LEU A 371 3.10 46.02 2.24
CA LEU A 371 2.89 45.90 0.79
C LEU A 371 3.94 46.69 -0.01
N GLN A 372 4.55 47.71 0.59
CA GLN A 372 5.57 48.56 -0.01
C GLN A 372 7.00 48.14 0.37
N ASP A 373 7.18 46.95 0.96
CA ASP A 373 8.49 46.46 1.39
C ASP A 373 9.42 46.10 0.21
N GLU A 374 10.74 46.13 0.40
CA GLU A 374 11.71 45.69 -0.63
C GLU A 374 11.77 44.16 -0.80
N ASN A 375 11.54 43.39 0.25
CA ASN A 375 11.55 41.93 0.25
C ASN A 375 10.25 41.36 -0.34
N TYR A 376 10.39 40.46 -1.32
CA TYR A 376 9.27 39.80 -1.98
C TYR A 376 8.42 38.94 -1.02
N TYR A 377 9.05 38.19 -0.11
CA TYR A 377 8.33 37.29 0.79
C TYR A 377 7.50 38.04 1.81
N VAL A 378 7.97 39.20 2.26
CA VAL A 378 7.25 40.12 3.16
C VAL A 378 6.01 40.67 2.45
N ARG A 379 6.18 41.23 1.25
CA ARG A 379 5.05 41.73 0.45
C ARG A 379 4.02 40.64 0.18
N SER A 380 4.47 39.45 -0.22
CA SER A 380 3.60 38.31 -0.50
C SER A 380 2.81 37.89 0.73
N SER A 381 3.47 37.72 1.88
CA SER A 381 2.84 37.33 3.13
C SER A 381 1.85 38.38 3.64
N ALA A 382 2.20 39.67 3.53
CA ALA A 382 1.31 40.77 3.87
C ALA A 382 0.07 40.81 2.97
N THR A 383 0.25 40.55 1.67
CA THR A 383 -0.86 40.47 0.70
C THR A 383 -1.82 39.34 1.06
N TYR A 384 -1.30 38.16 1.41
CA TYR A 384 -2.10 37.02 1.84
C TYR A 384 -2.81 37.27 3.17
N ALA A 385 -2.09 37.80 4.17
CA ALA A 385 -2.67 38.14 5.46
C ALA A 385 -3.82 39.15 5.33
N LEU A 386 -3.66 40.18 4.50
CA LEU A 386 -4.72 41.17 4.23
C LEU A 386 -5.92 40.55 3.50
N ALA A 387 -5.69 39.60 2.59
CA ALA A 387 -6.77 38.91 1.88
C ALA A 387 -7.58 37.99 2.81
N GLU A 388 -6.91 37.27 3.72
CA GLU A 388 -7.56 36.44 4.75
C GLU A 388 -8.36 37.26 5.76
N ILE A 389 -7.88 38.46 6.14
CA ILE A 389 -8.60 39.35 7.05
C ILE A 389 -9.99 39.72 6.50
N GLY A 390 -10.12 39.91 5.18
CA GLY A 390 -11.41 40.16 4.50
C GLY A 390 -12.17 41.43 4.92
N LYS A 391 -11.63 42.23 5.85
CA LYS A 391 -12.24 43.48 6.31
C LYS A 391 -12.18 44.55 5.22
N LYS A 392 -13.15 45.46 5.22
CA LYS A 392 -13.27 46.55 4.24
C LYS A 392 -11.96 47.35 4.07
N ALA A 393 -11.24 47.66 5.16
CA ALA A 393 -9.98 48.39 5.09
C ALA A 393 -8.85 47.58 4.41
N ALA A 394 -8.76 46.28 4.68
CA ALA A 394 -7.79 45.38 4.06
C ALA A 394 -8.09 45.15 2.56
N ILE A 395 -9.36 44.94 2.21
CA ILE A 395 -9.80 44.85 0.81
C ILE A 395 -9.57 46.19 0.08
N THR A 396 -9.90 47.33 0.71
CA THR A 396 -9.66 48.66 0.12
C THR A 396 -8.17 48.90 -0.11
N ALA A 397 -7.31 48.46 0.82
CA ALA A 397 -5.88 48.62 0.66
C ALA A 397 -5.29 47.66 -0.38
N LEU A 398 -5.80 46.43 -0.53
CA LEU A 398 -5.45 45.54 -1.63
C LEU A 398 -5.86 46.12 -2.98
N ILE A 399 -7.04 46.76 -3.05
CA ILE A 399 -7.50 47.50 -4.24
C ILE A 399 -6.57 48.70 -4.52
N GLN A 400 -6.24 49.51 -3.51
CA GLN A 400 -5.32 50.64 -3.65
C GLN A 400 -3.89 50.19 -4.02
N ALA A 401 -3.44 49.03 -3.54
CA ALA A 401 -2.14 48.46 -3.90
C ALA A 401 -2.10 47.98 -5.35
N VAL A 402 -3.24 47.55 -5.89
CA VAL A 402 -3.43 47.36 -7.34
C VAL A 402 -3.39 48.71 -8.07
N GLU A 403 -3.87 49.80 -7.47
CA GLU A 403 -4.00 51.15 -8.04
C GLU A 403 -2.81 52.13 -7.81
N ASP A 404 -1.71 51.79 -7.15
CA ASP A 404 -0.64 52.76 -6.79
C ASP A 404 0.34 53.09 -7.96
N GLU A 405 0.53 54.38 -8.26
CA GLU A 405 1.33 54.94 -9.36
C GLU A 405 2.85 54.79 -9.19
N ARG A 406 3.35 54.52 -7.98
CA ARG A 406 4.81 54.42 -7.70
C ARG A 406 5.42 53.06 -8.07
N ASN A 407 4.59 52.08 -8.42
CA ASN A 407 4.97 50.67 -8.60
C ASN A 407 5.48 50.30 -10.00
N ASN A 408 5.94 51.28 -10.80
CA ASN A 408 6.48 51.04 -12.14
C ASN A 408 7.72 50.10 -12.17
N ILE A 409 8.31 49.80 -11.00
CA ILE A 409 9.44 48.85 -10.82
C ILE A 409 9.00 47.54 -10.12
N ARG A 410 7.77 47.43 -9.58
CA ARG A 410 7.32 46.31 -8.71
C ARG A 410 6.01 45.66 -9.17
N SER A 411 5.96 45.17 -10.40
CA SER A 411 4.81 44.44 -10.99
C SER A 411 4.30 43.25 -10.14
N HIS A 412 5.15 42.69 -9.28
CA HIS A 412 4.82 41.52 -8.45
C HIS A 412 3.83 41.81 -7.31
N ALA A 413 3.82 43.02 -6.72
CA ALA A 413 2.91 43.34 -5.61
C ALA A 413 1.46 43.49 -6.10
N ALA A 414 1.26 44.20 -7.22
CA ALA A 414 -0.05 44.29 -7.88
C ALA A 414 -0.51 42.92 -8.43
N SER A 415 0.41 42.08 -8.91
CA SER A 415 0.11 40.70 -9.32
C SER A 415 -0.34 39.83 -8.16
N ASN A 416 0.39 39.84 -7.03
CA ASN A 416 0.01 39.10 -5.82
C ASN A 416 -1.30 39.62 -5.24
N ALA A 417 -1.54 40.94 -5.26
CA ALA A 417 -2.79 41.54 -4.79
C ALA A 417 -3.96 41.13 -5.68
N ALA A 418 -3.79 41.16 -7.01
CA ALA A 418 -4.79 40.67 -7.95
C ALA A 418 -5.03 39.16 -7.82
N GLU A 419 -3.99 38.36 -7.58
CA GLU A 419 -4.09 36.92 -7.29
C GLU A 419 -4.84 36.65 -5.98
N ALA A 420 -4.48 37.36 -4.91
CA ALA A 420 -5.12 37.23 -3.61
C ALA A 420 -6.59 37.67 -3.67
N LEU A 421 -6.90 38.76 -4.38
CA LEU A 421 -8.27 39.19 -4.69
C LEU A 421 -9.01 38.14 -5.54
N GLY A 422 -8.32 37.46 -6.46
CA GLY A 422 -8.84 36.34 -7.24
C GLY A 422 -9.35 35.17 -6.39
N LYS A 423 -8.84 35.00 -5.15
CA LYS A 423 -9.30 34.00 -4.18
C LYS A 423 -10.48 34.48 -3.33
N VAL A 424 -10.69 35.79 -3.21
CA VAL A 424 -11.69 36.39 -2.32
C VAL A 424 -13.09 36.43 -2.97
N GLY A 425 -13.21 36.42 -4.31
CA GLY A 425 -14.44 36.10 -5.06
C GLY A 425 -15.71 36.91 -4.77
N THR A 426 -15.68 37.90 -3.88
CA THR A 426 -16.86 38.67 -3.47
C THR A 426 -17.31 39.63 -4.57
N GLU A 427 -18.58 40.01 -4.56
CA GLU A 427 -19.15 40.98 -5.51
C GLU A 427 -18.40 42.31 -5.50
N ALA A 428 -17.99 42.80 -4.32
CA ALA A 428 -17.19 44.01 -4.19
C ALA A 428 -15.82 43.89 -4.88
N VAL A 429 -15.17 42.72 -4.78
CA VAL A 429 -13.88 42.45 -5.44
C VAL A 429 -14.04 42.30 -6.95
N ILE A 430 -15.07 41.60 -7.42
CA ILE A 430 -15.38 41.48 -8.86
C ILE A 430 -15.65 42.87 -9.45
N MET A 431 -16.43 43.71 -8.78
CA MET A 431 -16.71 45.08 -9.23
C MET A 431 -15.46 45.97 -9.23
N ALA A 432 -14.60 45.85 -8.22
CA ALA A 432 -13.33 46.57 -8.16
C ALA A 432 -12.37 46.14 -9.29
N LEU A 433 -12.26 44.83 -9.57
CA LEU A 433 -11.46 44.32 -10.68
C LEU A 433 -12.04 44.75 -12.05
N ILE A 434 -13.38 44.79 -12.19
CA ILE A 434 -14.04 45.33 -13.39
C ILE A 434 -13.73 46.82 -13.57
N GLN A 435 -13.70 47.60 -12.49
CA GLN A 435 -13.30 49.00 -12.53
C GLN A 435 -11.81 49.15 -12.89
N ALA A 436 -10.94 48.32 -12.33
CA ALA A 436 -9.50 48.30 -12.59
C ALA A 436 -9.15 47.93 -14.04
N LEU A 437 -10.02 47.20 -14.76
CA LEU A 437 -9.87 47.00 -16.22
C LEU A 437 -9.80 48.33 -16.99
N GLN A 438 -10.44 49.39 -16.49
CA GLN A 438 -10.50 50.70 -17.14
C GLN A 438 -9.36 51.65 -16.70
N ASP A 439 -8.51 51.24 -15.75
CA ASP A 439 -7.41 52.07 -15.23
C ASP A 439 -6.46 52.47 -16.37
N GLU A 440 -5.99 53.73 -16.42
CA GLU A 440 -5.13 54.26 -17.49
C GLU A 440 -3.81 53.47 -17.69
N ARG A 441 -3.31 52.80 -16.65
CA ARG A 441 -2.09 52.00 -16.68
C ARG A 441 -2.37 50.57 -17.15
N TYR A 442 -1.64 50.14 -18.18
CA TYR A 442 -1.91 48.85 -18.83
C TYR A 442 -1.69 47.62 -17.92
N ALA A 443 -0.75 47.69 -16.97
CA ALA A 443 -0.39 46.57 -16.10
C ALA A 443 -1.51 46.22 -15.11
N ILE A 444 -2.23 47.25 -14.65
CA ILE A 444 -3.36 47.09 -13.72
C ILE A 444 -4.53 46.44 -14.44
N GLY A 445 -4.88 46.96 -15.62
CA GLY A 445 -5.94 46.38 -16.43
C GLY A 445 -5.63 44.94 -16.89
N SER A 446 -4.36 44.61 -17.22
CA SER A 446 -4.00 43.25 -17.62
C SER A 446 -4.08 42.26 -16.47
N ASN A 447 -3.61 42.65 -15.28
CA ASN A 447 -3.67 41.81 -14.08
C ASN A 447 -5.11 41.64 -13.58
N ALA A 448 -5.94 42.69 -13.68
CA ALA A 448 -7.36 42.62 -13.39
C ALA A 448 -8.07 41.64 -14.33
N ALA A 449 -7.76 41.67 -15.64
CA ALA A 449 -8.29 40.71 -16.60
C ALA A 449 -7.86 39.27 -16.26
N GLU A 450 -6.59 39.06 -15.92
CA GLU A 450 -6.08 37.74 -15.51
C GLU A 450 -6.77 37.23 -14.24
N ALA A 451 -6.92 38.08 -13.21
CA ALA A 451 -7.60 37.74 -11.97
C ALA A 451 -9.08 37.39 -12.21
N LEU A 452 -9.78 38.14 -13.05
CA LEU A 452 -11.15 37.82 -13.47
C LEU A 452 -11.24 36.48 -14.21
N GLY A 453 -10.25 36.17 -15.04
CA GLY A 453 -10.13 34.86 -15.71
C GLY A 453 -9.89 33.70 -14.73
N LYS A 454 -9.08 33.91 -13.68
CA LYS A 454 -8.85 32.93 -12.60
C LYS A 454 -10.09 32.73 -11.73
N ILE A 455 -10.83 33.80 -11.44
CA ILE A 455 -12.13 33.72 -10.74
C ILE A 455 -13.12 32.89 -11.58
N GLY A 456 -13.01 32.94 -12.92
CA GLY A 456 -13.86 32.17 -13.82
C GLY A 456 -15.32 32.64 -13.85
N THR A 457 -15.61 33.83 -13.31
CA THR A 457 -16.99 34.30 -13.13
C THR A 457 -17.60 34.84 -14.43
N LYS A 458 -18.84 34.40 -14.71
CA LYS A 458 -19.62 34.92 -15.83
C LYS A 458 -19.96 36.41 -15.69
N ALA A 459 -19.94 36.95 -14.47
CA ALA A 459 -20.17 38.37 -14.20
C ALA A 459 -19.09 39.28 -14.81
N ALA A 460 -17.89 38.76 -15.07
CA ALA A 460 -16.80 39.50 -15.69
C ALA A 460 -16.93 39.61 -17.21
N ILE A 461 -17.71 38.73 -17.85
CA ILE A 461 -17.84 38.65 -19.32
C ILE A 461 -18.26 39.99 -19.94
N PRO A 462 -19.27 40.71 -19.42
CA PRO A 462 -19.68 42.01 -19.97
C PRO A 462 -18.59 43.08 -19.92
N ALA A 463 -17.60 42.95 -19.02
CA ALA A 463 -16.47 43.87 -18.90
C ALA A 463 -15.24 43.42 -19.71
N LEU A 464 -14.99 42.11 -19.81
CA LEU A 464 -13.89 41.52 -20.56
C LEU A 464 -14.09 41.61 -22.08
N ILE A 465 -15.34 41.51 -22.57
CA ILE A 465 -15.64 41.63 -24.01
C ILE A 465 -15.24 43.02 -24.55
N PRO A 466 -15.64 44.15 -23.94
CA PRO A 466 -15.15 45.47 -24.33
C PRO A 466 -13.63 45.62 -24.19
N ALA A 467 -13.01 44.99 -23.17
CA ALA A 467 -11.57 45.06 -22.93
C ALA A 467 -10.73 44.43 -24.06
N LEU A 468 -11.32 43.55 -24.88
CA LEU A 468 -10.70 43.05 -26.12
C LEU A 468 -10.42 44.16 -27.15
N GLN A 469 -11.11 45.30 -27.06
CA GLN A 469 -10.94 46.46 -27.94
C GLN A 469 -10.16 47.61 -27.27
N ASP A 470 -9.57 47.38 -26.09
CA ASP A 470 -8.82 48.38 -25.36
C ASP A 470 -7.63 48.93 -26.18
N LYS A 471 -7.30 50.22 -26.06
CA LYS A 471 -6.15 50.83 -26.76
C LYS A 471 -4.81 50.17 -26.40
N ARG A 472 -4.67 49.59 -25.21
CA ARG A 472 -3.44 48.97 -24.67
C ARG A 472 -3.38 47.48 -24.97
N TYR A 473 -2.24 47.03 -25.48
CA TYR A 473 -2.11 45.65 -25.96
C TYR A 473 -2.17 44.60 -24.85
N ALA A 474 -1.60 44.88 -23.68
CA ALA A 474 -1.54 43.93 -22.55
C ALA A 474 -2.95 43.59 -22.02
N ILE A 475 -3.84 44.58 -21.95
CA ILE A 475 -5.23 44.38 -21.51
C ILE A 475 -5.99 43.52 -22.52
N ARG A 476 -5.86 43.81 -23.82
CA ARG A 476 -6.48 42.98 -24.87
C ARG A 476 -6.01 41.53 -24.80
N SER A 477 -4.72 41.33 -24.60
CA SER A 477 -4.07 40.03 -24.47
C SER A 477 -4.63 39.23 -23.28
N SER A 478 -4.61 39.81 -22.08
CA SER A 478 -5.10 39.16 -20.87
C SER A 478 -6.61 38.96 -20.89
N ALA A 479 -7.38 39.86 -21.52
CA ALA A 479 -8.82 39.68 -21.70
C ALA A 479 -9.14 38.50 -22.61
N ALA A 480 -8.39 38.29 -23.70
CA ALA A 480 -8.56 37.13 -24.58
C ALA A 480 -8.26 35.82 -23.83
N GLU A 481 -7.16 35.78 -23.09
CA GLU A 481 -6.80 34.63 -22.26
C GLU A 481 -7.85 34.34 -21.18
N ALA A 482 -8.31 35.38 -20.46
CA ALA A 482 -9.32 35.27 -19.43
C ALA A 482 -10.65 34.72 -19.97
N LEU A 483 -11.09 35.19 -21.13
CA LEU A 483 -12.30 34.68 -21.80
C LEU A 483 -12.13 33.22 -22.26
N GLY A 484 -10.94 32.84 -22.71
CA GLY A 484 -10.60 31.44 -23.01
C GLY A 484 -10.66 30.54 -21.78
N LYS A 485 -10.16 31.01 -20.62
CA LYS A 485 -10.25 30.29 -19.33
C LYS A 485 -11.68 30.18 -18.81
N ILE A 486 -12.50 31.23 -18.98
CA ILE A 486 -13.93 31.20 -18.64
C ILE A 486 -14.70 30.23 -19.56
N GLY A 487 -14.22 30.00 -20.79
CA GLY A 487 -14.77 28.98 -21.71
C GLY A 487 -16.16 29.32 -22.25
N THR A 488 -16.49 30.60 -22.43
CA THR A 488 -17.85 31.04 -22.78
C THR A 488 -18.06 31.25 -24.29
N GLU A 489 -19.13 30.68 -24.83
CA GLU A 489 -19.56 30.92 -26.22
C GLU A 489 -19.90 32.39 -26.51
N ALA A 490 -20.33 33.14 -25.48
CA ALA A 490 -20.64 34.57 -25.62
C ALA A 490 -19.42 35.41 -26.04
N ALA A 491 -18.21 34.92 -25.79
CA ALA A 491 -16.97 35.58 -26.19
C ALA A 491 -16.60 35.33 -27.65
N ILE A 492 -17.14 34.30 -28.32
CA ILE A 492 -16.73 33.88 -29.66
C ILE A 492 -16.85 35.01 -30.69
N PRO A 493 -17.97 35.77 -30.78
CA PRO A 493 -18.07 36.86 -31.76
C PRO A 493 -17.00 37.94 -31.55
N ALA A 494 -16.68 38.24 -30.29
CA ALA A 494 -15.66 39.24 -29.95
C ALA A 494 -14.24 38.71 -30.23
N LEU A 495 -13.96 37.45 -29.90
CA LEU A 495 -12.67 36.80 -30.20
C LEU A 495 -12.44 36.68 -31.72
N ILE A 496 -13.49 36.43 -32.52
CA ILE A 496 -13.43 36.47 -33.99
C ILE A 496 -13.02 37.85 -34.50
N GLN A 497 -13.55 38.92 -33.90
CA GLN A 497 -13.13 40.29 -34.24
C GLN A 497 -11.66 40.52 -33.87
N VAL A 498 -11.19 39.96 -32.76
CA VAL A 498 -9.80 40.06 -32.29
C VAL A 498 -8.82 39.33 -33.21
N LEU A 499 -9.25 38.25 -33.87
CA LEU A 499 -8.49 37.61 -34.95
C LEU A 499 -8.21 38.56 -36.14
N GLN A 500 -8.84 39.73 -36.22
CA GLN A 500 -8.55 40.74 -37.24
C GLN A 500 -7.65 41.88 -36.72
N ASN A 501 -7.09 41.75 -35.51
CA ASN A 501 -6.26 42.79 -34.90
C ASN A 501 -4.90 42.93 -35.62
N LYS A 502 -4.41 44.17 -35.75
CA LYS A 502 -3.09 44.44 -36.35
C LYS A 502 -1.92 43.76 -35.62
N CYS A 503 -2.04 43.56 -34.31
CA CYS A 503 -0.99 42.95 -33.48
C CYS A 503 -1.12 41.43 -33.46
N TYR A 504 -0.07 40.73 -33.90
CA TYR A 504 -0.05 39.26 -33.98
C TYR A 504 -0.23 38.59 -32.61
N VAL A 505 0.44 39.07 -31.54
CA VAL A 505 0.31 38.49 -30.18
C VAL A 505 -1.16 38.39 -29.73
N ILE A 506 -1.98 39.37 -30.08
CA ILE A 506 -3.40 39.40 -29.73
C ILE A 506 -4.22 38.45 -30.58
N ARG A 507 -3.91 38.33 -31.87
CA ARG A 507 -4.50 37.30 -32.74
C ARG A 507 -4.18 35.90 -32.24
N SER A 508 -2.95 35.69 -31.76
CA SER A 508 -2.48 34.42 -31.19
C SER A 508 -3.28 34.01 -29.97
N ASN A 509 -3.44 34.91 -29.00
CA ASN A 509 -4.17 34.61 -27.78
C ASN A 509 -5.67 34.42 -28.04
N ALA A 510 -6.22 35.11 -29.04
CA ALA A 510 -7.58 34.85 -29.50
C ALA A 510 -7.72 33.46 -30.14
N ALA A 511 -6.76 33.01 -30.96
CA ALA A 511 -6.75 31.66 -31.50
C ALA A 511 -6.65 30.61 -30.39
N GLU A 512 -5.75 30.79 -29.41
CA GLU A 512 -5.64 29.88 -28.27
C GLU A 512 -6.94 29.84 -27.44
N ALA A 513 -7.54 31.00 -27.15
CA ALA A 513 -8.80 31.09 -26.43
C ALA A 513 -9.95 30.39 -27.17
N LEU A 514 -10.02 30.53 -28.50
CA LEU A 514 -10.99 29.80 -29.33
C LEU A 514 -10.72 28.29 -29.32
N GLY A 515 -9.46 27.86 -29.29
CA GLY A 515 -9.07 26.47 -29.11
C GLY A 515 -9.62 25.87 -27.82
N LYS A 516 -9.46 26.60 -26.70
CA LYS A 516 -9.98 26.22 -25.39
C LYS A 516 -11.51 26.17 -25.32
N ILE A 517 -12.20 27.01 -26.09
CA ILE A 517 -13.68 27.01 -26.18
C ILE A 517 -14.18 25.81 -27.00
N GLY A 518 -13.51 25.44 -28.09
CA GLY A 518 -13.71 24.16 -28.78
C GLY A 518 -15.04 23.94 -29.52
N THR A 519 -15.94 24.92 -29.58
CA THR A 519 -17.24 24.79 -30.28
C THR A 519 -17.12 24.86 -31.80
N GLU A 520 -18.15 24.44 -32.55
CA GLU A 520 -18.15 24.52 -34.02
C GLU A 520 -17.88 25.93 -34.54
N ALA A 521 -18.41 26.96 -33.88
CA ALA A 521 -18.16 28.35 -34.23
C ALA A 521 -16.70 28.76 -33.98
N ALA A 522 -16.09 28.26 -32.90
CA ALA A 522 -14.68 28.50 -32.59
C ALA A 522 -13.75 27.74 -33.55
N ILE A 523 -14.09 26.50 -33.92
CA ILE A 523 -13.38 25.73 -34.95
C ILE A 523 -13.45 26.46 -36.30
N ALA A 524 -14.62 26.93 -36.71
CA ALA A 524 -14.78 27.71 -37.94
C ALA A 524 -13.96 29.02 -37.93
N ALA A 525 -13.75 29.62 -36.75
CA ALA A 525 -12.88 30.78 -36.59
C ALA A 525 -11.39 30.41 -36.70
N LEU A 526 -10.96 29.32 -36.07
CA LEU A 526 -9.60 28.80 -36.16
C LEU A 526 -9.23 28.40 -37.60
N ILE A 527 -10.15 27.78 -38.34
CA ILE A 527 -9.96 27.45 -39.76
C ILE A 527 -9.71 28.72 -40.59
N ARG A 528 -10.38 29.84 -40.27
CA ARG A 528 -10.09 31.13 -40.92
C ARG A 528 -8.74 31.68 -40.50
N ALA A 529 -8.32 31.50 -39.25
CA ALA A 529 -7.02 31.93 -38.75
C ALA A 529 -5.84 31.19 -39.42
N LEU A 530 -6.06 29.98 -39.97
CA LEU A 530 -5.08 29.31 -40.83
C LEU A 530 -4.82 30.04 -42.16
N GLN A 531 -5.57 31.09 -42.50
CA GLN A 531 -5.34 31.92 -43.69
C GLN A 531 -4.70 33.28 -43.33
N ASP A 532 -4.25 33.46 -42.09
CA ASP A 532 -3.60 34.70 -41.63
C ASP A 532 -2.27 34.95 -42.38
N GLU A 533 -1.93 36.22 -42.58
CA GLU A 533 -0.67 36.60 -43.24
C GLU A 533 0.57 36.17 -42.43
N ASP A 534 0.44 36.17 -41.10
CA ASP A 534 1.48 35.88 -40.12
C ASP A 534 1.53 34.38 -39.79
N ASP A 535 2.70 33.79 -39.95
CA ASP A 535 2.93 32.36 -39.77
C ASP A 535 2.86 31.90 -38.31
N TYR A 536 3.10 32.79 -37.34
CA TYR A 536 2.94 32.47 -35.92
C TYR A 536 1.46 32.24 -35.58
N ILE A 537 0.56 33.02 -36.18
CA ILE A 537 -0.89 32.86 -36.00
C ILE A 537 -1.39 31.60 -36.63
N ARG A 538 -0.96 31.31 -37.86
CA ARG A 538 -1.28 30.05 -38.52
C ARG A 538 -0.80 28.86 -37.70
N SER A 539 0.42 28.91 -37.16
CA SER A 539 0.96 27.86 -36.29
C SER A 539 0.17 27.66 -35.00
N ASN A 540 -0.22 28.73 -34.32
CA ASN A 540 -1.00 28.62 -33.07
C ASN A 540 -2.42 28.14 -33.35
N ALA A 541 -3.01 28.54 -34.48
CA ALA A 541 -4.27 27.96 -34.94
C ALA A 541 -4.13 26.47 -35.26
N THR A 542 -3.03 26.04 -35.90
CA THR A 542 -2.71 24.63 -36.12
C THR A 542 -2.58 23.86 -34.79
N GLU A 543 -1.88 24.42 -33.80
CA GLU A 543 -1.74 23.79 -32.49
C GLU A 543 -3.07 23.69 -31.75
N ALA A 544 -3.87 24.77 -31.74
CA ALA A 544 -5.20 24.80 -31.15
C ALA A 544 -6.15 23.79 -31.82
N LEU A 545 -6.12 23.68 -33.15
CA LEU A 545 -6.89 22.66 -33.87
C LEU A 545 -6.39 21.24 -33.57
N GLY A 546 -5.10 21.06 -33.31
CA GLY A 546 -4.50 19.79 -32.88
C GLY A 546 -5.02 19.28 -31.54
N GLN A 547 -5.53 20.16 -30.69
CA GLN A 547 -6.20 19.81 -29.43
C GLN A 547 -7.67 19.41 -29.63
N ILE A 548 -8.20 19.55 -30.85
CA ILE A 548 -9.61 19.35 -31.20
C ILE A 548 -9.72 18.22 -32.24
N SER A 549 -10.22 17.05 -31.85
CA SER A 549 -10.29 15.86 -32.72
C SER A 549 -11.52 15.79 -33.64
N THR A 550 -12.03 16.92 -34.14
CA THR A 550 -13.19 16.94 -35.05
C THR A 550 -12.79 16.74 -36.51
N GLY A 551 -13.69 16.21 -37.34
CA GLY A 551 -13.42 16.02 -38.78
C GLY A 551 -13.06 17.33 -39.52
N ALA A 552 -13.66 18.45 -39.13
CA ALA A 552 -13.34 19.77 -39.67
C ALA A 552 -11.93 20.23 -39.26
N ALA A 553 -11.52 20.01 -38.01
CA ALA A 553 -10.18 20.32 -37.54
C ALA A 553 -9.13 19.43 -38.24
N ILE A 554 -9.38 18.13 -38.39
CA ILE A 554 -8.48 17.21 -39.11
C ILE A 554 -8.29 17.68 -40.56
N THR A 555 -9.37 18.02 -41.27
CA THR A 555 -9.29 18.51 -42.65
C THR A 555 -8.49 19.81 -42.75
N ALA A 556 -8.65 20.70 -41.77
CA ALA A 556 -7.91 21.95 -41.71
C ALA A 556 -6.41 21.73 -41.43
N LEU A 557 -6.06 20.81 -40.54
CA LEU A 557 -4.67 20.42 -40.26
C LEU A 557 -4.01 19.75 -41.47
N ILE A 558 -4.75 18.91 -42.20
CA ILE A 558 -4.30 18.31 -43.47
C ILE A 558 -3.94 19.41 -44.48
N ASN A 559 -4.75 20.45 -44.60
CA ASN A 559 -4.43 21.59 -45.46
C ASN A 559 -3.23 22.40 -44.95
N ALA A 560 -3.04 22.51 -43.63
CA ALA A 560 -1.92 23.23 -43.02
C ALA A 560 -0.55 22.56 -43.27
N LEU A 561 -0.51 21.27 -43.65
CA LEU A 561 0.71 20.60 -44.14
C LEU A 561 1.23 21.21 -45.46
N GLN A 562 0.42 21.97 -46.19
CA GLN A 562 0.82 22.63 -47.44
C GLN A 562 1.15 24.11 -47.24
N ASP A 563 1.33 24.56 -46.00
CA ASP A 563 1.61 25.96 -45.69
C ASP A 563 2.97 26.41 -46.24
N LYS A 564 3.05 27.68 -46.66
CA LYS A 564 4.31 28.30 -47.12
C LYS A 564 5.40 28.32 -46.03
N CYS A 565 5.04 28.36 -44.75
CA CYS A 565 5.97 28.37 -43.63
C CYS A 565 6.19 26.95 -43.09
N TYR A 566 7.45 26.51 -43.06
CA TYR A 566 7.83 25.19 -42.56
C TYR A 566 7.45 24.96 -41.09
N PHE A 567 7.41 26.01 -40.26
CA PHE A 567 7.03 25.89 -38.84
C PHE A 567 5.57 25.46 -38.68
N VAL A 568 4.68 25.98 -39.54
CA VAL A 568 3.26 25.59 -39.60
C VAL A 568 3.13 24.15 -40.10
N ARG A 569 3.84 23.78 -41.17
CA ARG A 569 3.84 22.40 -41.69
C ARG A 569 4.31 21.39 -40.63
N ARG A 570 5.40 21.69 -39.93
CA ARG A 570 5.93 20.87 -38.83
C ARG A 570 4.90 20.68 -37.71
N LYS A 571 4.27 21.77 -37.26
CA LYS A 571 3.23 21.73 -36.23
C LYS A 571 1.98 20.96 -36.68
N ALA A 572 1.62 21.05 -37.95
CA ALA A 572 0.53 20.28 -38.53
C ALA A 572 0.84 18.77 -38.52
N ALA A 573 2.07 18.38 -38.90
CA ALA A 573 2.50 16.98 -38.82
C ALA A 573 2.48 16.46 -37.37
N GLU A 574 3.00 17.25 -36.42
CA GLU A 574 2.97 16.93 -35.00
C GLU A 574 1.53 16.76 -34.47
N ALA A 575 0.64 17.71 -34.80
CA ALA A 575 -0.77 17.70 -34.40
C ALA A 575 -1.52 16.49 -34.97
N LEU A 576 -1.33 16.18 -36.25
CA LEU A 576 -1.95 15.01 -36.89
C LEU A 576 -1.43 13.69 -36.31
N GLY A 577 -0.14 13.63 -35.97
CA GLY A 577 0.43 12.50 -35.24
C GLY A 577 -0.12 12.33 -33.82
N LYS A 578 -0.40 13.44 -33.12
CA LYS A 578 -1.06 13.42 -31.80
C LYS A 578 -2.50 12.95 -31.88
N ILE A 579 -3.24 13.37 -32.92
CA ILE A 579 -4.61 12.91 -33.18
C ILE A 579 -4.62 11.42 -33.57
N GLY A 580 -3.61 10.95 -34.29
CA GLY A 580 -3.47 9.54 -34.67
C GLY A 580 -4.44 9.08 -35.76
N THR A 581 -4.93 9.99 -36.60
CA THR A 581 -5.94 9.68 -37.63
C THR A 581 -5.33 9.13 -38.92
N GLU A 582 -5.86 8.02 -39.44
CA GLU A 582 -5.45 7.45 -40.72
C GLU A 582 -5.75 8.38 -41.91
N ALA A 583 -6.73 9.28 -41.77
CA ALA A 583 -7.08 10.26 -42.80
C ALA A 583 -5.92 11.20 -43.14
N ALA A 584 -4.95 11.35 -42.24
CA ALA A 584 -3.76 12.17 -42.44
C ALA A 584 -2.67 11.48 -43.28
N ILE A 585 -2.68 10.15 -43.40
CA ILE A 585 -1.62 9.38 -44.07
C ILE A 585 -1.38 9.86 -45.51
N PRO A 586 -2.40 10.03 -46.38
CA PRO A 586 -2.17 10.45 -47.76
C PRO A 586 -1.44 11.80 -47.90
N THR A 587 -1.54 12.66 -46.88
CA THR A 587 -0.89 13.98 -46.87
C THR A 587 0.39 14.05 -46.04
N LEU A 588 0.57 13.15 -45.07
CA LEU A 588 1.84 12.98 -44.36
C LEU A 588 2.91 12.31 -45.25
N ILE A 589 2.51 11.47 -46.21
CA ILE A 589 3.42 10.85 -47.17
C ILE A 589 4.20 11.90 -47.99
N PRO A 590 3.54 12.89 -48.64
CA PRO A 590 4.25 14.01 -49.27
C PRO A 590 5.13 14.81 -48.31
N ALA A 591 4.72 14.97 -47.04
CA ALA A 591 5.50 15.72 -46.04
C ALA A 591 6.83 15.02 -45.65
N LEU A 592 6.97 13.72 -45.91
CA LEU A 592 8.26 13.02 -45.81
C LEU A 592 9.27 13.47 -46.87
N GLN A 593 8.85 14.23 -47.88
CA GLN A 593 9.70 14.74 -48.96
C GLN A 593 9.81 16.27 -48.90
N ASP A 594 9.51 16.86 -47.74
CA ASP A 594 9.61 18.30 -47.52
C ASP A 594 11.07 18.80 -47.64
N GLU A 595 11.26 20.02 -48.13
CA GLU A 595 12.58 20.67 -48.22
C GLU A 595 13.28 20.79 -46.85
N ARG A 596 12.52 20.77 -45.75
CA ARG A 596 13.01 20.95 -44.39
C ARG A 596 13.04 19.62 -43.62
N TYR A 597 14.23 19.23 -43.17
CA TYR A 597 14.44 17.99 -42.39
C TYR A 597 13.57 17.91 -41.12
N ASP A 598 13.29 19.05 -40.47
CA ASP A 598 12.46 19.10 -39.27
C ASP A 598 10.98 18.81 -39.55
N VAL A 599 10.49 19.11 -40.77
CA VAL A 599 9.16 18.69 -41.22
C VAL A 599 9.16 17.20 -41.54
N ARG A 600 10.17 16.71 -42.28
CA ARG A 600 10.30 15.29 -42.66
C ARG A 600 10.35 14.36 -41.44
N SER A 601 11.17 14.71 -40.44
CA SER A 601 11.30 13.96 -39.18
C SER A 601 10.00 13.91 -38.37
N ASN A 602 9.27 15.04 -38.28
CA ASN A 602 7.98 15.08 -37.60
C ASN A 602 6.89 14.31 -38.37
N ALA A 603 6.93 14.32 -39.70
CA ALA A 603 6.05 13.47 -40.53
C ALA A 603 6.33 11.98 -40.31
N ALA A 604 7.61 11.58 -40.22
CA ALA A 604 8.00 10.21 -39.91
C ALA A 604 7.52 9.78 -38.51
N GLU A 605 7.69 10.64 -37.50
CA GLU A 605 7.18 10.38 -36.16
C GLU A 605 5.65 10.31 -36.11
N ALA A 606 4.95 11.19 -36.84
CA ALA A 606 3.49 11.19 -36.93
C ALA A 606 2.98 9.89 -37.56
N LEU A 607 3.60 9.41 -38.63
CA LEU A 607 3.28 8.12 -39.26
C LEU A 607 3.54 6.94 -38.30
N GLY A 608 4.64 6.98 -37.54
CA GLY A 608 4.90 6.01 -36.47
C GLY A 608 3.87 6.04 -35.33
N LYS A 609 3.32 7.23 -35.00
CA LYS A 609 2.23 7.40 -34.03
C LYS A 609 0.91 6.82 -34.52
N ILE A 610 0.60 7.00 -35.79
CA ILE A 610 -0.61 6.46 -36.43
C ILE A 610 -0.56 4.93 -36.50
N GLY A 611 0.62 4.33 -36.74
CA GLY A 611 0.86 2.92 -36.43
C GLY A 611 0.33 1.90 -37.45
N THR A 612 -0.12 2.34 -38.63
CA THR A 612 -0.74 1.45 -39.64
C THR A 612 0.28 0.82 -40.58
N GLU A 613 -0.13 -0.26 -41.27
CA GLU A 613 0.71 -0.90 -42.29
C GLU A 613 0.99 0.02 -43.48
N ALA A 614 0.05 0.89 -43.85
CA ALA A 614 0.25 1.91 -44.87
C ALA A 614 1.37 2.90 -44.51
N ALA A 615 1.58 3.18 -43.22
CA ALA A 615 2.68 4.02 -42.74
C ALA A 615 4.06 3.33 -42.94
N ILE A 616 4.13 1.99 -42.89
CA ILE A 616 5.40 1.26 -43.11
C ILE A 616 5.92 1.53 -44.51
N THR A 617 5.11 1.34 -45.54
CA THR A 617 5.51 1.57 -46.94
C THR A 617 6.02 3.00 -47.16
N ALA A 618 5.41 3.97 -46.48
CA ALA A 618 5.81 5.37 -46.54
C ALA A 618 7.13 5.67 -45.82
N LEU A 619 7.40 5.02 -44.70
CA LEU A 619 8.59 5.24 -43.87
C LEU A 619 9.85 4.58 -44.45
N ILE A 620 9.72 3.55 -45.29
CA ILE A 620 10.87 2.85 -45.89
C ILE A 620 11.80 3.81 -46.66
N PRO A 621 11.32 4.67 -47.58
CA PRO A 621 12.17 5.67 -48.22
C PRO A 621 12.86 6.64 -47.25
N ALA A 622 12.21 7.00 -46.13
CA ALA A 622 12.76 7.94 -45.15
C ALA A 622 13.95 7.38 -44.35
N LEU A 623 14.17 6.06 -44.38
CA LEU A 623 15.41 5.44 -43.87
C LEU A 623 16.65 5.76 -44.70
N GLN A 624 16.48 6.34 -45.89
CA GLN A 624 17.58 6.71 -46.80
C GLN A 624 17.64 8.23 -47.01
N ASP A 625 17.04 9.00 -46.10
CA ASP A 625 17.07 10.46 -46.13
C ASP A 625 18.50 11.01 -45.96
N GLU A 626 18.77 12.17 -46.56
CA GLU A 626 20.06 12.86 -46.43
C GLU A 626 20.38 13.24 -44.98
N ASP A 627 19.35 13.51 -44.17
CA ASP A 627 19.50 13.96 -42.79
C ASP A 627 19.36 12.79 -41.81
N TYR A 628 20.36 12.64 -40.93
CA TYR A 628 20.43 11.55 -39.97
C TYR A 628 19.27 11.54 -38.95
N ASP A 629 18.70 12.70 -38.58
CA ASP A 629 17.57 12.75 -37.63
C ASP A 629 16.31 12.19 -38.27
N VAL A 630 16.11 12.41 -39.58
CA VAL A 630 15.01 11.81 -40.34
C VAL A 630 15.18 10.30 -40.42
N ARG A 631 16.38 9.80 -40.78
CA ARG A 631 16.67 8.35 -40.82
C ARG A 631 16.42 7.68 -39.47
N LYS A 632 16.94 8.29 -38.39
CA LYS A 632 16.74 7.84 -37.01
C LYS A 632 15.26 7.81 -36.62
N ARG A 633 14.50 8.87 -36.93
CA ARG A 633 13.06 8.95 -36.63
C ARG A 633 12.25 7.94 -37.43
N ALA A 634 12.62 7.67 -38.67
CA ALA A 634 12.02 6.62 -39.49
C ALA A 634 12.29 5.21 -38.90
N ALA A 635 13.53 4.93 -38.49
CA ALA A 635 13.88 3.66 -37.85
C ALA A 635 13.13 3.46 -36.52
N TYR A 636 13.07 4.52 -35.69
CA TYR A 636 12.28 4.51 -34.46
C TYR A 636 10.78 4.30 -34.71
N ALA A 637 10.21 5.01 -35.69
CA ALA A 637 8.80 4.88 -36.06
C ALA A 637 8.46 3.46 -36.53
N LEU A 638 9.31 2.84 -37.35
CA LEU A 638 9.15 1.46 -37.81
C LEU A 638 9.25 0.45 -36.67
N GLY A 639 10.21 0.62 -35.76
CA GLY A 639 10.33 -0.20 -34.55
C GLY A 639 9.09 -0.09 -33.65
N ARG A 640 8.54 1.12 -33.52
CA ARG A 640 7.30 1.37 -32.76
C ARG A 640 6.07 0.72 -33.40
N ILE A 641 5.97 0.73 -34.73
CA ILE A 641 4.90 0.02 -35.45
C ILE A 641 4.98 -1.49 -35.15
N GLY A 642 6.19 -2.04 -34.98
CA GLY A 642 6.40 -3.39 -34.42
C GLY A 642 5.97 -4.54 -35.35
N LYS A 643 5.85 -4.28 -36.66
CA LYS A 643 5.43 -5.28 -37.65
C LYS A 643 6.62 -5.87 -38.37
N GLU A 644 6.51 -7.17 -38.67
CA GLU A 644 7.55 -7.95 -39.36
C GLU A 644 7.93 -7.40 -40.74
N ALA A 645 6.97 -6.78 -41.45
CA ALA A 645 7.21 -6.15 -42.74
C ALA A 645 8.29 -5.04 -42.71
N ALA A 646 8.57 -4.44 -41.55
CA ALA A 646 9.59 -3.43 -41.39
C ALA A 646 11.02 -3.99 -41.31
N ILE A 647 11.20 -5.29 -41.02
CA ILE A 647 12.52 -5.89 -40.77
C ILE A 647 13.43 -5.72 -41.97
N THR A 648 12.98 -6.15 -43.16
CA THR A 648 13.78 -6.08 -44.39
C THR A 648 14.28 -4.66 -44.68
N ALA A 649 13.48 -3.64 -44.35
CA ALA A 649 13.85 -2.25 -44.55
C ALA A 649 14.79 -1.69 -43.46
N LEU A 650 14.70 -2.19 -42.22
CA LEU A 650 15.58 -1.79 -41.12
C LEU A 650 16.98 -2.41 -41.21
N ILE A 651 17.15 -3.54 -41.91
CA ILE A 651 18.45 -4.22 -42.06
C ILE A 651 19.54 -3.27 -42.63
N PRO A 652 19.32 -2.55 -43.75
CA PRO A 652 20.29 -1.57 -44.24
C PRO A 652 20.65 -0.47 -43.22
N ALA A 653 19.71 -0.05 -42.35
CA ALA A 653 19.95 0.98 -41.35
C ALA A 653 20.89 0.54 -40.22
N LEU A 654 21.11 -0.77 -40.05
CA LEU A 654 22.18 -1.30 -39.17
C LEU A 654 23.59 -1.00 -39.69
N GLN A 655 23.73 -0.53 -40.93
CA GLN A 655 25.01 -0.21 -41.57
C GLN A 655 25.07 1.28 -41.96
N ASP A 656 24.23 2.10 -41.32
CA ASP A 656 24.22 3.55 -41.53
C ASP A 656 25.56 4.18 -41.11
N GLU A 657 25.92 5.31 -41.75
CA GLU A 657 27.13 6.06 -41.41
C GLU A 657 27.09 6.61 -39.97
N ASP A 658 25.89 6.90 -39.46
CA ASP A 658 25.69 7.49 -38.14
C ASP A 658 25.35 6.42 -37.09
N TYR A 659 26.10 6.40 -35.98
CA TYR A 659 25.96 5.38 -34.94
C TYR A 659 24.62 5.49 -34.17
N ASP A 660 24.01 6.68 -34.07
CA ASP A 660 22.68 6.83 -33.46
C ASP A 660 21.62 6.13 -34.34
N VAL A 661 21.74 6.21 -35.67
CA VAL A 661 20.85 5.49 -36.58
C VAL A 661 21.05 3.98 -36.46
N ARG A 662 22.31 3.50 -36.47
CA ARG A 662 22.63 2.06 -36.30
C ARG A 662 22.07 1.49 -34.99
N SER A 663 22.26 2.21 -33.88
CA SER A 663 21.80 1.78 -32.56
C SER A 663 20.27 1.75 -32.45
N ILE A 664 19.57 2.74 -33.02
CA ILE A 664 18.11 2.78 -33.07
C ILE A 664 17.55 1.70 -34.01
N ALA A 665 18.23 1.38 -35.12
CA ALA A 665 17.85 0.27 -35.98
C ALA A 665 17.95 -1.08 -35.24
N ALA A 666 19.02 -1.29 -34.45
CA ALA A 666 19.15 -2.48 -33.61
C ALA A 666 18.04 -2.58 -32.54
N ASP A 667 17.75 -1.48 -31.84
CA ASP A 667 16.65 -1.42 -30.87
C ASP A 667 15.27 -1.65 -31.53
N ALA A 668 15.04 -1.06 -32.70
CA ALA A 668 13.81 -1.23 -33.47
C ALA A 668 13.59 -2.70 -33.86
N LEU A 669 14.63 -3.39 -34.33
CA LEU A 669 14.58 -4.82 -34.65
C LEU A 669 14.34 -5.68 -33.40
N GLY A 670 14.96 -5.34 -32.27
CA GLY A 670 14.70 -5.97 -30.98
C GLY A 670 13.25 -5.80 -30.51
N LYS A 671 12.66 -4.61 -30.67
CA LYS A 671 11.25 -4.31 -30.37
C LYS A 671 10.28 -5.08 -31.27
N ILE A 672 10.63 -5.30 -32.53
CA ILE A 672 9.84 -6.15 -33.43
C ILE A 672 9.87 -7.61 -32.95
N GLY A 673 11.00 -8.06 -32.38
CA GLY A 673 11.07 -9.32 -31.63
C GLY A 673 10.92 -10.59 -32.47
N LYS A 674 11.18 -10.51 -33.79
CA LYS A 674 11.05 -11.66 -34.70
C LYS A 674 12.41 -12.28 -35.01
N GLU A 675 12.40 -13.61 -35.15
CA GLU A 675 13.60 -14.42 -35.42
C GLU A 675 14.31 -14.02 -36.72
N ALA A 676 13.58 -13.53 -37.72
CA ALA A 676 14.14 -13.04 -38.98
C ALA A 676 15.17 -11.90 -38.81
N ALA A 677 15.14 -11.16 -37.69
CA ALA A 677 16.08 -10.08 -37.40
C ALA A 677 17.45 -10.58 -36.89
N ILE A 678 17.55 -11.82 -36.39
CA ILE A 678 18.76 -12.33 -35.72
C ILE A 678 19.97 -12.28 -36.65
N THR A 679 19.83 -12.84 -37.86
CA THR A 679 20.92 -12.89 -38.85
C THR A 679 21.50 -11.51 -39.15
N ALA A 680 20.66 -10.47 -39.13
CA ALA A 680 21.09 -9.09 -39.39
C ALA A 680 21.69 -8.41 -38.15
N LEU A 681 21.23 -8.76 -36.94
CA LEU A 681 21.76 -8.22 -35.68
C LEU A 681 23.13 -8.81 -35.30
N ILE A 682 23.46 -10.02 -35.76
CA ILE A 682 24.75 -10.67 -35.45
C ILE A 682 25.95 -9.81 -35.87
N PRO A 683 26.05 -9.28 -37.10
CA PRO A 683 27.12 -8.35 -37.46
C PRO A 683 27.22 -7.10 -36.59
N ALA A 684 26.09 -6.58 -36.09
CA ALA A 684 26.06 -5.38 -35.25
C ALA A 684 26.66 -5.60 -33.84
N LEU A 685 26.81 -6.86 -33.41
CA LEU A 685 27.60 -7.20 -32.21
C LEU A 685 29.11 -6.95 -32.38
N GLN A 686 29.57 -6.64 -33.59
CA GLN A 686 30.97 -6.35 -33.91
C GLN A 686 31.13 -4.94 -34.49
N ASP A 687 30.15 -4.06 -34.24
CA ASP A 687 30.20 -2.66 -34.66
C ASP A 687 31.36 -1.92 -33.99
N GLU A 688 31.91 -0.92 -34.67
CA GLU A 688 32.97 -0.06 -34.14
C GLU A 688 32.54 0.67 -32.85
N ASP A 689 31.26 1.03 -32.75
CA ASP A 689 30.71 1.75 -31.60
C ASP A 689 30.10 0.78 -30.58
N TYR A 690 30.56 0.90 -29.33
CA TYR A 690 30.13 0.03 -28.24
C TYR A 690 28.63 0.17 -27.90
N VAL A 691 27.99 1.32 -28.15
CA VAL A 691 26.55 1.52 -27.93
C VAL A 691 25.74 0.67 -28.91
N VAL A 692 26.19 0.58 -30.17
CA VAL A 692 25.56 -0.29 -31.17
C VAL A 692 25.71 -1.75 -30.77
N ARG A 693 26.90 -2.18 -30.31
CA ARG A 693 27.13 -3.55 -29.81
C ARG A 693 26.22 -3.89 -28.63
N ILE A 694 26.07 -2.99 -27.66
CA ILE A 694 25.15 -3.13 -26.52
C ILE A 694 23.70 -3.29 -27.01
N LYS A 695 23.26 -2.43 -27.94
CA LYS A 695 21.89 -2.47 -28.46
C LYS A 695 21.61 -3.72 -29.27
N ALA A 696 22.59 -4.22 -30.02
CA ALA A 696 22.49 -5.51 -30.71
C ALA A 696 22.38 -6.67 -29.72
N ALA A 697 23.18 -6.69 -28.64
CA ALA A 697 23.10 -7.72 -27.61
C ALA A 697 21.73 -7.70 -26.89
N GLU A 698 21.26 -6.51 -26.52
CA GLU A 698 19.93 -6.30 -25.91
C GLU A 698 18.80 -6.74 -26.86
N ALA A 699 18.89 -6.41 -28.14
CA ALA A 699 17.89 -6.81 -29.14
C ALA A 699 17.84 -8.34 -29.31
N LEU A 700 19.00 -9.01 -29.33
CA LEU A 700 19.09 -10.47 -29.43
C LEU A 700 18.55 -11.17 -28.17
N GLY A 701 18.81 -10.62 -26.98
CA GLY A 701 18.21 -11.09 -25.72
C GLY A 701 16.69 -11.00 -25.73
N LYS A 702 16.13 -9.84 -26.11
CA LYS A 702 14.68 -9.61 -26.25
C LYS A 702 14.01 -10.53 -27.28
N ILE A 703 14.70 -10.87 -28.37
CA ILE A 703 14.20 -11.84 -29.36
C ILE A 703 14.09 -13.24 -28.72
N GLY A 704 14.98 -13.60 -27.79
CA GLY A 704 14.84 -14.76 -26.92
C GLY A 704 14.99 -16.11 -27.62
N LYS A 705 15.68 -16.16 -28.77
CA LYS A 705 15.87 -17.39 -29.57
C LYS A 705 17.26 -17.97 -29.40
N GLU A 706 17.32 -19.30 -29.35
CA GLU A 706 18.56 -20.07 -29.18
C GLU A 706 19.59 -19.80 -30.29
N ALA A 707 19.15 -19.46 -31.50
CA ALA A 707 20.01 -19.09 -32.63
C ALA A 707 20.94 -17.89 -32.35
N ALA A 708 20.61 -17.04 -31.38
CA ALA A 708 21.46 -15.90 -30.98
C ALA A 708 22.63 -16.28 -30.07
N ILE A 709 22.58 -17.44 -29.40
CA ILE A 709 23.55 -17.85 -28.37
C ILE A 709 24.99 -17.88 -28.89
N PRO A 710 25.30 -18.46 -30.07
CA PRO A 710 26.68 -18.49 -30.56
C PRO A 710 27.28 -17.09 -30.76
N ALA A 711 26.47 -16.12 -31.19
CA ALA A 711 26.94 -14.75 -31.40
C ALA A 711 27.11 -13.99 -30.09
N LEU A 712 26.17 -14.14 -29.15
CA LEU A 712 26.29 -13.56 -27.80
C LEU A 712 27.47 -14.18 -27.02
N SER A 713 27.80 -15.44 -27.25
CA SER A 713 28.99 -16.10 -26.70
C SER A 713 30.30 -15.43 -27.16
N LEU A 714 30.35 -14.93 -28.39
CA LEU A 714 31.49 -14.12 -28.85
C LEU A 714 31.48 -12.73 -28.20
N ALA A 715 30.32 -12.11 -28.01
CA ALA A 715 30.19 -10.81 -27.34
C ALA A 715 30.57 -10.85 -25.84
N LEU A 716 30.55 -12.03 -25.21
CA LEU A 716 31.14 -12.23 -23.88
C LEU A 716 32.68 -12.09 -23.85
N GLN A 717 33.34 -11.98 -25.00
CA GLN A 717 34.78 -11.78 -25.13
C GLN A 717 35.13 -10.37 -25.64
N ASP A 718 34.15 -9.46 -25.65
CA ASP A 718 34.35 -8.07 -26.09
C ASP A 718 35.35 -7.32 -25.20
N GLU A 719 36.09 -6.38 -25.78
CA GLU A 719 37.03 -5.54 -25.04
C GLU A 719 36.33 -4.66 -24.00
N ASP A 720 35.10 -4.24 -24.27
CA ASP A 720 34.32 -3.39 -23.39
C ASP A 720 33.47 -4.22 -22.41
N TYR A 721 33.68 -3.99 -21.11
CA TYR A 721 32.99 -4.73 -20.07
C TYR A 721 31.47 -4.48 -20.05
N PHE A 722 30.95 -3.34 -20.54
CA PHE A 722 29.50 -3.11 -20.65
C PHE A 722 28.88 -4.02 -21.72
N VAL A 723 29.61 -4.29 -22.81
CA VAL A 723 29.17 -5.23 -23.86
C VAL A 723 29.17 -6.65 -23.30
N ARG A 724 30.27 -7.08 -22.64
CA ARG A 724 30.33 -8.41 -21.98
C ARG A 724 29.21 -8.61 -20.97
N ARG A 725 28.97 -7.61 -20.13
CA ARG A 725 27.88 -7.58 -19.15
C ARG A 725 26.52 -7.74 -19.82
N LYS A 726 26.26 -6.98 -20.90
CA LYS A 726 24.97 -7.04 -21.61
C LYS A 726 24.78 -8.34 -22.38
N ALA A 727 25.86 -8.94 -22.88
CA ALA A 727 25.83 -10.26 -23.48
C ALA A 727 25.49 -11.36 -22.46
N ALA A 728 26.04 -11.29 -21.25
CA ALA A 728 25.67 -12.19 -20.14
C ALA A 728 24.19 -12.06 -19.77
N GLU A 729 23.69 -10.82 -19.64
CA GLU A 729 22.28 -10.52 -19.39
C GLU A 729 21.38 -11.07 -20.51
N ALA A 730 21.70 -10.82 -21.78
CA ALA A 730 20.95 -11.31 -22.93
C ALA A 730 20.91 -12.85 -23.00
N LEU A 731 21.99 -13.54 -22.62
CA LEU A 731 22.02 -15.00 -22.53
C LEU A 731 21.13 -15.53 -21.39
N GLY A 732 21.04 -14.80 -20.27
CA GLY A 732 20.10 -15.05 -19.18
C GLY A 732 18.64 -14.88 -19.65
N GLU A 733 18.34 -13.78 -20.34
CA GLU A 733 17.01 -13.49 -20.92
C GLU A 733 16.55 -14.57 -21.91
N ILE A 734 17.47 -15.13 -22.71
CA ILE A 734 17.18 -16.27 -23.60
C ILE A 734 16.77 -17.51 -22.78
N GLY A 735 17.36 -17.71 -21.61
CA GLY A 735 16.92 -18.71 -20.63
C GLY A 735 17.02 -20.17 -21.10
N LYS A 736 17.94 -20.48 -22.02
CA LYS A 736 18.14 -21.85 -22.56
C LYS A 736 19.42 -22.47 -22.01
N GLU A 737 19.38 -23.78 -21.73
CA GLU A 737 20.55 -24.53 -21.26
C GLU A 737 21.74 -24.49 -22.23
N ALA A 738 21.48 -24.30 -23.52
CA ALA A 738 22.52 -24.10 -24.53
C ALA A 738 23.42 -22.88 -24.27
N ALA A 739 23.00 -21.93 -23.43
CA ALA A 739 23.80 -20.78 -23.02
C ALA A 739 24.80 -21.10 -21.89
N ILE A 740 24.63 -22.21 -21.16
CA ILE A 740 25.47 -22.57 -20.01
C ILE A 740 26.96 -22.67 -20.39
N PRO A 741 27.36 -23.33 -21.49
CA PRO A 741 28.76 -23.39 -21.90
C PRO A 741 29.36 -22.01 -22.23
N ALA A 742 28.54 -21.05 -22.66
CA ALA A 742 28.97 -19.69 -22.95
C ALA A 742 29.11 -18.84 -21.66
N LEU A 743 28.18 -18.99 -20.72
CA LEU A 743 28.19 -18.26 -19.44
C LEU A 743 29.24 -18.79 -18.45
N SER A 744 29.61 -20.08 -18.53
CA SER A 744 30.54 -20.69 -17.57
C SER A 744 31.93 -20.02 -17.56
N PRO A 745 32.57 -19.69 -18.70
CA PRO A 745 33.79 -18.89 -18.71
C PRO A 745 33.62 -17.46 -18.15
N ALA A 746 32.46 -16.83 -18.35
CA ALA A 746 32.19 -15.47 -17.87
C ALA A 746 32.12 -15.37 -16.33
N LEU A 747 31.96 -16.50 -15.62
CA LEU A 747 32.13 -16.58 -14.17
C LEU A 747 33.58 -16.34 -13.72
N GLN A 748 34.54 -16.28 -14.64
CA GLN A 748 35.95 -16.01 -14.36
C GLN A 748 36.43 -14.73 -15.08
N ASP A 749 35.48 -13.87 -15.49
CA ASP A 749 35.81 -12.57 -16.09
C ASP A 749 36.64 -11.70 -15.14
N GLU A 750 37.54 -10.90 -15.70
CA GLU A 750 38.37 -9.96 -14.95
C GLU A 750 37.53 -8.95 -14.15
N ASP A 751 36.36 -8.57 -14.68
CA ASP A 751 35.46 -7.62 -14.06
C ASP A 751 34.39 -8.33 -13.24
N TYR A 752 34.32 -8.00 -11.94
CA TYR A 752 33.40 -8.65 -11.01
C TYR A 752 31.91 -8.35 -11.32
N VAL A 753 31.58 -7.27 -12.04
CA VAL A 753 30.21 -6.96 -12.46
C VAL A 753 29.76 -7.93 -13.57
N VAL A 754 30.68 -8.31 -14.48
CA VAL A 754 30.42 -9.34 -15.48
C VAL A 754 30.23 -10.70 -14.78
N ARG A 755 31.09 -11.04 -13.80
CA ARG A 755 30.94 -12.27 -13.01
C ARG A 755 29.59 -12.33 -12.28
N ILE A 756 29.16 -11.24 -11.65
CA ILE A 756 27.82 -11.14 -11.03
C ILE A 756 26.73 -11.40 -12.06
N LYS A 757 26.81 -10.77 -13.23
CA LYS A 757 25.78 -10.96 -14.26
C LYS A 757 25.77 -12.36 -14.86
N ALA A 758 26.93 -13.01 -14.98
CA ALA A 758 27.00 -14.43 -15.36
C ALA A 758 26.37 -15.34 -14.29
N VAL A 759 26.58 -15.05 -13.00
CA VAL A 759 25.92 -15.77 -11.90
C VAL A 759 24.40 -15.59 -11.95
N GLU A 760 23.93 -14.35 -12.12
CA GLU A 760 22.50 -14.04 -12.21
C GLU A 760 21.87 -14.72 -13.44
N ALA A 761 22.51 -14.64 -14.61
CA ALA A 761 22.03 -15.28 -15.84
C ALA A 761 21.94 -16.81 -15.71
N LEU A 762 22.91 -17.46 -15.05
CA LEU A 762 22.85 -18.90 -14.76
C LEU A 762 21.73 -19.22 -13.76
N GLY A 763 21.49 -18.36 -12.77
CA GLY A 763 20.35 -18.46 -11.85
C GLY A 763 19.01 -18.33 -12.57
N GLU A 764 18.89 -17.41 -13.53
CA GLU A 764 17.70 -17.17 -14.36
C GLU A 764 17.40 -18.36 -15.29
N ILE A 765 18.42 -19.01 -15.86
CA ILE A 765 18.26 -20.28 -16.59
C ILE A 765 17.65 -21.34 -15.65
N GLY A 766 18.11 -21.38 -14.40
CA GLY A 766 17.36 -22.01 -13.30
C GLY A 766 17.24 -23.53 -13.36
N THR A 767 18.03 -24.21 -14.20
CA THR A 767 18.05 -25.67 -14.33
C THR A 767 19.16 -26.32 -13.51
N GLU A 768 19.01 -27.61 -13.18
CA GLU A 768 20.01 -28.35 -12.39
C GLU A 768 21.39 -28.38 -13.05
N ALA A 769 21.46 -28.30 -14.38
CA ALA A 769 22.71 -28.26 -15.14
C ALA A 769 23.58 -27.05 -14.78
N THR A 770 22.99 -25.94 -14.33
CA THR A 770 23.71 -24.70 -13.95
C THR A 770 24.45 -24.82 -12.62
N ILE A 771 24.07 -25.77 -11.74
CA ILE A 771 24.65 -25.92 -10.40
C ILE A 771 26.14 -26.21 -10.46
N THR A 772 26.55 -27.06 -11.41
CA THR A 772 27.97 -27.40 -11.60
C THR A 772 28.78 -26.17 -11.97
N ALA A 773 28.23 -25.28 -12.80
CA ALA A 773 28.87 -24.03 -13.20
C ALA A 773 28.88 -22.99 -12.06
N LEU A 774 27.80 -22.88 -11.28
CA LEU A 774 27.67 -21.92 -10.19
C LEU A 774 28.47 -22.29 -8.93
N SER A 775 28.71 -23.58 -8.69
CA SER A 775 29.36 -24.04 -7.45
C SER A 775 30.74 -23.41 -7.20
N PRO A 776 31.65 -23.28 -8.19
CA PRO A 776 32.92 -22.56 -8.02
C PRO A 776 32.76 -21.07 -7.65
N ALA A 777 31.69 -20.40 -8.08
CA ALA A 777 31.47 -18.97 -7.78
C ALA A 777 31.19 -18.70 -6.29
N LEU A 778 30.86 -19.74 -5.51
CA LEU A 778 30.81 -19.66 -4.04
C LEU A 778 32.19 -19.50 -3.40
N GLN A 779 33.28 -19.56 -4.15
CA GLN A 779 34.65 -19.37 -3.68
C GLN A 779 35.33 -18.18 -4.37
N ASP A 780 34.54 -17.30 -5.03
CA ASP A 780 35.06 -16.10 -5.66
C ASP A 780 35.74 -15.17 -4.64
N GLU A 781 36.81 -14.50 -5.07
CA GLU A 781 37.51 -13.49 -4.26
C GLU A 781 36.58 -12.36 -3.78
N ASN A 782 35.58 -12.02 -4.58
CA ASN A 782 34.62 -10.97 -4.30
C ASN A 782 33.41 -11.55 -3.56
N HIS A 783 33.22 -11.09 -2.32
CA HIS A 783 32.11 -11.52 -1.47
C HIS A 783 30.71 -11.26 -2.06
N VAL A 784 30.54 -10.27 -2.95
CA VAL A 784 29.26 -10.01 -3.62
C VAL A 784 28.94 -11.10 -4.63
N VAL A 785 29.94 -11.58 -5.38
CA VAL A 785 29.79 -12.73 -6.29
C VAL A 785 29.40 -13.98 -5.50
N ARG A 786 30.05 -14.23 -4.35
CA ARG A 786 29.70 -15.37 -3.47
C ARG A 786 28.27 -15.29 -2.94
N ILE A 787 27.82 -14.11 -2.52
CA ILE A 787 26.43 -13.88 -2.10
C ILE A 787 25.47 -14.19 -3.24
N LYS A 788 25.74 -13.66 -4.44
CA LYS A 788 24.89 -13.89 -5.62
C LYS A 788 24.86 -15.36 -6.05
N ALA A 789 25.98 -16.08 -5.91
CA ALA A 789 26.03 -17.50 -6.20
C ALA A 789 25.19 -18.31 -5.22
N ALA A 790 25.22 -17.98 -3.92
CA ALA A 790 24.36 -18.60 -2.92
C ALA A 790 22.87 -18.30 -3.15
N GLU A 791 22.53 -17.07 -3.57
CA GLU A 791 21.17 -16.69 -3.95
C GLU A 791 20.68 -17.47 -5.19
N ALA A 792 21.47 -17.50 -6.27
CA ALA A 792 21.14 -18.21 -7.50
C ALA A 792 20.96 -19.72 -7.28
N LEU A 793 21.83 -20.36 -6.48
CA LEU A 793 21.69 -21.77 -6.10
C LEU A 793 20.42 -22.02 -5.27
N GLY A 794 20.05 -21.10 -4.39
CA GLY A 794 18.79 -21.14 -3.65
C GLY A 794 17.56 -20.99 -4.55
N GLU A 795 17.62 -20.13 -5.57
CA GLU A 795 16.55 -19.92 -6.54
C GLU A 795 16.36 -21.12 -7.48
N ILE A 796 17.43 -21.84 -7.83
CA ILE A 796 17.35 -23.12 -8.55
C ILE A 796 16.53 -24.12 -7.75
N GLY A 797 16.77 -24.21 -6.43
CA GLY A 797 15.87 -24.86 -5.49
C GLY A 797 15.84 -26.39 -5.53
N THR A 798 16.85 -27.04 -6.13
CA THR A 798 16.93 -28.51 -6.24
C THR A 798 17.95 -29.09 -5.26
N GLU A 799 17.73 -30.32 -4.77
CA GLU A 799 18.61 -30.97 -3.79
C GLU A 799 20.08 -31.09 -4.24
N ALA A 800 20.32 -31.10 -5.56
CA ALA A 800 21.66 -31.09 -6.12
C ALA A 800 22.50 -29.86 -5.72
N ALA A 801 21.87 -28.75 -5.30
CA ALA A 801 22.57 -27.56 -4.81
C ALA A 801 23.02 -27.66 -3.34
N ILE A 802 22.53 -28.65 -2.58
CA ILE A 802 22.81 -28.79 -1.14
C ILE A 802 24.31 -28.91 -0.85
N PRO A 803 25.12 -29.73 -1.57
CA PRO A 803 26.55 -29.81 -1.30
C PRO A 803 27.28 -28.47 -1.49
N ALA A 804 26.91 -27.71 -2.52
CA ALA A 804 27.47 -26.39 -2.80
C ALA A 804 27.11 -25.40 -1.68
N LEU A 805 25.83 -25.30 -1.33
CA LEU A 805 25.36 -24.43 -0.24
C LEU A 805 25.93 -24.85 1.14
N SER A 806 26.18 -26.15 1.36
CA SER A 806 26.85 -26.65 2.56
C SER A 806 28.30 -26.16 2.67
N THR A 807 28.95 -25.92 1.54
CA THR A 807 30.29 -25.30 1.49
C THR A 807 30.20 -23.82 1.80
N ALA A 808 29.19 -23.11 1.27
CA ALA A 808 28.94 -21.70 1.57
C ALA A 808 28.58 -21.44 3.05
N LEU A 809 27.97 -22.41 3.73
CA LEU A 809 27.79 -22.35 5.18
C LEU A 809 29.12 -22.31 5.96
N GLN A 810 30.24 -22.71 5.36
CA GLN A 810 31.57 -22.68 5.99
C GLN A 810 32.36 -21.40 5.67
N ASP A 811 31.76 -20.43 4.98
CA ASP A 811 32.42 -19.18 4.60
C ASP A 811 32.80 -18.34 5.83
N GLU A 812 33.95 -17.68 5.77
CA GLU A 812 34.43 -16.76 6.82
C GLU A 812 33.46 -15.60 7.05
N ASN A 813 32.75 -15.17 6.01
CA ASN A 813 31.81 -14.07 6.07
C ASN A 813 30.41 -14.56 6.48
N HIS A 814 29.98 -14.12 7.66
CA HIS A 814 28.67 -14.40 8.24
C HIS A 814 27.48 -14.08 7.30
N VAL A 815 27.60 -13.11 6.38
CA VAL A 815 26.54 -12.79 5.40
C VAL A 815 26.35 -13.93 4.40
N ILE A 816 27.43 -14.57 3.94
CA ILE A 816 27.36 -15.72 3.03
C ILE A 816 26.78 -16.92 3.77
N ARG A 817 27.24 -17.21 5.01
CA ARG A 817 26.66 -18.28 5.84
C ARG A 817 25.16 -18.09 6.04
N ARG A 818 24.72 -16.86 6.33
CA ARG A 818 23.31 -16.50 6.48
C ARG A 818 22.52 -16.72 5.19
N LYS A 819 23.07 -16.34 4.03
CA LYS A 819 22.43 -16.52 2.72
C LYS A 819 22.36 -17.98 2.30
N ALA A 820 23.37 -18.78 2.61
CA ALA A 820 23.36 -20.22 2.40
C ALA A 820 22.31 -20.92 3.27
N ALA A 821 22.18 -20.52 4.56
CA ALA A 821 21.13 -21.01 5.44
C ALA A 821 19.73 -20.64 4.94
N GLU A 822 19.55 -19.40 4.47
CA GLU A 822 18.30 -18.94 3.85
C GLU A 822 17.95 -19.73 2.59
N ALA A 823 18.93 -19.95 1.70
CA ALA A 823 18.78 -20.71 0.47
C ALA A 823 18.36 -22.17 0.75
N LEU A 824 19.06 -22.86 1.65
CA LEU A 824 18.70 -24.21 2.09
C LEU A 824 17.30 -24.26 2.74
N GLY A 825 16.92 -23.21 3.50
CA GLY A 825 15.58 -23.07 4.06
C GLY A 825 14.49 -22.90 3.00
N LYS A 826 14.74 -22.13 1.93
CA LYS A 826 13.82 -21.96 0.80
C LYS A 826 13.58 -23.26 0.04
N MET A 827 14.59 -24.13 -0.05
CA MET A 827 14.46 -25.45 -0.69
C MET A 827 13.50 -26.37 0.08
N GLY A 828 13.47 -26.26 1.41
CA GLY A 828 12.50 -26.97 2.25
C GLY A 828 12.64 -28.49 2.28
N THR A 829 13.79 -29.06 1.87
CA THR A 829 13.99 -30.51 1.79
C THR A 829 14.69 -31.08 3.02
N GLU A 830 14.37 -32.32 3.39
CA GLU A 830 15.00 -33.01 4.52
C GLU A 830 16.51 -33.23 4.33
N ALA A 831 16.95 -33.37 3.08
CA ALA A 831 18.35 -33.58 2.73
C ALA A 831 19.27 -32.44 3.20
N ALA A 832 18.73 -31.24 3.44
CA ALA A 832 19.48 -30.08 3.93
C ALA A 832 19.64 -30.03 5.46
N ILE A 833 18.87 -30.85 6.20
CA ILE A 833 18.87 -30.87 7.67
C ILE A 833 20.28 -31.16 8.25
N PRO A 834 21.02 -32.19 7.79
CA PRO A 834 22.36 -32.46 8.31
C PRO A 834 23.34 -31.31 8.13
N ALA A 835 23.22 -30.55 7.04
CA ALA A 835 24.08 -29.40 6.76
C ALA A 835 23.79 -28.21 7.69
N LEU A 836 22.52 -28.01 8.07
CA LEU A 836 22.07 -26.87 8.86
C LEU A 836 22.29 -27.03 10.37
N ILE A 837 22.15 -28.24 10.94
CA ILE A 837 22.08 -28.45 12.40
C ILE A 837 23.26 -27.85 13.17
N GLN A 838 24.49 -27.99 12.67
CA GLN A 838 25.68 -27.47 13.36
C GLN A 838 25.69 -25.94 13.48
N TYR A 839 25.03 -25.23 12.56
CA TYR A 839 24.97 -23.77 12.52
C TYR A 839 23.94 -23.16 13.47
N LEU A 840 23.17 -23.99 14.19
CA LEU A 840 22.45 -23.54 15.38
C LEU A 840 23.40 -23.15 16.53
N GLN A 841 24.69 -23.44 16.40
CA GLN A 841 25.75 -23.04 17.33
C GLN A 841 26.73 -22.04 16.69
N ASP A 842 26.39 -21.44 15.54
CA ASP A 842 27.23 -20.43 14.89
C ASP A 842 27.48 -19.25 15.84
N GLU A 843 28.64 -18.60 15.73
CA GLU A 843 28.97 -17.41 16.54
C GLU A 843 28.04 -16.22 16.23
N ASP A 844 27.59 -16.09 14.98
CA ASP A 844 26.75 -15.00 14.52
C ASP A 844 25.26 -15.26 14.79
N TYR A 845 24.59 -14.27 15.38
CA TYR A 845 23.19 -14.35 15.76
C TYR A 845 22.25 -14.55 14.55
N PHE A 846 22.50 -13.86 13.44
CA PHE A 846 21.62 -13.92 12.27
C PHE A 846 21.75 -15.25 11.54
N VAL A 847 22.94 -15.84 11.51
CA VAL A 847 23.14 -17.21 11.02
C VAL A 847 22.33 -18.18 11.88
N ARG A 848 22.47 -18.16 13.21
CA ARG A 848 21.69 -19.02 14.11
C ARG A 848 20.18 -18.87 13.92
N SER A 849 19.71 -17.63 13.80
CA SER A 849 18.28 -17.33 13.60
C SER A 849 17.75 -17.87 12.27
N ASN A 850 18.46 -17.63 11.17
CA ASN A 850 18.07 -18.10 9.85
C ASN A 850 18.17 -19.62 9.73
N THR A 851 19.15 -20.25 10.36
CA THR A 851 19.26 -21.71 10.44
C THR A 851 18.08 -22.31 11.21
N ALA A 852 17.69 -21.70 12.34
CA ALA A 852 16.51 -22.14 13.09
C ALA A 852 15.22 -21.95 12.28
N GLU A 853 15.09 -20.84 11.55
CA GLU A 853 13.95 -20.59 10.65
C GLU A 853 13.94 -21.58 9.47
N ALA A 854 15.09 -21.87 8.86
CA ALA A 854 15.22 -22.81 7.75
C ALA A 854 14.83 -24.24 8.16
N LEU A 855 15.38 -24.74 9.26
CA LEU A 855 14.98 -26.02 9.85
C LEU A 855 13.50 -26.01 10.23
N GLY A 856 12.99 -24.84 10.62
CA GLY A 856 11.59 -24.67 10.96
C GLY A 856 10.62 -24.74 9.79
N LYS A 857 10.99 -24.12 8.66
CA LYS A 857 10.24 -24.17 7.40
C LYS A 857 10.15 -25.59 6.84
N MET A 858 11.22 -26.37 6.95
CA MET A 858 11.25 -27.80 6.58
C MET A 858 10.23 -28.60 7.38
N GLY A 859 10.19 -28.39 8.71
CA GLY A 859 9.14 -28.90 9.58
C GLY A 859 8.95 -30.40 9.50
N THR A 860 10.02 -31.21 9.56
CA THR A 860 9.97 -32.67 9.43
C THR A 860 10.43 -33.43 10.68
N GLU A 861 10.04 -34.70 10.81
CA GLU A 861 10.37 -35.57 11.97
C GLU A 861 11.88 -35.65 12.25
N ALA A 862 12.69 -35.70 11.19
CA ALA A 862 14.15 -35.71 11.31
C ALA A 862 14.70 -34.42 11.94
N ALA A 863 14.17 -33.26 11.57
CA ALA A 863 14.55 -31.97 12.16
C ALA A 863 14.16 -31.90 13.64
N ILE A 864 12.98 -32.44 14.01
CA ILE A 864 12.48 -32.48 15.39
C ILE A 864 13.40 -33.28 16.29
N ASN A 865 13.72 -34.52 15.89
CA ASN A 865 14.53 -35.41 16.72
C ASN A 865 15.90 -34.80 17.00
N GLN A 866 16.48 -34.15 16.00
CA GLN A 866 17.77 -33.46 16.11
C GLN A 866 17.69 -32.20 16.99
N LEU A 867 16.65 -31.37 16.82
CA LEU A 867 16.39 -30.20 17.67
C LEU A 867 16.12 -30.59 19.13
N VAL A 868 15.34 -31.64 19.38
CA VAL A 868 15.07 -32.17 20.72
C VAL A 868 16.34 -32.72 21.37
N GLN A 869 17.18 -33.42 20.61
CA GLN A 869 18.49 -33.86 21.11
C GLN A 869 19.40 -32.66 21.42
N ALA A 870 19.40 -31.62 20.60
CA ALA A 870 20.15 -30.39 20.85
C ALA A 870 19.64 -29.67 22.12
N LEU A 871 18.32 -29.55 22.30
CA LEU A 871 17.71 -28.92 23.49
C LEU A 871 17.97 -29.70 24.80
N LYS A 872 18.31 -30.99 24.73
CA LYS A 872 18.75 -31.78 25.89
C LYS A 872 20.20 -31.48 26.30
N GLN A 873 20.98 -30.77 25.49
CA GLN A 873 22.36 -30.41 25.79
C GLN A 873 22.43 -29.04 26.46
N GLY A 874 22.89 -28.97 27.72
CA GLY A 874 22.98 -27.72 28.48
C GLY A 874 23.83 -26.62 27.81
N LYS A 875 24.82 -27.01 26.99
CA LYS A 875 25.64 -26.06 26.20
C LYS A 875 24.84 -25.39 25.07
N PHE A 876 23.92 -26.10 24.44
CA PHE A 876 23.08 -25.55 23.37
C PHE A 876 22.07 -24.54 23.93
N VAL A 877 21.45 -24.88 25.07
CA VAL A 877 20.50 -24.01 25.78
C VAL A 877 21.17 -22.73 26.28
N SER A 878 22.42 -22.82 26.75
CA SER A 878 23.19 -21.66 27.21
C SER A 878 23.71 -20.76 26.08
N ILE A 879 23.98 -21.27 24.88
CA ILE A 879 24.39 -20.46 23.71
C ILE A 879 23.20 -19.76 23.05
N ASN A 880 22.01 -20.38 23.08
CA ASN A 880 20.81 -19.92 22.37
C ASN A 880 19.77 -19.19 23.25
N GLN A 881 20.21 -18.51 24.32
CA GLN A 881 19.34 -17.80 25.26
C GLN A 881 18.41 -16.76 24.57
N GLY A 882 17.22 -16.53 25.13
CA GLY A 882 16.30 -15.49 24.65
C GLY A 882 15.52 -15.86 23.38
N LYS A 883 15.54 -14.98 22.36
CA LYS A 883 14.71 -15.12 21.14
C LYS A 883 14.98 -16.42 20.38
N THR A 884 16.23 -16.89 20.31
CA THR A 884 16.60 -18.12 19.56
C THR A 884 16.04 -19.39 20.21
N PHE A 885 16.06 -19.49 21.55
CA PHE A 885 15.36 -20.55 22.28
C PHE A 885 13.83 -20.44 22.12
N ASN A 886 13.29 -19.22 22.14
CA ASN A 886 11.87 -19.00 21.84
C ASN A 886 11.51 -19.37 20.40
N TYR A 887 12.40 -19.20 19.42
CA TYR A 887 12.20 -19.72 18.06
C TYR A 887 12.26 -21.24 18.01
N ALA A 888 13.18 -21.90 18.74
CA ALA A 888 13.24 -23.36 18.82
C ALA A 888 12.03 -23.97 19.55
N ILE A 889 11.51 -23.30 20.58
CA ILE A 889 10.29 -23.68 21.30
C ILE A 889 9.04 -23.34 20.47
N ASN A 890 8.94 -22.14 19.88
CA ASN A 890 7.87 -21.80 18.94
C ASN A 890 7.88 -22.72 17.73
N LEU A 891 9.04 -23.23 17.33
CA LEU A 891 9.17 -24.22 16.28
C LEU A 891 8.66 -25.59 16.74
N LEU A 892 9.03 -26.04 17.94
CA LEU A 892 8.39 -27.22 18.56
C LEU A 892 6.87 -27.03 18.68
N GLU A 893 6.39 -25.82 18.98
CA GLU A 893 4.96 -25.50 19.06
C GLU A 893 4.29 -25.47 17.68
N GLN A 894 4.93 -24.91 16.66
CA GLN A 894 4.45 -24.87 15.27
C GLN A 894 4.44 -26.26 14.64
N ILE A 895 5.45 -27.08 14.94
CA ILE A 895 5.52 -28.48 14.53
C ILE A 895 4.50 -29.33 15.31
N GLN A 896 4.29 -29.09 16.61
CA GLN A 896 3.20 -29.73 17.35
C GLN A 896 1.83 -29.37 16.76
N GLN A 897 1.67 -28.12 16.29
CA GLN A 897 0.50 -27.65 15.54
C GLN A 897 0.41 -28.26 14.13
N ARG A 898 1.55 -28.54 13.47
CA ARG A 898 1.63 -29.11 12.10
C ARG A 898 1.48 -30.63 12.07
N TYR A 899 1.91 -31.35 13.11
CA TYR A 899 1.92 -32.81 13.16
C TYR A 899 0.88 -33.48 14.04
N GLN A 900 0.06 -32.77 14.83
CA GLN A 900 -0.91 -33.41 15.75
C GLN A 900 -0.32 -34.64 16.47
N PHE A 901 0.54 -34.32 17.45
CA PHE A 901 1.01 -35.13 18.60
C PHE A 901 2.27 -35.95 18.44
N TYR A 902 3.12 -35.84 19.47
CA TYR A 902 4.04 -36.91 19.80
C TYR A 902 4.16 -37.11 21.31
N ASN A 903 3.84 -38.34 21.75
CA ASN A 903 4.28 -38.92 23.01
C ASN A 903 5.19 -40.12 22.65
N PRO A 904 6.49 -40.14 23.04
CA PRO A 904 7.48 -41.10 22.52
C PRO A 904 7.29 -42.58 22.87
N THR A 905 6.37 -42.93 23.77
CA THR A 905 6.38 -44.27 24.40
C THR A 905 5.35 -45.26 23.88
N LEU A 906 4.46 -44.87 22.97
CA LEU A 906 3.43 -45.78 22.47
C LEU A 906 3.14 -45.51 20.99
N ILE A 907 3.52 -46.45 20.11
CA ILE A 907 2.67 -47.11 19.10
C ILE A 907 3.52 -47.71 17.95
N GLN A 908 3.31 -49.02 17.71
CA GLN A 908 3.67 -49.73 16.47
C GLN A 908 2.81 -49.25 15.29
N PRO A 909 3.30 -49.29 14.04
CA PRO A 909 2.58 -48.74 12.90
C PRO A 909 1.25 -49.46 12.66
N ILE A 910 0.15 -48.69 12.64
CA ILE A 910 -1.16 -49.12 12.13
C ILE A 910 -1.47 -48.25 10.90
N PRO A 911 -2.01 -48.83 9.82
CA PRO A 911 -2.20 -48.16 8.54
C PRO A 911 -3.21 -47.03 8.67
N THR A 912 -2.92 -45.90 8.03
CA THR A 912 -3.84 -44.78 7.85
C THR A 912 -5.12 -45.24 7.14
N PRO A 913 -6.32 -44.82 7.58
CA PRO A 913 -7.52 -45.01 6.79
C PRO A 913 -7.41 -44.16 5.53
N GLU A 914 -7.50 -44.81 4.37
CA GLU A 914 -7.60 -44.12 3.09
C GLU A 914 -8.79 -43.14 3.11
N PRO A 915 -8.66 -41.92 2.55
CA PRO A 915 -9.81 -41.08 2.27
C PRO A 915 -10.78 -41.88 1.40
N GLN A 916 -12.06 -41.89 1.76
CA GLN A 916 -13.05 -42.57 0.92
C GLN A 916 -12.96 -42.01 -0.51
N PRO A 917 -12.82 -42.89 -1.51
CA PRO A 917 -12.61 -42.45 -2.88
C PRO A 917 -13.85 -41.70 -3.35
N TYR A 918 -13.65 -40.44 -3.74
CA TYR A 918 -14.51 -39.79 -4.72
C TYR A 918 -14.67 -40.76 -5.90
N ILE A 919 -15.91 -41.21 -6.15
CA ILE A 919 -16.24 -41.96 -7.36
C ILE A 919 -16.42 -40.90 -8.44
N PRO A 920 -15.47 -40.73 -9.36
CA PRO A 920 -15.62 -39.73 -10.39
C PRO A 920 -16.75 -40.16 -11.32
N SER A 921 -17.59 -39.21 -11.71
CA SER A 921 -18.32 -39.34 -12.97
C SER A 921 -17.33 -39.74 -14.06
N THR A 922 -17.63 -40.79 -14.82
CA THR A 922 -16.79 -41.26 -15.94
C THR A 922 -16.81 -40.31 -17.14
N LYS A 923 -17.56 -39.21 -17.03
CA LYS A 923 -17.78 -38.22 -18.10
C LYS A 923 -17.02 -36.93 -17.79
N LYS A 924 -16.30 -36.40 -18.77
CA LYS A 924 -15.66 -35.08 -18.70
C LYS A 924 -16.72 -34.00 -18.47
N MET A 925 -16.45 -33.08 -17.55
CA MET A 925 -17.34 -31.96 -17.25
C MET A 925 -16.68 -30.63 -17.61
N TYR A 926 -17.47 -29.66 -18.09
CA TYR A 926 -17.00 -28.35 -18.54
C TYR A 926 -17.70 -27.23 -17.78
N ILE A 927 -16.95 -26.41 -17.05
CA ILE A 927 -17.48 -25.29 -16.27
C ILE A 927 -16.85 -23.99 -16.79
N LEU A 928 -17.67 -23.04 -17.19
CA LEU A 928 -17.22 -21.74 -17.66
C LEU A 928 -17.16 -20.75 -16.49
N HIS A 929 -16.04 -20.05 -16.32
CA HIS A 929 -15.86 -19.04 -15.28
C HIS A 929 -15.55 -17.68 -15.92
N LEU A 930 -16.50 -16.77 -15.76
CA LEU A 930 -16.43 -15.37 -16.20
C LEU A 930 -16.39 -14.44 -14.99
N SER A 931 -15.62 -13.36 -15.09
CA SER A 931 -15.54 -12.30 -14.09
C SER A 931 -15.42 -10.96 -14.79
N ASP A 932 -15.79 -9.86 -14.12
CA ASP A 932 -15.73 -8.50 -14.66
C ASP A 932 -16.40 -8.42 -16.04
N LEU A 933 -17.70 -8.78 -16.08
CA LEU A 933 -18.48 -8.83 -17.30
C LEU A 933 -18.67 -7.44 -17.91
N HIS A 934 -19.03 -6.44 -17.11
CA HIS A 934 -19.21 -5.04 -17.54
C HIS A 934 -20.06 -4.87 -18.81
N ILE A 935 -21.15 -5.63 -18.92
CA ILE A 935 -22.02 -5.58 -20.09
C ILE A 935 -22.96 -4.39 -19.96
N THR A 936 -22.87 -3.45 -20.91
CA THR A 936 -23.58 -2.17 -20.85
C THR A 936 -24.67 -2.01 -21.90
N THR A 937 -24.58 -2.74 -23.02
CA THR A 937 -25.53 -2.61 -24.15
C THR A 937 -25.91 -3.95 -24.75
N SER A 938 -27.10 -4.04 -25.35
CA SER A 938 -27.57 -5.24 -26.02
C SER A 938 -26.71 -5.63 -27.24
N ASP A 939 -26.12 -4.67 -27.94
CA ASP A 939 -25.21 -4.94 -29.06
C ASP A 939 -23.93 -5.62 -28.57
N GLN A 940 -23.35 -5.11 -27.48
CA GLN A 940 -22.20 -5.72 -26.81
C GLN A 940 -22.54 -7.13 -26.31
N ALA A 941 -23.72 -7.30 -25.69
CA ALA A 941 -24.21 -8.60 -25.24
C ALA A 941 -24.28 -9.62 -26.39
N ASN A 942 -24.87 -9.25 -27.53
CA ASN A 942 -24.96 -10.10 -28.71
C ASN A 942 -23.58 -10.44 -29.28
N GLN A 943 -22.73 -9.43 -29.42
CA GLN A 943 -21.41 -9.62 -30.01
C GLN A 943 -20.53 -10.52 -29.14
N TRP A 944 -20.49 -10.27 -27.83
CA TRP A 944 -19.63 -11.03 -26.92
C TRP A 944 -20.16 -12.43 -26.65
N SER A 945 -21.48 -12.63 -26.62
CA SER A 945 -22.04 -13.99 -26.53
C SER A 945 -21.66 -14.80 -27.77
N ASN A 946 -21.73 -14.20 -28.96
CA ASN A 946 -21.36 -14.87 -30.22
C ASN A 946 -19.86 -15.20 -30.26
N GLN A 947 -18.99 -14.25 -29.91
CA GLN A 947 -17.54 -14.47 -29.87
C GLN A 947 -17.15 -15.57 -28.87
N LEU A 948 -17.78 -15.58 -27.70
CA LEU A 948 -17.58 -16.60 -26.69
C LEU A 948 -18.08 -17.97 -27.19
N ALA A 949 -19.27 -18.02 -27.79
CA ALA A 949 -19.81 -19.25 -28.34
C ALA A 949 -18.97 -19.81 -29.49
N GLU A 950 -18.43 -18.94 -30.35
CA GLU A 950 -17.50 -19.31 -31.43
C GLU A 950 -16.20 -19.91 -30.87
N ASP A 951 -15.61 -19.30 -29.84
CA ASP A 951 -14.39 -19.84 -29.20
C ASP A 951 -14.65 -21.18 -28.51
N LEU A 952 -15.75 -21.30 -27.77
CA LEU A 952 -16.10 -22.54 -27.07
C LEU A 952 -16.41 -23.68 -28.06
N SER A 953 -17.16 -23.41 -29.12
CA SER A 953 -17.64 -24.44 -30.05
C SER A 953 -16.62 -24.79 -31.13
N ASN A 954 -15.93 -23.81 -31.71
CA ASN A 954 -15.08 -24.03 -32.89
C ASN A 954 -13.61 -24.18 -32.52
N GLU A 955 -13.09 -23.37 -31.60
CA GLU A 955 -11.67 -23.39 -31.22
C GLU A 955 -11.37 -24.42 -30.13
N LEU A 956 -12.22 -24.48 -29.10
CA LEU A 956 -12.06 -25.42 -27.97
C LEU A 956 -12.82 -26.74 -28.17
N ASP A 957 -13.70 -26.83 -29.17
CA ASP A 957 -14.50 -28.01 -29.52
C ASP A 957 -15.22 -28.63 -28.30
N ILE A 958 -15.79 -27.78 -27.43
CA ILE A 958 -16.51 -28.28 -26.25
C ILE A 958 -17.96 -28.64 -26.60
N PRO A 959 -18.42 -29.86 -26.22
CA PRO A 959 -19.73 -30.34 -26.66
C PRO A 959 -20.92 -29.81 -25.83
N HIS A 960 -20.68 -29.25 -24.65
CA HIS A 960 -21.69 -28.69 -23.73
C HIS A 960 -21.01 -27.94 -22.57
N LEU A 961 -21.80 -27.20 -21.79
CA LEU A 961 -21.43 -26.69 -20.46
C LEU A 961 -22.25 -27.39 -19.37
N ASP A 962 -21.60 -27.74 -18.26
CA ASP A 962 -22.23 -28.29 -17.06
C ASP A 962 -22.59 -27.21 -16.04
N ALA A 963 -21.84 -26.10 -16.02
CA ALA A 963 -22.11 -24.96 -15.15
C ALA A 963 -21.48 -23.66 -15.70
N LEU A 964 -22.04 -22.54 -15.29
CA LEU A 964 -21.53 -21.19 -15.54
C LEU A 964 -21.34 -20.47 -14.21
N ILE A 965 -20.18 -19.84 -14.03
CA ILE A 965 -19.84 -19.03 -12.86
C ILE A 965 -19.64 -17.59 -13.32
N LEU A 966 -20.42 -16.66 -12.74
CA LEU A 966 -20.32 -15.22 -12.92
C LEU A 966 -19.85 -14.60 -11.60
N SER A 967 -18.55 -14.27 -11.53
CA SER A 967 -17.91 -13.79 -10.31
C SER A 967 -17.74 -12.28 -10.27
N GLY A 968 -18.86 -11.58 -10.12
CA GLY A 968 -18.95 -10.13 -9.88
C GLY A 968 -18.70 -9.22 -11.08
N ASP A 969 -19.00 -7.94 -10.87
CA ASP A 969 -18.91 -6.83 -11.82
C ASP A 969 -19.65 -7.14 -13.12
N ILE A 970 -20.93 -7.46 -12.98
CA ILE A 970 -21.82 -7.77 -14.11
C ILE A 970 -22.16 -6.50 -14.90
N ALA A 971 -22.34 -5.40 -14.18
CA ALA A 971 -22.70 -4.07 -14.67
C ALA A 971 -21.56 -3.06 -14.42
N ASN A 972 -21.61 -1.84 -14.99
CA ASN A 972 -20.65 -0.76 -14.68
C ASN A 972 -21.12 0.14 -13.54
N TYR A 973 -22.42 0.47 -13.56
CA TYR A 973 -23.02 1.47 -12.69
C TYR A 973 -24.23 0.92 -11.90
N SER A 974 -24.49 -0.39 -12.02
CA SER A 974 -25.65 -1.06 -11.40
C SER A 974 -26.97 -0.37 -11.75
N ILE A 975 -27.23 -0.18 -13.06
CA ILE A 975 -28.49 0.37 -13.58
C ILE A 975 -29.30 -0.70 -14.33
N PRO A 976 -30.65 -0.60 -14.38
CA PRO A 976 -31.49 -1.62 -14.98
C PRO A 976 -31.16 -1.97 -16.44
N GLN A 977 -30.72 -1.00 -17.24
CA GLN A 977 -30.38 -1.20 -18.66
C GLN A 977 -29.18 -2.13 -18.85
N GLU A 978 -28.17 -2.03 -17.98
CA GLU A 978 -26.97 -2.87 -18.02
C GLU A 978 -27.34 -4.32 -17.68
N TYR A 979 -28.17 -4.51 -16.65
CA TYR A 979 -28.66 -5.84 -16.29
C TYR A 979 -29.56 -6.46 -17.36
N GLN A 980 -30.38 -5.68 -18.07
CA GLN A 980 -31.12 -6.17 -19.24
C GLN A 980 -30.17 -6.65 -20.36
N ALA A 981 -29.06 -5.96 -20.58
CA ALA A 981 -28.05 -6.39 -21.53
C ALA A 981 -27.32 -7.66 -21.05
N ALA A 982 -26.99 -7.77 -19.77
CA ALA A 982 -26.41 -8.97 -19.17
C ALA A 982 -27.37 -10.18 -19.24
N GLU A 983 -28.68 -9.96 -19.02
CA GLU A 983 -29.72 -10.98 -19.22
C GLU A 983 -29.75 -11.47 -20.67
N GLN A 984 -29.64 -10.55 -21.63
CA GLN A 984 -29.58 -10.89 -23.05
C GLN A 984 -28.33 -11.72 -23.38
N PHE A 985 -27.17 -11.36 -22.84
CA PHE A 985 -25.93 -12.12 -23.02
C PHE A 985 -26.09 -13.56 -22.52
N LEU A 986 -26.66 -13.75 -21.32
CA LEU A 986 -26.92 -15.09 -20.78
C LEU A 986 -27.99 -15.84 -21.56
N HIS A 987 -29.02 -15.15 -22.03
CA HIS A 987 -30.05 -15.73 -22.87
C HIS A 987 -29.45 -16.29 -24.16
N ASN A 988 -28.58 -15.52 -24.83
CA ASN A 988 -27.90 -15.93 -26.04
C ASN A 988 -26.98 -17.13 -25.78
N LEU A 989 -26.12 -17.06 -24.75
CA LEU A 989 -25.21 -18.14 -24.40
C LEU A 989 -25.97 -19.46 -24.11
N ARG A 990 -27.16 -19.38 -23.50
CA ARG A 990 -28.02 -20.54 -23.23
C ARG A 990 -28.67 -21.15 -24.47
N GLN A 991 -28.75 -20.43 -25.59
CA GLN A 991 -29.20 -21.01 -26.86
C GLN A 991 -28.15 -21.97 -27.42
N ASP A 992 -26.87 -21.61 -27.31
CA ASP A 992 -25.75 -22.41 -27.80
C ASP A 992 -25.35 -23.50 -26.79
N PHE A 993 -25.37 -23.17 -25.50
CA PHE A 993 -25.03 -24.06 -24.39
C PHE A 993 -26.16 -24.10 -23.36
N PRO A 994 -27.12 -25.03 -23.51
CA PRO A 994 -28.27 -25.12 -22.60
C PRO A 994 -27.84 -25.35 -21.15
N LEU A 995 -28.22 -24.42 -20.28
CA LEU A 995 -28.00 -24.46 -18.82
C LEU A 995 -29.31 -24.18 -18.09
N GLU A 996 -29.57 -24.93 -17.02
CA GLU A 996 -30.65 -24.68 -16.07
C GLU A 996 -30.27 -23.62 -15.03
N ALA A 997 -31.26 -23.05 -14.35
CA ALA A 997 -31.05 -21.98 -13.36
C ALA A 997 -30.07 -22.38 -12.25
N GLU A 998 -30.13 -23.62 -11.77
CA GLU A 998 -29.28 -24.15 -10.70
C GLU A 998 -27.82 -24.38 -11.14
N GLN A 999 -27.56 -24.34 -12.45
CA GLN A 999 -26.23 -24.49 -13.04
C GLN A 999 -25.52 -23.13 -13.26
N ILE A 1000 -26.18 -22.01 -12.92
CA ILE A 1000 -25.64 -20.66 -13.05
C ILE A 1000 -25.37 -20.08 -11.67
N ILE A 1001 -24.09 -19.98 -11.32
CA ILE A 1001 -23.60 -19.45 -10.04
C ILE A 1001 -23.29 -17.97 -10.24
N ILE A 1002 -23.90 -17.09 -9.46
CA ILE A 1002 -23.74 -15.63 -9.60
C ILE A 1002 -23.42 -15.02 -8.24
N VAL A 1003 -22.34 -14.26 -8.16
CA VAL A 1003 -21.97 -13.47 -6.97
C VAL A 1003 -21.70 -12.01 -7.38
N PRO A 1004 -22.04 -11.02 -6.54
CA PRO A 1004 -21.86 -9.61 -6.88
C PRO A 1004 -20.41 -9.10 -6.67
N GLY A 1005 -20.03 -8.10 -7.47
CA GLY A 1005 -18.81 -7.30 -7.33
C GLY A 1005 -19.07 -5.86 -6.87
N ASN A 1006 -18.05 -4.99 -6.93
CA ASN A 1006 -18.17 -3.59 -6.50
C ASN A 1006 -18.95 -2.71 -7.50
N HIS A 1007 -18.95 -3.03 -8.79
CA HIS A 1007 -19.75 -2.34 -9.80
C HIS A 1007 -21.22 -2.78 -9.83
N ASP A 1008 -21.55 -3.86 -9.12
CA ASP A 1008 -22.94 -4.31 -8.94
C ASP A 1008 -23.69 -3.53 -7.84
N LEU A 1009 -23.01 -2.67 -7.09
CA LEU A 1009 -23.65 -1.76 -6.13
C LEU A 1009 -24.07 -0.46 -6.80
N ASN A 1010 -25.28 0.00 -6.48
CA ASN A 1010 -25.69 1.34 -6.82
C ASN A 1010 -25.08 2.36 -5.84
N TRP A 1011 -23.94 2.96 -6.22
CA TRP A 1011 -23.20 3.91 -5.40
C TRP A 1011 -24.00 5.15 -5.01
N GLN A 1012 -24.90 5.62 -5.89
CA GLN A 1012 -25.75 6.79 -5.62
C GLN A 1012 -26.78 6.48 -4.54
N GLN A 1013 -27.46 5.33 -4.60
CA GLN A 1013 -28.37 4.89 -3.54
C GLN A 1013 -27.62 4.68 -2.22
N SER A 1014 -26.38 4.19 -2.30
CA SER A 1014 -25.50 4.04 -1.14
C SER A 1014 -25.18 5.38 -0.48
N GLU A 1015 -24.90 6.44 -1.24
CA GLU A 1015 -24.72 7.80 -0.70
C GLU A 1015 -26.01 8.38 -0.10
N GLN A 1016 -27.15 8.18 -0.79
CA GLN A 1016 -28.45 8.69 -0.35
C GLN A 1016 -28.94 8.06 0.96
N ALA A 1017 -28.44 6.87 1.30
CA ALA A 1017 -28.74 6.18 2.56
C ALA A 1017 -28.08 6.83 3.79
N TYR A 1018 -27.20 7.83 3.62
CA TYR A 1018 -26.56 8.53 4.73
C TYR A 1018 -27.19 9.90 4.96
N HIS A 1019 -27.64 10.14 6.19
CA HIS A 1019 -28.33 11.37 6.58
C HIS A 1019 -27.48 12.23 7.52
N LEU A 1020 -27.27 13.49 7.12
CA LEU A 1020 -26.50 14.46 7.89
C LEU A 1020 -27.25 14.90 9.16
N MET A 1021 -26.56 14.89 10.30
CA MET A 1021 -27.09 15.34 11.58
C MET A 1021 -26.00 15.86 12.52
N ASP A 1022 -26.40 16.71 13.48
CA ASP A 1022 -25.52 17.13 14.57
C ASP A 1022 -25.26 15.93 15.50
N ARG A 1023 -24.00 15.70 15.87
CA ARG A 1023 -23.57 14.61 16.75
C ARG A 1023 -24.33 14.61 18.07
N LYS A 1024 -24.68 15.80 18.59
CA LYS A 1024 -25.43 15.98 19.84
C LYS A 1024 -26.87 15.51 19.75
N ASN A 1025 -27.44 15.49 18.55
CA ASN A 1025 -28.83 15.07 18.31
C ASN A 1025 -28.96 13.55 18.13
N TYR A 1026 -27.85 12.83 17.93
CA TYR A 1026 -27.86 11.37 17.80
C TYR A 1026 -27.76 10.66 19.16
N GLN A 1027 -28.83 9.98 19.56
CA GLN A 1027 -28.92 9.28 20.86
C GLN A 1027 -28.46 7.81 20.82
N GLY A 1028 -28.07 7.29 19.65
CA GLY A 1028 -27.59 5.91 19.48
C GLY A 1028 -26.09 5.73 19.77
N LYS A 1029 -25.65 4.47 19.85
CA LYS A 1029 -24.21 4.13 19.80
C LYS A 1029 -23.73 4.21 18.36
N LEU A 1030 -22.72 5.04 18.10
CA LEU A 1030 -22.04 5.07 16.81
C LEU A 1030 -21.13 3.84 16.70
N GLN A 1031 -21.51 2.90 15.84
CA GLN A 1031 -20.66 1.75 15.52
C GLN A 1031 -19.81 2.08 14.31
N GLU A 1032 -18.57 1.59 14.31
CA GLU A 1032 -17.64 1.80 13.22
C GLU A 1032 -18.20 1.23 11.91
N GLY A 1033 -18.33 2.09 10.90
CA GLY A 1033 -18.89 1.74 9.60
C GLY A 1033 -20.37 2.05 9.40
N ASP A 1034 -21.12 2.40 10.45
CA ASP A 1034 -22.54 2.78 10.35
C ASP A 1034 -22.75 4.31 10.28
N TYR A 1035 -21.64 5.06 10.28
CA TYR A 1035 -21.63 6.53 10.17
C TYR A 1035 -20.35 7.04 9.51
N ILE A 1036 -20.40 8.31 9.08
CA ILE A 1036 -19.28 9.07 8.52
C ILE A 1036 -19.10 10.34 9.37
N LYS A 1037 -17.87 10.60 9.80
CA LYS A 1037 -17.53 11.82 10.56
C LYS A 1037 -17.17 12.95 9.59
N GLU A 1038 -17.97 14.02 9.58
CA GLU A 1038 -17.71 15.22 8.76
C GLU A 1038 -16.90 16.26 9.54
N THR A 1039 -17.28 16.48 10.81
CA THR A 1039 -16.55 17.33 11.78
C THR A 1039 -16.73 16.76 13.20
N ASP A 1040 -16.15 17.38 14.23
CA ASP A 1040 -16.40 16.97 15.62
C ASP A 1040 -17.86 17.13 16.06
N SER A 1041 -18.62 18.03 15.42
CA SER A 1041 -20.02 18.32 15.74
C SER A 1041 -21.03 17.74 14.73
N ILE A 1042 -20.61 17.28 13.55
CA ILE A 1042 -21.51 16.84 12.48
C ILE A 1042 -21.12 15.44 12.00
N ILE A 1043 -22.11 14.56 11.89
CA ILE A 1043 -21.98 13.19 11.40
C ILE A 1043 -23.02 12.92 10.31
N ARG A 1044 -22.73 12.01 9.38
CA ARG A 1044 -23.78 11.35 8.57
C ARG A 1044 -24.04 9.96 9.13
N VAL A 1045 -25.29 9.64 9.44
CA VAL A 1045 -25.68 8.32 9.95
C VAL A 1045 -26.38 7.53 8.87
N ARG A 1046 -26.06 6.24 8.77
CA ARG A 1046 -26.63 5.33 7.79
C ARG A 1046 -28.04 4.87 8.17
N ASP A 1047 -28.97 4.95 7.23
CA ASP A 1047 -30.25 4.26 7.27
C ASP A 1047 -30.06 2.85 6.69
N GLU A 1048 -30.15 1.82 7.55
CA GLU A 1048 -29.90 0.43 7.14
C GLU A 1048 -30.87 -0.09 6.07
N ASP A 1049 -32.15 0.33 6.12
CA ASP A 1049 -33.15 -0.16 5.17
C ASP A 1049 -32.94 0.48 3.79
N ALA A 1050 -32.60 1.77 3.75
CA ALA A 1050 -32.21 2.46 2.52
C ALA A 1050 -30.86 1.94 1.99
N TYR A 1051 -29.89 1.68 2.88
CA TYR A 1051 -28.56 1.23 2.51
C TYR A 1051 -28.60 -0.13 1.80
N LYS A 1052 -29.41 -1.08 2.28
CA LYS A 1052 -29.60 -2.39 1.64
C LYS A 1052 -30.10 -2.28 0.19
N GLN A 1053 -30.85 -1.24 -0.16
CA GLN A 1053 -31.39 -1.06 -1.52
C GLN A 1053 -30.32 -0.94 -2.60
N ARG A 1054 -29.05 -0.66 -2.26
CA ARG A 1054 -27.97 -0.57 -3.25
C ARG A 1054 -27.76 -1.83 -4.09
N PHE A 1055 -28.25 -3.00 -3.64
CA PHE A 1055 -28.21 -4.27 -4.38
C PHE A 1055 -29.52 -4.59 -5.11
N VAL A 1056 -30.51 -3.69 -5.15
CA VAL A 1056 -31.84 -4.01 -5.69
C VAL A 1056 -31.79 -4.38 -7.17
N ASN A 1057 -30.98 -3.67 -7.97
CA ASN A 1057 -30.88 -3.93 -9.40
C ASN A 1057 -30.18 -5.28 -9.68
N PHE A 1058 -29.09 -5.57 -8.95
CA PHE A 1058 -28.44 -6.88 -8.97
C PHE A 1058 -29.40 -8.00 -8.54
N SER A 1059 -30.21 -7.78 -7.49
CA SER A 1059 -31.19 -8.75 -7.03
C SER A 1059 -32.28 -9.05 -8.06
N ASN A 1060 -32.72 -8.03 -8.82
CA ASN A 1060 -33.68 -8.21 -9.90
C ASN A 1060 -33.10 -9.05 -11.04
N PHE A 1061 -31.85 -8.76 -11.44
CA PHE A 1061 -31.10 -9.55 -12.40
C PHE A 1061 -30.94 -11.01 -11.94
N TYR A 1062 -30.49 -11.20 -10.72
CA TYR A 1062 -30.31 -12.53 -10.12
C TYR A 1062 -31.62 -13.32 -10.12
N GLN A 1063 -32.75 -12.66 -9.81
CA GLN A 1063 -34.08 -13.29 -9.88
C GLN A 1063 -34.50 -13.65 -11.30
N ALA A 1064 -34.23 -12.78 -12.28
CA ALA A 1064 -34.53 -13.05 -13.68
C ALA A 1064 -33.78 -14.28 -14.21
N VAL A 1065 -32.55 -14.50 -13.75
CA VAL A 1065 -31.72 -15.64 -14.19
C VAL A 1065 -32.02 -16.92 -13.40
N THR A 1066 -32.16 -16.83 -12.08
CA THR A 1066 -32.23 -18.00 -11.19
C THR A 1066 -33.65 -18.38 -10.73
N ASN A 1067 -34.65 -17.56 -11.05
CA ASN A 1067 -36.02 -17.64 -10.52
C ASN A 1067 -36.12 -17.52 -8.99
N GLN A 1068 -35.07 -17.06 -8.30
CA GLN A 1068 -35.05 -16.81 -6.86
C GLN A 1068 -34.50 -15.41 -6.58
N PRO A 1069 -35.07 -14.61 -5.67
CA PRO A 1069 -34.52 -13.30 -5.34
C PRO A 1069 -33.18 -13.44 -4.62
N TYR A 1070 -32.24 -12.51 -4.90
CA TYR A 1070 -31.01 -12.43 -4.12
C TYR A 1070 -31.30 -11.88 -2.71
N PRO A 1071 -30.82 -12.50 -1.63
CA PRO A 1071 -31.09 -12.03 -0.27
C PRO A 1071 -30.52 -10.64 -0.01
N GLN A 1072 -31.35 -9.73 0.52
CA GLN A 1072 -30.93 -8.38 0.94
C GLN A 1072 -30.28 -8.37 2.32
N GLU A 1073 -30.58 -9.37 3.16
CA GLU A 1073 -29.95 -9.54 4.47
C GLU A 1073 -28.55 -10.14 4.32
N TYR A 1074 -27.52 -9.43 4.79
CA TYR A 1074 -26.11 -9.81 4.59
C TYR A 1074 -25.79 -11.20 5.14
N ASP A 1075 -26.42 -11.59 6.25
CA ASP A 1075 -26.22 -12.89 6.88
C ASP A 1075 -26.91 -14.06 6.13
N GLN A 1076 -27.59 -13.77 5.02
CA GLN A 1076 -28.19 -14.75 4.11
C GLN A 1076 -27.46 -14.80 2.75
N GLN A 1077 -26.45 -13.96 2.54
CA GLN A 1077 -25.71 -13.86 1.27
C GLN A 1077 -24.59 -14.92 1.12
N GLY A 1078 -24.81 -16.11 1.69
CA GLY A 1078 -24.01 -17.31 1.51
C GLY A 1078 -24.88 -18.38 0.85
N ILE A 1079 -24.92 -18.39 -0.49
CA ILE A 1079 -25.88 -19.18 -1.26
C ILE A 1079 -25.25 -20.50 -1.69
N LEU A 1080 -25.96 -21.61 -1.48
CA LEU A 1080 -25.53 -22.96 -1.88
C LEU A 1080 -26.17 -23.37 -3.21
N TYR A 1081 -25.34 -23.80 -4.18
CA TYR A 1081 -25.79 -24.35 -5.46
C TYR A 1081 -25.39 -25.81 -5.55
N HIS A 1082 -26.37 -26.71 -5.57
CA HIS A 1082 -26.14 -28.15 -5.54
C HIS A 1082 -26.42 -28.79 -6.91
N LEU A 1083 -25.36 -29.14 -7.62
CA LEU A 1083 -25.44 -29.81 -8.92
C LEU A 1083 -25.36 -31.32 -8.69
N ARG A 1084 -26.53 -31.92 -8.40
CA ARG A 1084 -26.66 -33.34 -8.00
C ARG A 1084 -26.12 -34.33 -9.02
N GLN A 1085 -26.26 -34.05 -10.31
CA GLN A 1085 -25.83 -34.97 -11.36
C GLN A 1085 -24.30 -35.01 -11.49
N GLN A 1086 -23.64 -33.88 -11.20
CA GLN A 1086 -22.19 -33.70 -11.28
C GLN A 1086 -21.48 -33.93 -9.94
N ASN A 1087 -22.21 -34.19 -8.84
CA ASN A 1087 -21.68 -34.25 -7.47
C ASN A 1087 -20.88 -32.99 -7.07
N LEU A 1088 -21.33 -31.80 -7.51
CA LEU A 1088 -20.69 -30.52 -7.16
C LEU A 1088 -21.57 -29.71 -6.21
N LEU A 1089 -20.93 -29.03 -5.27
CA LEU A 1089 -21.57 -28.05 -4.39
C LEU A 1089 -20.80 -26.73 -4.45
N PHE A 1090 -21.45 -25.67 -4.92
CA PHE A 1090 -20.89 -24.32 -4.88
C PHE A 1090 -21.43 -23.54 -3.69
N LEU A 1091 -20.57 -22.72 -3.08
CA LEU A 1091 -20.93 -21.71 -2.10
C LEU A 1091 -20.58 -20.32 -2.65
N GLY A 1092 -21.59 -19.56 -3.06
CA GLY A 1092 -21.44 -18.16 -3.47
C GLY A 1092 -21.44 -17.23 -2.26
N LEU A 1093 -20.45 -16.35 -2.16
CA LEU A 1093 -20.26 -15.40 -1.06
C LEU A 1093 -20.19 -13.96 -1.58
N ASN A 1094 -20.91 -13.05 -0.92
CA ASN A 1094 -20.81 -11.62 -1.22
C ASN A 1094 -19.56 -11.00 -0.60
N SER A 1095 -18.56 -10.69 -1.43
CA SER A 1095 -17.35 -9.98 -1.00
C SER A 1095 -17.49 -8.45 -0.94
N ALA A 1096 -18.58 -7.91 -1.48
CA ALA A 1096 -18.83 -6.47 -1.65
C ALA A 1096 -19.83 -5.92 -0.61
N TRP A 1097 -20.24 -6.73 0.37
CA TRP A 1097 -21.34 -6.40 1.29
C TRP A 1097 -21.06 -5.18 2.18
N GLN A 1098 -19.79 -4.82 2.42
CA GLN A 1098 -19.39 -3.65 3.22
C GLN A 1098 -18.94 -2.43 2.40
N LEU A 1099 -19.00 -2.52 1.07
CA LEU A 1099 -18.55 -1.44 0.19
C LEU A 1099 -19.63 -0.35 0.03
N ASP A 1100 -19.18 0.90 0.05
CA ASP A 1100 -20.00 2.08 -0.25
C ASP A 1100 -19.21 3.30 -0.71
N HIS A 1101 -19.93 4.35 -1.11
CA HIS A 1101 -19.40 5.59 -1.68
C HIS A 1101 -18.25 6.21 -0.87
N HIS A 1102 -18.20 5.98 0.44
CA HIS A 1102 -17.18 6.47 1.36
C HIS A 1102 -16.13 5.40 1.70
N TYR A 1103 -16.54 4.15 1.93
CA TYR A 1103 -15.67 3.04 2.31
C TYR A 1103 -15.44 2.07 1.13
N ARG A 1104 -14.67 2.53 0.13
CA ARG A 1104 -14.45 1.81 -1.13
C ARG A 1104 -13.48 0.62 -1.04
N SER A 1105 -12.71 0.52 0.05
CA SER A 1105 -11.64 -0.48 0.26
C SER A 1105 -11.98 -1.55 1.31
N ARG A 1106 -13.25 -1.68 1.70
CA ARG A 1106 -13.71 -2.65 2.73
C ARG A 1106 -14.24 -3.96 2.14
N ALA A 1107 -13.54 -4.54 1.17
CA ALA A 1107 -13.90 -5.85 0.66
C ALA A 1107 -13.73 -6.91 1.77
N SER A 1108 -14.76 -7.72 2.04
CA SER A 1108 -14.73 -8.72 3.11
C SER A 1108 -15.83 -9.77 2.93
N ILE A 1109 -15.74 -10.90 3.63
CA ILE A 1109 -16.81 -11.91 3.67
C ILE A 1109 -17.61 -11.78 4.98
N ASN A 1110 -18.93 -11.75 4.88
CA ASN A 1110 -19.79 -11.74 6.05
C ASN A 1110 -19.72 -13.09 6.80
N MET A 1111 -19.14 -13.09 7.99
CA MET A 1111 -18.90 -14.31 8.78
C MET A 1111 -20.20 -15.01 9.24
N ASN A 1112 -21.29 -14.26 9.43
CA ASN A 1112 -22.58 -14.86 9.79
C ASN A 1112 -23.17 -15.63 8.59
N ALA A 1113 -23.08 -15.06 7.38
CA ALA A 1113 -23.50 -15.74 6.15
C ALA A 1113 -22.73 -17.04 5.93
N LEU A 1114 -21.41 -17.00 6.06
CA LEU A 1114 -20.56 -18.18 5.97
C LEU A 1114 -20.92 -19.22 7.03
N SER A 1115 -21.08 -18.81 8.29
CA SER A 1115 -21.42 -19.72 9.39
C SER A 1115 -22.77 -20.43 9.18
N LYS A 1116 -23.78 -19.72 8.65
CA LYS A 1116 -25.08 -20.31 8.30
C LYS A 1116 -24.94 -21.32 7.16
N ALA A 1117 -24.26 -20.95 6.08
CA ALA A 1117 -24.02 -21.85 4.94
C ALA A 1117 -23.27 -23.11 5.37
N LEU A 1118 -22.17 -22.98 6.13
CA LEU A 1118 -21.41 -24.13 6.64
C LEU A 1118 -22.24 -24.99 7.62
N THR A 1119 -23.15 -24.39 8.37
CA THR A 1119 -24.08 -25.13 9.23
C THR A 1119 -25.09 -25.93 8.42
N GLU A 1120 -25.59 -25.39 7.32
CA GLU A 1120 -26.45 -26.11 6.38
C GLU A 1120 -25.69 -27.26 5.70
N ILE A 1121 -24.48 -27.01 5.20
CA ILE A 1121 -23.61 -28.04 4.63
C ILE A 1121 -23.43 -29.21 5.59
N ARG A 1122 -23.10 -28.92 6.86
CA ARG A 1122 -22.86 -29.93 7.90
C ARG A 1122 -24.13 -30.73 8.26
N ARG A 1123 -25.32 -30.14 8.11
CA ARG A 1123 -26.60 -30.78 8.50
C ARG A 1123 -27.19 -31.64 7.41
N ASN A 1124 -26.85 -31.40 6.15
CA ASN A 1124 -27.41 -32.09 5.02
C ASN A 1124 -26.42 -33.11 4.43
N ARG A 1125 -26.71 -34.40 4.66
CA ARG A 1125 -25.87 -35.53 4.22
C ARG A 1125 -25.72 -35.66 2.72
N ASP A 1126 -26.62 -35.05 1.94
CA ASP A 1126 -26.52 -35.06 0.47
C ASP A 1126 -25.23 -34.39 -0.01
N TYR A 1127 -24.61 -33.52 0.82
CA TYR A 1127 -23.39 -32.78 0.49
C TYR A 1127 -22.09 -33.50 0.89
N ASP A 1128 -22.17 -34.59 1.64
CA ASP A 1128 -20.99 -35.28 2.19
C ASP A 1128 -20.04 -35.74 1.07
N ASN A 1129 -20.62 -36.25 -0.02
CA ASN A 1129 -19.90 -36.80 -1.17
C ASN A 1129 -19.66 -35.80 -2.31
N CYS A 1130 -20.08 -34.53 -2.15
CA CYS A 1130 -19.87 -33.51 -3.17
C CYS A 1130 -18.45 -32.95 -3.12
N LEU A 1131 -17.90 -32.64 -4.30
CA LEU A 1131 -16.76 -31.74 -4.43
C LEU A 1131 -17.24 -30.31 -4.16
N LYS A 1132 -16.70 -29.70 -3.10
CA LYS A 1132 -17.15 -28.40 -2.59
C LYS A 1132 -16.25 -27.27 -3.09
N ILE A 1133 -16.87 -26.22 -3.63
CA ILE A 1133 -16.21 -25.11 -4.31
C ILE A 1133 -16.77 -23.77 -3.79
N ALA A 1134 -15.93 -22.86 -3.33
CA ALA A 1134 -16.36 -21.52 -2.91
C ALA A 1134 -16.18 -20.50 -4.05
N VAL A 1135 -17.05 -19.49 -4.14
CA VAL A 1135 -16.99 -18.45 -5.18
C VAL A 1135 -17.24 -17.08 -4.55
N TRP A 1136 -16.41 -16.09 -4.86
CA TRP A 1136 -16.64 -14.66 -4.55
C TRP A 1136 -15.99 -13.78 -5.64
N HIS A 1137 -15.94 -12.45 -5.45
CA HIS A 1137 -15.42 -11.52 -6.45
C HIS A 1137 -14.02 -10.97 -6.10
N HIS A 1138 -13.89 -10.21 -5.00
CA HIS A 1138 -12.64 -9.49 -4.68
C HIS A 1138 -11.44 -10.39 -4.36
N PRO A 1139 -10.21 -10.00 -4.71
CA PRO A 1139 -9.04 -10.85 -4.57
C PRO A 1139 -8.49 -10.86 -3.13
N LEU A 1140 -7.76 -11.92 -2.78
CA LEU A 1140 -7.01 -12.00 -1.52
C LEU A 1140 -5.66 -11.27 -1.59
N ILE A 1141 -5.11 -11.15 -2.80
CA ILE A 1141 -3.81 -10.54 -3.09
C ILE A 1141 -4.03 -9.53 -4.22
N SER A 1142 -3.87 -8.25 -3.90
CA SER A 1142 -3.90 -7.14 -4.87
C SER A 1142 -2.89 -6.07 -4.47
N VAL A 1143 -2.35 -5.39 -5.48
CA VAL A 1143 -1.51 -4.19 -5.34
C VAL A 1143 -2.34 -2.93 -5.07
N TYR A 1144 -3.67 -3.00 -5.25
CA TYR A 1144 -4.62 -1.94 -4.97
C TYR A 1144 -5.33 -2.14 -3.61
N GLU A 1145 -6.13 -1.18 -3.18
CA GLU A 1145 -6.85 -1.19 -1.89
C GLU A 1145 -8.16 -2.03 -1.90
N ASP A 1146 -8.41 -2.78 -2.96
CA ASP A 1146 -9.60 -3.59 -3.24
C ASP A 1146 -9.55 -5.04 -2.70
N ARG A 1147 -8.43 -5.43 -2.05
CA ARG A 1147 -8.26 -6.80 -1.52
C ARG A 1147 -9.09 -7.06 -0.26
N ILE A 1148 -9.47 -8.33 -0.08
CA ILE A 1148 -9.95 -8.81 1.22
C ILE A 1148 -8.75 -8.92 2.17
N THR A 1149 -8.76 -8.12 3.24
CA THR A 1149 -7.65 -8.07 4.21
C THR A 1149 -7.72 -9.15 5.30
N ASP A 1150 -8.91 -9.65 5.61
CA ASP A 1150 -9.13 -10.73 6.57
C ASP A 1150 -9.40 -12.05 5.82
N ASP A 1151 -8.36 -12.88 5.73
CA ASP A 1151 -8.41 -14.18 5.05
C ASP A 1151 -8.79 -15.34 5.98
N SER A 1152 -9.15 -15.06 7.24
CA SER A 1152 -9.45 -16.08 8.25
C SER A 1152 -10.63 -17.00 7.87
N PHE A 1153 -11.55 -16.52 7.03
CA PHE A 1153 -12.69 -17.29 6.54
C PHE A 1153 -12.27 -18.50 5.68
N LEU A 1154 -11.11 -18.45 5.02
CA LEU A 1154 -10.56 -19.56 4.22
C LEU A 1154 -10.27 -20.78 5.09
N GLN A 1155 -9.88 -20.55 6.35
CA GLN A 1155 -9.71 -21.63 7.33
C GLN A 1155 -11.04 -22.34 7.60
N GLN A 1156 -12.15 -21.60 7.62
CA GLN A 1156 -13.46 -22.21 7.85
C GLN A 1156 -13.93 -23.04 6.67
N LEU A 1157 -13.66 -22.59 5.44
CA LEU A 1157 -13.93 -23.30 4.19
C LEU A 1157 -13.11 -24.58 4.09
N ALA A 1158 -11.79 -24.51 4.29
CA ALA A 1158 -10.92 -25.69 4.24
C ALA A 1158 -11.40 -26.78 5.22
N VAL A 1159 -11.73 -26.39 6.46
CA VAL A 1159 -12.25 -27.31 7.48
C VAL A 1159 -13.65 -27.85 7.14
N ALA A 1160 -14.43 -27.14 6.32
CA ALA A 1160 -15.72 -27.64 5.83
C ALA A 1160 -15.57 -28.55 4.59
N GLY A 1161 -14.33 -28.90 4.21
CA GLY A 1161 -14.05 -29.82 3.11
C GLY A 1161 -14.14 -29.19 1.72
N PHE A 1162 -13.98 -27.87 1.62
CA PHE A 1162 -13.83 -27.19 0.33
C PHE A 1162 -12.46 -27.52 -0.28
N ARG A 1163 -12.44 -27.87 -1.57
CA ARG A 1163 -11.21 -28.20 -2.31
C ARG A 1163 -10.71 -27.03 -3.16
N PHE A 1164 -11.65 -26.23 -3.68
CA PHE A 1164 -11.40 -25.11 -4.57
C PHE A 1164 -12.07 -23.85 -4.05
N PHE A 1165 -11.46 -22.71 -4.36
CA PHE A 1165 -12.20 -21.48 -4.46
C PHE A 1165 -11.91 -20.73 -5.75
N LEU A 1166 -12.92 -19.99 -6.20
CA LEU A 1166 -12.85 -19.14 -7.37
C LEU A 1166 -13.10 -17.69 -6.98
N HIS A 1167 -12.30 -16.78 -7.53
CA HIS A 1167 -12.62 -15.35 -7.47
C HIS A 1167 -12.21 -14.60 -8.73
N GLY A 1168 -12.62 -13.33 -8.79
CA GLY A 1168 -12.47 -12.41 -9.90
C GLY A 1168 -11.53 -11.24 -9.62
N HIS A 1169 -11.72 -10.13 -10.35
CA HIS A 1169 -11.09 -8.83 -10.14
C HIS A 1169 -9.55 -8.89 -10.14
N ILE A 1170 -8.99 -9.71 -11.04
CA ILE A 1170 -7.55 -9.89 -11.22
C ILE A 1170 -7.07 -9.18 -12.48
N HIS A 1171 -6.32 -8.09 -12.30
CA HIS A 1171 -5.72 -7.31 -13.38
C HIS A 1171 -4.34 -7.82 -13.84
N GLU A 1172 -3.79 -8.85 -13.19
CA GLU A 1172 -2.56 -9.54 -13.61
C GLU A 1172 -2.49 -10.97 -13.04
N ALA A 1173 -2.56 -11.97 -13.93
CA ALA A 1173 -2.62 -13.38 -13.56
C ALA A 1173 -1.20 -13.94 -13.27
N LYS A 1174 -0.66 -13.76 -12.05
CA LYS A 1174 0.69 -14.23 -11.64
C LYS A 1174 0.71 -15.63 -11.07
N THR A 1175 1.72 -16.44 -11.41
CA THR A 1175 1.93 -17.82 -10.90
C THR A 1175 1.92 -17.94 -9.38
N SER A 1176 2.26 -16.87 -8.67
CA SER A 1176 2.19 -16.75 -7.20
C SER A 1176 0.76 -16.78 -6.62
N ASN A 1177 -0.27 -16.62 -7.45
CA ASN A 1177 -1.65 -16.39 -7.02
C ASN A 1177 -2.54 -17.65 -7.11
N TYR A 1178 -1.97 -18.86 -7.29
CA TYR A 1178 -2.77 -20.06 -7.61
C TYR A 1178 -2.74 -21.18 -6.57
N ARG A 1179 -1.99 -21.01 -5.47
CA ARG A 1179 -1.86 -22.05 -4.44
C ARG A 1179 -1.89 -21.42 -3.07
N TYR A 1180 -2.99 -21.61 -2.35
CA TYR A 1180 -3.16 -21.00 -1.04
C TYR A 1180 -2.47 -21.79 0.09
N ASP A 1181 -2.22 -23.11 -0.08
CA ASP A 1181 -1.33 -23.93 0.77
C ASP A 1181 -1.33 -25.38 0.23
N MET A 1182 -0.25 -25.78 -0.45
CA MET A 1182 -0.10 -27.11 -1.07
C MET A 1182 0.97 -27.97 -0.40
N SER A 1183 1.35 -27.62 0.84
CA SER A 1183 2.25 -28.47 1.62
C SER A 1183 1.62 -29.85 1.86
N GLN A 1184 2.42 -30.89 2.11
CA GLN A 1184 1.93 -32.27 2.31
C GLN A 1184 0.94 -32.37 3.49
N ASP A 1185 1.09 -31.47 4.47
CA ASP A 1185 0.22 -31.25 5.64
C ASP A 1185 -0.66 -29.98 5.51
N GLY A 1186 -0.59 -29.32 4.35
CA GLY A 1186 -1.25 -28.06 4.04
C GLY A 1186 -2.75 -28.23 3.81
N ARG A 1187 -3.46 -27.11 3.80
CA ARG A 1187 -4.95 -27.08 3.78
C ARG A 1187 -5.59 -27.60 2.50
N LYS A 1188 -4.81 -27.98 1.48
CA LYS A 1188 -5.25 -28.51 0.18
C LYS A 1188 -6.43 -27.69 -0.37
N LEU A 1189 -6.31 -26.37 -0.35
CA LEU A 1189 -7.28 -25.46 -0.94
C LEU A 1189 -6.63 -24.79 -2.15
N ASP A 1190 -7.07 -25.18 -3.35
CA ASP A 1190 -6.53 -24.65 -4.60
C ASP A 1190 -7.32 -23.38 -5.01
N GLN A 1191 -6.58 -22.37 -5.45
CA GLN A 1191 -7.09 -21.07 -5.86
C GLN A 1191 -7.18 -21.00 -7.39
N ILE A 1192 -8.35 -20.65 -7.92
CA ILE A 1192 -8.57 -20.46 -9.35
C ILE A 1192 -9.09 -19.04 -9.58
N CYS A 1193 -8.33 -18.20 -10.26
CA CYS A 1193 -8.69 -16.80 -10.47
C CYS A 1193 -9.07 -16.56 -11.92
N ALA A 1194 -10.16 -15.82 -12.17
CA ALA A 1194 -10.45 -15.26 -13.48
C ALA A 1194 -9.97 -13.82 -13.57
N GLY A 1195 -9.33 -13.49 -14.70
CA GLY A 1195 -9.13 -12.10 -15.09
C GLY A 1195 -10.40 -11.50 -15.69
N THR A 1196 -10.26 -10.29 -16.21
CA THR A 1196 -11.39 -9.46 -16.60
C THR A 1196 -11.99 -9.84 -17.96
N PHE A 1197 -13.28 -10.16 -18.04
CA PHE A 1197 -13.94 -10.53 -19.30
C PHE A 1197 -14.21 -9.33 -20.22
N GLY A 1198 -14.66 -8.21 -19.64
CA GLY A 1198 -15.25 -7.10 -20.39
C GLY A 1198 -15.05 -5.70 -19.79
N ALA A 1199 -14.25 -5.51 -18.73
CA ALA A 1199 -14.08 -4.17 -18.15
C ALA A 1199 -13.56 -3.13 -19.16
N PRO A 1200 -13.95 -1.86 -19.00
CA PRO A 1200 -13.49 -0.78 -19.88
C PRO A 1200 -11.96 -0.69 -19.92
N THR A 1201 -11.41 -0.31 -21.08
CA THR A 1201 -9.95 -0.20 -21.28
C THR A 1201 -9.27 0.78 -20.32
N GLN A 1202 -10.01 1.72 -19.73
CA GLN A 1202 -9.51 2.66 -18.73
C GLN A 1202 -9.28 2.01 -17.35
N GLU A 1203 -9.97 0.90 -17.06
CA GLU A 1203 -9.85 0.11 -15.82
C GLU A 1203 -8.84 -1.04 -15.98
N LEU A 1204 -8.39 -1.30 -17.22
CA LEU A 1204 -7.31 -2.25 -17.48
C LEU A 1204 -5.94 -1.62 -17.21
N ILE A 1205 -5.07 -2.36 -16.52
CA ILE A 1205 -3.64 -2.05 -16.51
C ILE A 1205 -3.12 -2.12 -17.95
N THR A 1206 -2.36 -1.11 -18.37
CA THR A 1206 -1.83 -1.03 -19.73
C THR A 1206 -1.04 -2.29 -20.08
N GLY A 1207 -1.55 -3.09 -21.02
CA GLY A 1207 -0.92 -4.35 -21.47
C GLY A 1207 -1.60 -5.63 -20.99
N THR A 1208 -2.57 -5.57 -20.06
CA THR A 1208 -3.34 -6.74 -19.62
C THR A 1208 -4.48 -7.04 -20.62
N PRO A 1209 -4.62 -8.28 -21.13
CA PRO A 1209 -5.72 -8.65 -22.00
C PRO A 1209 -7.01 -8.93 -21.20
N TRP A 1210 -8.17 -8.87 -21.87
CA TRP A 1210 -9.38 -9.48 -21.32
C TRP A 1210 -9.22 -11.00 -21.31
N GLN A 1211 -9.78 -11.67 -20.30
CA GLN A 1211 -9.58 -13.09 -20.03
C GLN A 1211 -10.86 -13.80 -19.61
N TYR A 1212 -10.91 -15.11 -19.84
CA TYR A 1212 -11.86 -16.01 -19.19
C TYR A 1212 -11.25 -17.39 -18.96
N ASN A 1213 -11.85 -18.18 -18.05
CA ASN A 1213 -11.39 -19.54 -17.77
C ASN A 1213 -12.43 -20.59 -18.14
N LEU A 1214 -11.97 -21.69 -18.73
CA LEU A 1214 -12.72 -22.92 -18.91
C LEU A 1214 -12.11 -24.02 -18.02
N LEU A 1215 -12.91 -24.50 -17.07
CA LEU A 1215 -12.55 -25.58 -16.14
C LEU A 1215 -13.04 -26.92 -16.70
N GLN A 1216 -12.10 -27.78 -17.08
CA GLN A 1216 -12.37 -29.13 -17.57
C GLN A 1216 -12.03 -30.16 -16.49
N PHE A 1217 -13.07 -30.76 -15.89
CA PHE A 1217 -12.92 -31.83 -14.90
C PHE A 1217 -12.82 -33.20 -15.59
N GLU A 1218 -11.77 -33.92 -15.24
CA GLU A 1218 -11.49 -35.31 -15.57
C GLU A 1218 -11.47 -36.15 -14.28
N PRO A 1219 -11.56 -37.50 -14.35
CA PRO A 1219 -11.71 -38.34 -13.16
C PRO A 1219 -10.67 -38.17 -12.05
N ASP A 1220 -9.46 -37.74 -12.38
CA ASP A 1220 -8.32 -37.58 -11.47
C ASP A 1220 -7.64 -36.20 -11.59
N LYS A 1221 -8.17 -35.30 -12.42
CA LYS A 1221 -7.51 -34.04 -12.77
C LYS A 1221 -8.52 -32.95 -13.14
N LEU A 1222 -8.29 -31.73 -12.68
CA LEU A 1222 -8.94 -30.51 -13.18
C LEU A 1222 -7.95 -29.79 -14.10
N THR A 1223 -8.35 -29.49 -15.32
CA THR A 1223 -7.60 -28.63 -16.25
C THR A 1223 -8.26 -27.27 -16.31
N VAL A 1224 -7.53 -26.20 -16.01
CA VAL A 1224 -8.01 -24.82 -16.17
C VAL A 1224 -7.36 -24.27 -17.42
N ARG A 1225 -8.16 -24.04 -18.47
CA ARG A 1225 -7.74 -23.38 -19.70
C ARG A 1225 -8.06 -21.90 -19.59
N THR A 1226 -7.08 -21.05 -19.87
CA THR A 1226 -7.25 -19.60 -19.88
C THR A 1226 -7.24 -19.11 -21.31
N ARG A 1227 -8.21 -18.27 -21.62
CA ARG A 1227 -8.40 -17.65 -22.94
C ARG A 1227 -8.26 -16.15 -22.78
N ARG A 1228 -7.77 -15.49 -23.81
CA ARG A 1228 -7.58 -14.04 -23.80
C ARG A 1228 -8.03 -13.37 -25.08
N ARG A 1229 -8.30 -12.06 -25.00
CA ARG A 1229 -8.40 -11.17 -26.16
C ARG A 1229 -7.76 -9.83 -25.82
N THR A 1230 -7.02 -9.25 -26.77
CA THR A 1230 -6.30 -7.97 -26.57
C THR A 1230 -7.06 -6.76 -27.13
N LYS A 1231 -8.15 -7.00 -27.85
CA LYS A 1231 -9.03 -5.98 -28.43
C LYS A 1231 -10.47 -6.30 -28.06
N GLU A 1232 -11.26 -5.27 -27.78
CA GLU A 1232 -12.64 -5.39 -27.30
C GLU A 1232 -13.52 -6.20 -28.26
N ASN A 1233 -13.26 -6.04 -29.56
CA ASN A 1233 -13.95 -6.73 -30.64
C ASN A 1233 -13.10 -7.83 -31.29
N GLY A 1234 -11.97 -8.21 -30.67
CA GLY A 1234 -11.09 -9.28 -31.15
C GLY A 1234 -11.65 -10.67 -30.86
N ALA A 1235 -11.11 -11.67 -31.57
CA ALA A 1235 -11.38 -13.07 -31.25
C ALA A 1235 -10.68 -13.48 -29.95
N TRP A 1236 -11.27 -14.44 -29.25
CA TRP A 1236 -10.61 -15.12 -28.14
C TRP A 1236 -9.52 -16.05 -28.68
N GLU A 1237 -8.37 -16.07 -28.00
CA GLU A 1237 -7.24 -16.92 -28.32
C GLU A 1237 -6.69 -17.59 -27.07
N ALA A 1238 -5.85 -18.61 -27.27
CA ALA A 1238 -5.18 -19.34 -26.22
C ALA A 1238 -4.26 -18.41 -25.40
N ASP A 1239 -4.48 -18.31 -24.08
CA ASP A 1239 -3.62 -17.49 -23.24
C ASP A 1239 -2.44 -18.30 -22.69
N SER A 1240 -1.42 -18.44 -23.52
CA SER A 1240 -0.21 -19.20 -23.22
C SER A 1240 0.70 -18.50 -22.20
N ILE A 1241 0.21 -18.28 -20.99
CA ILE A 1241 0.96 -17.70 -19.86
C ILE A 1241 1.42 -18.76 -18.85
N TRP A 1242 0.83 -19.96 -18.89
CA TRP A 1242 1.05 -21.00 -17.90
C TRP A 1242 2.30 -21.82 -18.21
N ARG A 1243 3.11 -22.09 -17.19
CA ARG A 1243 4.26 -23.00 -17.30
C ARG A 1243 3.97 -24.24 -16.47
N GLN A 1244 4.16 -25.43 -17.04
CA GLN A 1244 3.90 -26.71 -16.34
C GLN A 1244 5.10 -27.23 -15.52
N GLY A 1245 6.06 -26.35 -15.23
CA GLY A 1245 7.32 -26.67 -14.58
C GLY A 1245 8.42 -25.73 -15.08
N LYS A 1246 9.54 -25.64 -14.33
CA LYS A 1246 10.72 -24.87 -14.77
C LYS A 1246 11.21 -25.39 -16.13
N GLY A 1247 11.40 -24.49 -17.11
CA GLY A 1247 11.88 -24.81 -18.46
C GLY A 1247 10.84 -25.30 -19.48
N THR A 1248 9.55 -25.41 -19.12
CA THR A 1248 8.51 -25.86 -20.05
C THR A 1248 7.96 -24.72 -20.92
N SER A 1249 7.59 -25.01 -22.17
CA SER A 1249 6.92 -24.06 -23.06
C SER A 1249 5.64 -23.54 -22.40
N SER A 1250 5.36 -22.25 -22.60
CA SER A 1250 4.13 -21.66 -22.11
C SER A 1250 2.93 -22.30 -22.82
N VAL A 1251 1.99 -22.81 -22.03
CA VAL A 1251 0.75 -23.44 -22.46
C VAL A 1251 -0.43 -22.60 -22.01
N ASP A 1252 -1.57 -22.78 -22.67
CA ASP A 1252 -2.81 -22.06 -22.37
C ASP A 1252 -3.63 -22.68 -21.23
N TYR A 1253 -3.03 -23.61 -20.49
CA TYR A 1253 -3.67 -24.30 -19.39
C TYR A 1253 -2.72 -24.71 -18.27
N TYR A 1254 -3.27 -24.85 -17.08
CA TYR A 1254 -2.63 -25.56 -15.98
C TYR A 1254 -3.53 -26.69 -15.48
N SER A 1255 -2.95 -27.66 -14.77
CA SER A 1255 -3.69 -28.81 -14.26
C SER A 1255 -3.50 -28.97 -12.75
N ILE A 1256 -4.55 -29.39 -12.08
CA ILE A 1256 -4.62 -29.68 -10.66
C ILE A 1256 -5.02 -31.14 -10.51
N HIS A 1257 -4.21 -31.95 -9.83
CA HIS A 1257 -4.56 -33.35 -9.55
C HIS A 1257 -5.60 -33.43 -8.43
N LEU A 1258 -6.66 -34.23 -8.67
CA LEU A 1258 -7.77 -34.42 -7.75
C LEU A 1258 -7.53 -35.59 -6.78
N ARG A 1259 -6.55 -36.46 -7.05
CA ARG A 1259 -6.12 -37.54 -6.15
C ARG A 1259 -4.86 -37.14 -5.41
N ASN A 1260 -4.98 -36.94 -4.09
CA ASN A 1260 -3.97 -37.14 -3.05
C ASN A 1260 -4.59 -36.89 -1.67
#